data_AF-A0A085FJ16-F1
#
_entry.id   AF-A0A085FJ16-F1
#
_cell.length_a   1.000
_cell.length_b   1.000
_cell.length_c   1.000
_cell.angle_alpha   90.00
_cell.angle_beta   90.00
_cell.angle_gamma   90.00
#
_symmetry.space_group_name_H-M   'P 1'
#
loop_
_entity.id
_entity.type
_entity.pdbx_description
1 polymer ?
#
loop_
_entity_poly.entity_id
_entity_poly.type
_entity_poly.pdbx_seq_one_letter_code
_entity_poly.pdbx_strand_id
1 'polypeptide(L)'
;MKSFDSRSDRQAGRMRALAFAVAAAIGGSAAAQELGIPQGSGQQAGTPSAQAASKSGQVILMPALTAGAANTLSLLSSNDGANFVSLASETWTPPSGKLNDPTLARHADGRYVLAYAGAAPGSIGLASSQDLRRWNATREVQLASGQVRAPNWVRGADGQLHLVVTIGRGSQVLTPDAQLGNLSAPVPMRGLEDGYTDTVVALDGDGFVAVTREAASGRLVLARAADLKGPWRIEAQSTLNGLGTDIKAAGLVRLGATLRLYTRGNDGQRAWFADSQDGGRTWSAQSRLTGTAAMASSFGVMGEEAKAFDRIAAPKGRPKTIAWDQYSLKVDGKRIVVWSGEIHPFRLPNPSLWRDVIQKMKALGFNGVAFYFDWGYHSPAPGVYDFSGIRNVERALQIAKEEGMYVIARTGPYVNAELTGGGYPGWMFRSRAEARTDDPVYLSAVDEWMTQINAIIARHQASDGGGNVIAYQLENELGKVEPKHVRQMEHLARKARADGITVPFFHNAAGRLPDWAPKNSSAPWANQGPTDIYAFDGYPGGSCDVFANPAGANKAPDWGIYATGSGKVGSLTSPGTPGFAAELGGGWFDYWGSNGTYNCTAERQGTGYQRVFYGTNLINRITIHNVYMTFGGTSWGWLAGPVVYTSYDYGAPISEDRGMRPKAYALKQQGMLVQAAEQVLAEMDKGPALAPADGKVKVYHNVNRRLGTHVIFAAHNPTDGKGEEAFSVKLATRDGEYSFGTTLRGQDARMLLASYDMERQRLVYSTSELQTHFRNGERDIALLHGRDRQAGQTVLRYTGAPTVEVLAGQVTSRWDAAKGDLVLDYVHDGLARVRISGGGRAPMLLLLADEQTSLRFWTQETGGGRALQLSPALVRSAQLVGGKLAMRGDAGEDSTFEIWGPAFEAASFNGQDLALTRQPDGSMRAGTVKGPEAVNLPDLGRLAWTRRMDSLESAPRFDDSAWVQADRRPSAAQTWTMPERGQPTLSMSDYGFHHGDVWYRGRFTALDPKANQLELFYGAGGAGLIQVWIDGRFVGQHELDTGRSFPETTDSVKLSLGELKPGEHVISVMVRNNAHNWNLMADDYHREARGLISASLTKRGGQRFGVPIAWRIQGRQGGEEIIDRMRGPMNNGGLFGERQGWHLPVASPKGWQAARTTDAPPAAGTYWLRTSFKLDLPKGHDIQLGLAFGDTTKPRSERENRALIFVNGWNMGQFIAHIGPQRTFVIPPGILNPNGENTIALAVTTDGRKENALEPLKLVKLRAVRGGVDLEIMQ
;
A
#
# COMPACT_ATOMS: atom_id res chain seq x y z
N MET A 1 -16.91 -18.71 -20.43
CA MET A 1 -18.11 -19.60 -20.38
C MET A 1 -18.87 -19.26 -19.10
N LYS A 2 -20.17 -19.00 -19.03
CA LYS A 2 -21.30 -19.05 -20.00
C LYS A 2 -22.12 -17.76 -19.86
N SER A 3 -22.63 -17.28 -21.00
CA SER A 3 -23.61 -16.22 -21.15
C SER A 3 -24.99 -16.65 -20.65
N PHE A 4 -25.73 -15.72 -20.03
CA PHE A 4 -27.19 -15.81 -19.93
C PHE A 4 -27.79 -14.62 -20.69
N ASP A 5 -28.36 -14.91 -21.85
CA ASP A 5 -29.51 -14.19 -22.39
C ASP A 5 -30.39 -15.22 -23.15
N SER A 6 -31.60 -14.83 -23.51
CA SER A 6 -32.83 -15.52 -23.14
C SER A 6 -33.70 -15.98 -24.33
N ARG A 7 -34.72 -16.79 -23.98
CA ARG A 7 -35.98 -17.12 -24.72
C ARG A 7 -35.88 -18.24 -25.78
N SER A 8 -36.89 -19.07 -26.03
CA SER A 8 -38.36 -18.88 -25.97
C SER A 8 -39.17 -20.19 -26.00
N ASP A 9 -40.41 -20.11 -25.47
CA ASP A 9 -41.67 -20.75 -25.91
C ASP A 9 -41.86 -22.28 -25.71
N ARG A 10 -43.02 -22.82 -25.29
CA ARG A 10 -44.43 -22.42 -25.46
C ARG A 10 -45.39 -23.29 -24.59
N GLN A 11 -46.56 -22.71 -24.26
CA GLN A 11 -47.86 -23.33 -23.91
C GLN A 11 -48.01 -23.99 -22.52
N ALA A 12 -49.09 -23.81 -21.73
CA ALA A 12 -50.44 -23.30 -21.98
C ALA A 12 -51.12 -22.76 -20.70
N GLY A 13 -52.02 -21.76 -20.88
CA GLY A 13 -53.39 -21.85 -20.34
C GLY A 13 -53.78 -21.05 -19.09
N ARG A 14 -54.43 -19.89 -19.31
CA ARG A 14 -55.66 -19.37 -18.62
C ARG A 14 -55.54 -19.09 -17.10
N MET A 15 -56.11 -18.05 -16.48
CA MET A 15 -57.21 -17.11 -16.77
C MET A 15 -57.24 -16.10 -15.58
N ARG A 16 -57.47 -14.80 -15.84
CA ARG A 16 -58.23 -13.79 -15.00
C ARG A 16 -57.79 -13.54 -13.53
N ALA A 17 -58.00 -12.41 -12.88
CA ALA A 17 -58.39 -11.02 -13.19
C ALA A 17 -58.39 -10.22 -11.85
N LEU A 18 -58.12 -8.91 -11.95
CA LEU A 18 -58.64 -7.76 -11.17
C LEU A 18 -58.62 -7.72 -9.61
N ALA A 19 -57.80 -6.80 -9.08
CA ALA A 19 -58.14 -5.44 -8.56
C ALA A 19 -58.93 -5.20 -7.23
N PHE A 20 -58.50 -4.09 -6.58
CA PHE A 20 -59.18 -3.14 -5.65
C PHE A 20 -59.26 -3.39 -4.11
N ALA A 21 -58.35 -2.74 -3.37
CA ALA A 21 -58.49 -1.57 -2.47
C ALA A 21 -59.54 -1.45 -1.31
N VAL A 22 -59.04 -0.83 -0.22
CA VAL A 22 -59.65 0.04 0.83
C VAL A 22 -60.38 -0.59 2.04
N ALA A 23 -59.86 -0.36 3.25
CA ALA A 23 -60.49 0.44 4.34
C ALA A 23 -59.85 0.17 5.72
N ALA A 24 -60.00 1.14 6.63
CA ALA A 24 -59.17 1.41 7.79
C ALA A 24 -59.77 0.98 9.16
N ALA A 25 -58.88 0.95 10.16
CA ALA A 25 -59.03 1.28 11.59
C ALA A 25 -60.07 0.53 12.45
N ILE A 26 -59.57 -0.22 13.47
CA ILE A 26 -60.03 -0.17 14.87
C ILE A 26 -58.82 -0.47 15.78
N GLY A 27 -58.57 0.37 16.78
CA GLY A 27 -57.51 0.22 17.77
C GLY A 27 -57.85 -0.73 18.93
N GLY A 28 -56.82 -1.16 19.66
CA GLY A 28 -56.94 -1.94 20.89
C GLY A 28 -55.58 -2.21 21.51
N SER A 29 -55.21 -1.40 22.49
CA SER A 29 -54.07 -1.55 23.38
C SER A 29 -54.14 -2.81 24.25
N ALA A 30 -53.03 -3.55 24.42
CA ALA A 30 -52.66 -4.16 25.70
C ALA A 30 -51.25 -4.82 25.67
N ALA A 31 -50.42 -4.35 26.61
CA ALA A 31 -49.38 -5.07 27.36
C ALA A 31 -48.33 -5.90 26.60
N ALA A 32 -47.18 -5.25 26.35
CA ALA A 32 -45.90 -5.94 26.36
C ALA A 32 -45.55 -6.33 27.80
N GLN A 33 -45.28 -7.61 28.04
CA GLN A 33 -44.66 -8.10 29.26
C GLN A 33 -43.36 -8.80 28.86
N GLU A 34 -42.29 -8.31 29.48
CA GLU A 34 -40.90 -8.72 29.29
C GLU A 34 -40.69 -10.21 29.51
N LEU A 35 -39.91 -10.83 28.62
CA LEU A 35 -39.05 -11.96 28.99
C LEU A 35 -37.61 -11.49 28.78
N GLY A 36 -37.00 -11.11 29.91
CA GLY A 36 -35.63 -10.64 29.99
C GLY A 36 -34.63 -11.70 29.52
N ILE A 37 -33.76 -11.27 28.59
CA ILE A 37 -32.48 -11.89 28.29
C ILE A 37 -31.43 -10.81 28.61
N PRO A 38 -30.44 -11.05 29.49
CA PRO A 38 -29.47 -10.04 29.85
C PRO A 38 -28.53 -9.74 28.68
N GLN A 39 -28.52 -8.49 28.22
CA GLN A 39 -27.45 -7.93 27.39
C GLN A 39 -26.15 -7.86 28.22
N GLY A 40 -25.39 -8.95 28.23
CA GLY A 40 -24.07 -9.01 28.84
C GLY A 40 -22.96 -8.56 27.90
N SER A 41 -22.93 -7.29 27.50
CA SER A 41 -21.72 -6.62 26.99
C SER A 41 -21.01 -5.98 28.18
N GLY A 42 -20.41 -6.82 29.03
CA GLY A 42 -19.73 -6.42 30.25
C GLY A 42 -18.23 -6.21 30.04
N GLN A 43 -17.85 -5.18 29.29
CA GLN A 43 -16.62 -4.42 29.54
C GLN A 43 -16.88 -2.99 29.07
N GLN A 44 -16.71 -2.06 30.01
CA GLN A 44 -17.14 -0.66 29.96
C GLN A 44 -17.10 -0.05 28.56
N ALA A 45 -18.27 0.03 27.93
CA ALA A 45 -18.57 1.09 27.00
C ALA A 45 -18.54 2.39 27.83
N GLY A 46 -17.37 3.02 27.91
CA GLY A 46 -17.34 4.46 28.12
C GLY A 46 -18.25 5.05 27.05
N THR A 47 -19.30 5.74 27.48
CA THR A 47 -20.19 6.49 26.59
C THR A 47 -19.33 7.20 25.56
N PRO A 48 -19.56 7.05 24.23
CA PRO A 48 -18.92 7.92 23.28
C PRO A 48 -19.51 9.29 23.54
N SER A 49 -18.84 10.07 24.39
CA SER A 49 -19.09 11.47 24.47
C SER A 49 -18.72 12.00 23.08
N ALA A 50 -19.73 12.23 22.26
CA ALA A 50 -19.72 13.33 21.30
C ALA A 50 -19.68 14.68 22.06
N GLN A 51 -18.84 14.77 23.09
CA GLN A 51 -18.30 16.05 23.50
C GLN A 51 -17.31 16.37 22.40
N ALA A 52 -17.66 17.36 21.58
CA ALA A 52 -16.65 18.25 21.03
C ALA A 52 -15.72 18.57 22.20
N ALA A 53 -14.55 17.92 22.23
CA ALA A 53 -13.55 18.15 23.26
C ALA A 53 -13.43 19.67 23.33
N SER A 54 -13.77 20.26 24.49
CA SER A 54 -13.55 21.68 24.66
C SER A 54 -12.12 21.89 24.22
N LYS A 55 -11.88 22.71 23.19
CA LYS A 55 -10.51 23.04 22.79
C LYS A 55 -9.88 23.57 24.06
N SER A 56 -9.10 22.73 24.74
CA SER A 56 -8.22 23.22 25.76
C SER A 56 -7.38 24.25 25.03
N GLY A 57 -6.97 25.34 25.68
CA GLY A 57 -6.06 26.30 25.05
C GLY A 57 -4.71 25.69 24.64
N GLN A 58 -4.56 24.36 24.72
CA GLN A 58 -3.35 23.60 24.61
C GLN A 58 -3.51 22.35 23.72
N VAL A 59 -2.44 21.96 23.03
CA VAL A 59 -2.27 20.71 22.30
C VAL A 59 -1.09 19.98 22.92
N ILE A 60 -1.24 18.68 23.20
CA ILE A 60 -0.14 17.87 23.70
C ILE A 60 0.70 17.38 22.52
N LEU A 61 1.99 17.71 22.55
CA LEU A 61 3.00 17.21 21.62
C LEU A 61 3.78 16.09 22.28
N MET A 62 4.03 15.03 21.52
CA MET A 62 4.79 13.87 21.96
C MET A 62 5.92 13.58 20.97
N PRO A 63 7.17 13.95 21.26
CA PRO A 63 8.30 13.32 20.59
C PRO A 63 8.37 11.84 20.98
N ALA A 64 8.36 10.97 19.99
CA ALA A 64 8.27 9.53 20.19
C ALA A 64 9.20 8.75 19.27
N LEU A 65 9.67 7.62 19.78
CA LEU A 65 10.18 6.51 19.01
C LEU A 65 9.09 5.44 18.95
N THR A 66 8.84 4.91 17.77
CA THR A 66 7.90 3.80 17.59
C THR A 66 8.64 2.48 17.51
N ALA A 67 7.97 1.39 17.83
CA ALA A 67 8.56 0.05 17.77
C ALA A 67 9.08 -0.33 16.36
N GLY A 68 8.47 0.19 15.28
CA GLY A 68 8.86 -0.07 13.89
C GLY A 68 10.00 0.81 13.34
N ALA A 69 10.39 1.87 14.05
CA ALA A 69 11.43 2.81 13.63
C ALA A 69 12.31 3.23 14.82
N ALA A 70 13.00 2.26 15.40
CA ALA A 70 13.91 2.50 16.52
C ALA A 70 15.00 3.50 16.11
N ASN A 71 15.26 4.48 17.00
CA ASN A 71 16.21 5.58 16.82
C ASN A 71 15.81 6.72 15.87
N THR A 72 14.59 6.71 15.32
CA THR A 72 14.10 7.80 14.47
C THR A 72 12.97 8.56 15.17
N LEU A 73 13.05 9.88 15.16
CA LEU A 73 12.09 10.77 15.80
C LEU A 73 10.81 10.87 14.99
N SER A 74 9.70 10.46 15.59
CA SER A 74 8.36 10.85 15.18
C SER A 74 7.78 11.86 16.15
N LEU A 75 6.93 12.75 15.65
CA LEU A 75 6.14 13.65 16.47
C LEU A 75 4.68 13.31 16.35
N LEU A 76 4.02 13.19 17.50
CA LEU A 76 2.59 12.95 17.61
C LEU A 76 1.93 14.15 18.29
N SER A 77 0.64 14.35 18.01
CA SER A 77 -0.15 15.40 18.63
C SER A 77 -1.49 14.89 19.12
N SER A 78 -2.01 15.49 20.19
CA SER A 78 -3.32 15.17 20.76
C SER A 78 -3.99 16.40 21.37
N ASN A 79 -5.28 16.55 21.13
CA ASN A 79 -6.10 17.63 21.74
C ASN A 79 -6.61 17.26 23.14
N ASP A 80 -6.81 15.97 23.42
CA ASP A 80 -7.30 15.47 24.72
C ASP A 80 -6.17 14.89 25.58
N GLY A 81 -4.97 14.75 25.02
CA GLY A 81 -3.80 14.17 25.65
C GLY A 81 -3.89 12.65 25.85
N ALA A 82 -4.82 11.94 25.20
CA ALA A 82 -5.03 10.49 25.34
C ALA A 82 -5.03 9.78 23.98
N ASN A 83 -5.73 10.34 22.99
CA ASN A 83 -5.76 9.85 21.62
C ASN A 83 -4.82 10.68 20.74
N PHE A 84 -3.75 10.07 20.26
CA PHE A 84 -2.72 10.75 19.47
C PHE A 84 -2.81 10.41 17.99
N VAL A 85 -2.52 11.41 17.15
CA VAL A 85 -2.33 11.24 15.70
C VAL A 85 -0.88 11.56 15.33
N SER A 86 -0.39 11.03 14.20
CA SER A 86 0.89 11.46 13.63
C SER A 86 0.82 12.94 13.27
N LEU A 87 1.83 13.73 13.69
CA LEU A 87 2.06 15.11 13.24
C LEU A 87 3.17 15.18 12.20
N ALA A 88 4.22 14.38 12.40
CA ALA A 88 5.31 14.18 11.46
C ALA A 88 6.01 12.84 11.76
N SER A 89 5.98 11.91 10.82
CA SER A 89 6.57 10.57 11.00
C SER A 89 8.04 10.55 10.56
N GLU A 90 8.90 9.96 11.39
CA GLU A 90 10.30 9.64 11.07
C GLU A 90 11.13 10.80 10.50
N THR A 91 11.00 11.96 11.13
CA THR A 91 11.57 13.22 10.64
C THR A 91 13.08 13.35 10.78
N TRP A 92 13.69 12.61 11.70
CA TRP A 92 15.10 12.80 12.03
C TRP A 92 15.71 11.62 12.79
N THR A 93 16.96 11.30 12.45
CA THR A 93 17.82 10.35 13.18
C THR A 93 19.10 11.10 13.60
N PRO A 94 19.57 10.96 14.85
CA PRO A 94 20.82 11.55 15.29
C PRO A 94 22.02 11.07 14.46
N PRO A 95 23.06 11.91 14.26
CA PRO A 95 24.30 11.48 13.62
C PRO A 95 24.98 10.29 14.33
N SER A 96 24.78 10.14 15.65
CA SER A 96 25.29 9.00 16.43
C SER A 96 24.48 7.71 16.24
N GLY A 97 23.35 7.77 15.53
CA GLY A 97 22.47 6.63 15.26
C GLY A 97 21.62 6.15 16.45
N LYS A 98 21.72 6.79 17.62
CA LYS A 98 20.93 6.45 18.82
C LYS A 98 20.12 7.63 19.31
N LEU A 99 18.82 7.42 19.49
CA LEU A 99 17.89 8.38 20.05
C LEU A 99 17.14 7.69 21.20
N ASN A 100 17.27 8.20 22.42
CA ASN A 100 16.60 7.63 23.59
C ASN A 100 15.96 8.73 24.43
N ASP A 101 14.77 8.44 24.93
CA ASP A 101 14.01 9.27 25.89
C ASP A 101 13.89 10.72 25.42
N PRO A 102 13.32 10.96 24.22
CA PRO A 102 13.30 12.29 23.64
C PRO A 102 12.35 13.19 24.41
N THR A 103 12.77 14.43 24.66
CA THR A 103 11.94 15.47 25.27
C THR A 103 11.99 16.74 24.43
N LEU A 104 10.88 17.47 24.37
CA LEU A 104 10.69 18.64 23.52
C LEU A 104 10.34 19.85 24.38
N ALA A 105 10.88 21.01 24.03
CA ALA A 105 10.42 22.29 24.53
C ALA A 105 10.44 23.35 23.44
N ARG A 106 9.62 24.37 23.61
CA ARG A 106 9.66 25.57 22.78
C ARG A 106 10.55 26.62 23.44
N HIS A 107 11.55 27.12 22.74
CA HIS A 107 12.42 28.18 23.21
C HIS A 107 11.75 29.56 23.08
N ALA A 108 12.29 30.57 23.77
CA ALA A 108 11.74 31.93 23.77
C ALA A 108 11.76 32.61 22.38
N ASP A 109 12.70 32.23 21.51
CA ASP A 109 12.76 32.69 20.12
C ASP A 109 11.76 31.98 19.18
N GLY A 110 10.93 31.08 19.73
CA GLY A 110 9.91 30.35 19.01
C GLY A 110 10.36 29.03 18.40
N ARG A 111 11.66 28.70 18.41
CA ARG A 111 12.18 27.42 17.90
C ARG A 111 11.85 26.28 18.87
N TYR A 112 11.77 25.07 18.36
CA TYR A 112 11.66 23.85 19.16
C TYR A 112 13.03 23.24 19.42
N VAL A 113 13.22 22.72 20.62
CA VAL A 113 14.48 22.15 21.10
C VAL A 113 14.20 20.74 21.62
N LEU A 114 14.87 19.78 21.02
CA LEU A 114 14.85 18.38 21.42
C LEU A 114 16.08 18.12 22.31
N ALA A 115 15.87 17.44 23.43
CA ALA A 115 16.95 16.80 24.19
C ALA A 115 16.70 15.30 24.26
N TYR A 116 17.78 14.51 24.28
CA TYR A 116 17.71 13.06 24.33
C TYR A 116 18.96 12.47 24.99
N ALA A 117 18.82 11.31 25.63
CA ALA A 117 19.98 10.61 26.19
C ALA A 117 20.89 10.13 25.05
N GLY A 118 22.17 10.51 25.12
CA GLY A 118 23.13 10.29 24.04
C GLY A 118 23.58 8.83 23.91
N ALA A 119 24.42 8.59 22.89
CA ALA A 119 24.95 7.25 22.61
C ALA A 119 26.09 6.88 23.57
N ALA A 120 26.89 7.87 23.98
CA ALA A 120 27.96 7.71 24.94
C ALA A 120 27.42 7.70 26.38
N PRO A 121 27.98 6.88 27.29
CA PRO A 121 27.65 6.99 28.71
C PRO A 121 27.94 8.40 29.21
N GLY A 122 26.94 9.04 29.83
CA GLY A 122 27.10 10.35 30.44
C GLY A 122 26.85 11.53 29.51
N SER A 123 26.40 11.29 28.27
CA SER A 123 26.14 12.35 27.31
C SER A 123 24.65 12.66 27.12
N ILE A 124 24.38 13.90 26.69
CA ILE A 124 23.07 14.37 26.26
C ILE A 124 23.17 14.97 24.85
N GLY A 125 22.26 14.58 23.98
CA GLY A 125 22.16 15.15 22.64
C GLY A 125 21.13 16.27 22.58
N LEU A 126 21.40 17.28 21.74
CA LEU A 126 20.49 18.39 21.45
C LEU A 126 20.26 18.52 19.94
N ALA A 127 19.02 18.85 19.57
CA ALA A 127 18.65 19.25 18.22
C ALA A 127 17.61 20.36 18.27
N SER A 128 17.49 21.16 17.19
CA SER A 128 16.46 22.19 17.10
C SER A 128 15.71 22.19 15.78
N SER A 129 14.47 22.66 15.81
CA SER A 129 13.61 22.77 14.63
C SER A 129 12.80 24.06 14.65
N GLN A 130 12.59 24.66 13.49
CA GLN A 130 11.72 25.83 13.31
C GLN A 130 10.30 25.44 12.87
N ASP A 131 10.08 24.18 12.49
CA ASP A 131 8.85 23.72 11.84
C ASP A 131 8.40 22.32 12.29
N LEU A 132 9.06 21.74 13.31
CA LEU A 132 8.83 20.38 13.83
C LEU A 132 9.10 19.25 12.83
N ARG A 133 9.63 19.56 11.64
CA ARG A 133 9.84 18.59 10.56
C ARG A 133 11.31 18.50 10.15
N ARG A 134 11.99 19.64 10.12
CA ARG A 134 13.40 19.76 9.75
C ARG A 134 14.20 20.05 11.01
N TRP A 135 15.15 19.18 11.28
CA TRP A 135 15.93 19.21 12.51
C TRP A 135 17.40 19.49 12.20
N ASN A 136 17.95 20.49 12.87
CA ASN A 136 19.37 20.80 12.84
C ASN A 136 20.01 20.20 14.10
N ALA A 137 20.93 19.25 13.89
CA ALA A 137 21.73 18.70 14.98
C ALA A 137 22.69 19.78 15.49
N THR A 138 22.72 20.00 16.81
CA THR A 138 23.61 21.01 17.39
C THR A 138 24.84 20.38 18.02
N ARG A 139 24.70 19.41 18.93
CA ARG A 139 25.83 18.81 19.66
C ARG A 139 25.42 17.62 20.54
N GLU A 140 26.37 16.72 20.82
CA GLU A 140 26.31 15.79 21.96
C GLU A 140 27.26 16.29 23.07
N VAL A 141 26.75 16.52 24.27
CA VAL A 141 27.46 17.16 25.40
C VAL A 141 27.73 16.13 26.48
N GLN A 142 28.99 15.99 26.90
CA GLN A 142 29.37 15.13 28.02
C GLN A 142 29.07 15.83 29.35
N LEU A 143 28.27 15.20 30.21
CA LEU A 143 27.84 15.76 31.49
C LEU A 143 28.61 15.20 32.69
N ALA A 144 28.80 13.88 32.75
CA ALA A 144 29.43 13.19 33.88
C ALA A 144 29.86 11.76 33.51
N SER A 145 30.46 11.02 34.45
CA SER A 145 30.62 9.56 34.36
C SER A 145 29.35 8.87 34.88
N GLY A 146 28.65 8.13 34.02
CA GLY A 146 27.43 7.39 34.39
C GLY A 146 26.31 7.54 33.36
N GLN A 147 25.29 6.68 33.38
CA GLN A 147 24.23 6.73 32.38
C GLN A 147 23.28 7.92 32.64
N VAL A 148 23.09 8.76 31.63
CA VAL A 148 22.05 9.80 31.60
C VAL A 148 20.72 9.16 31.19
N ARG A 149 19.64 9.49 31.90
CA ARG A 149 18.29 8.96 31.64
C ARG A 149 17.23 10.04 31.84
N ALA A 150 16.07 9.82 31.21
CA ALA A 150 14.87 10.63 31.39
C ALA A 150 15.12 12.15 31.35
N PRO A 151 15.74 12.68 30.28
CA PRO A 151 15.82 14.12 30.11
C PRO A 151 14.40 14.70 30.03
N ASN A 152 14.15 15.78 30.75
CA ASN A 152 12.86 16.43 30.84
C ASN A 152 13.04 17.95 30.85
N TRP A 153 12.53 18.61 29.81
CA TRP A 153 12.51 20.07 29.79
C TRP A 153 11.44 20.62 30.74
N VAL A 154 11.81 21.61 31.54
CA VAL A 154 10.95 22.31 32.48
C VAL A 154 11.13 23.81 32.29
N ARG A 155 10.04 24.57 32.31
CA ARG A 155 10.12 26.03 32.32
C ARG A 155 10.02 26.54 33.75
N GLY A 156 10.98 27.36 34.17
CA GLY A 156 10.94 28.07 35.45
C GLY A 156 9.86 29.14 35.47
N ALA A 157 9.53 29.64 36.68
CA ALA A 157 8.56 30.73 36.84
C ALA A 157 9.00 32.04 36.14
N ASP A 158 10.31 32.21 35.94
CA ASP A 158 10.93 33.32 35.17
C ASP A 158 10.86 33.12 33.64
N GLY A 159 10.34 31.99 33.18
CA GLY A 159 10.28 31.64 31.78
C GLY A 159 11.54 30.98 31.22
N GLN A 160 12.62 30.84 32.00
CA GLN A 160 13.85 30.16 31.58
C GLN A 160 13.61 28.66 31.41
N LEU A 161 14.21 28.05 30.38
CA LEU A 161 14.20 26.61 30.22
C LEU A 161 15.30 25.98 31.09
N HIS A 162 14.96 24.90 31.77
CA HIS A 162 15.88 24.04 32.49
C HIS A 162 15.71 22.60 32.02
N LEU A 163 16.79 21.83 32.06
CA LEU A 163 16.80 20.43 31.68
C LEU A 163 17.04 19.58 32.92
N VAL A 164 16.01 18.84 33.33
CA VAL A 164 16.13 17.84 34.39
C VAL A 164 16.62 16.54 33.77
N VAL A 165 17.61 15.91 34.38
CA VAL A 165 18.15 14.61 33.96
C VAL A 165 18.39 13.75 35.18
N THR A 166 18.36 12.44 34.99
CA THR A 166 18.91 11.50 35.98
C THR A 166 20.32 11.12 35.56
N ILE A 167 21.30 11.29 36.46
CA ILE A 167 22.67 10.79 36.28
C ILE A 167 22.94 9.76 37.38
N GLY A 168 23.14 8.50 37.00
CA GLY A 168 23.27 7.41 37.97
C GLY A 168 21.96 7.17 38.73
N ARG A 169 21.93 7.50 40.03
CA ARG A 169 20.75 7.37 40.92
C ARG A 169 20.23 8.69 41.48
N GLY A 170 20.65 9.82 40.89
CA GLY A 170 20.31 11.15 41.35
C GLY A 170 19.75 12.04 40.26
N SER A 171 18.73 12.83 40.61
CA SER A 171 18.15 13.84 39.72
C SER A 171 18.93 15.14 39.79
N GLN A 172 19.23 15.71 38.64
CA GLN A 172 20.05 16.91 38.49
C GLN A 172 19.41 17.86 37.49
N VAL A 173 19.63 19.15 37.68
CA VAL A 173 19.16 20.22 36.79
C VAL A 173 20.33 20.87 36.08
N LEU A 174 20.17 21.09 34.78
CA LEU A 174 21.06 21.87 33.93
C LEU A 174 20.32 23.09 33.41
N THR A 175 21.05 24.17 33.19
CA THR A 175 20.52 25.40 32.59
C THR A 175 21.27 25.67 31.29
N PRO A 176 20.60 25.66 30.12
CA PRO A 176 21.20 26.08 28.87
C PRO A 176 21.48 27.59 28.88
N ASP A 177 22.52 28.00 28.17
CA ASP A 177 22.69 29.41 27.81
C ASP A 177 21.59 29.88 26.83
N ALA A 178 21.48 31.20 26.64
CA ALA A 178 20.42 31.80 25.80
C ALA A 178 20.48 31.38 24.32
N GLN A 179 21.62 30.87 23.85
CA GLN A 179 21.81 30.39 22.47
C GLN A 179 21.70 28.85 22.37
N LEU A 180 21.49 28.16 23.49
CA LEU A 180 21.53 26.69 23.61
C LEU A 180 22.89 26.09 23.21
N GLY A 181 23.95 26.91 23.22
CA GLY A 181 25.31 26.52 22.81
C GLY A 181 26.07 25.77 23.90
N ASN A 182 25.77 26.06 25.17
CA ASN A 182 26.36 25.42 26.34
C ASN A 182 25.30 25.07 27.39
N LEU A 183 25.54 23.97 28.10
CA LEU A 183 24.78 23.58 29.28
C LEU A 183 25.62 23.88 30.54
N SER A 184 24.98 24.37 31.59
CA SER A 184 25.63 24.54 32.90
C SER A 184 26.15 23.20 33.43
N ALA A 185 27.07 23.25 34.39
CA ALA A 185 27.38 22.06 35.18
C ALA A 185 26.10 21.50 35.82
N PRO A 186 25.92 20.17 35.87
CA PRO A 186 24.78 19.56 36.54
C PRO A 186 24.70 19.93 38.02
N VAL A 187 23.53 20.40 38.47
CA VAL A 187 23.28 20.77 39.87
C VAL A 187 22.33 19.74 40.50
N PRO A 188 22.72 19.07 41.61
CA PRO A 188 21.84 18.12 42.29
C PRO A 188 20.53 18.75 42.76
N MET A 189 19.41 18.05 42.56
CA MET A 189 18.10 18.43 43.08
C MET A 189 17.99 17.95 44.54
N ARG A 190 18.21 18.83 45.52
CA ARG A 190 18.23 18.46 46.95
C ARG A 190 16.91 17.83 47.39
N GLY A 191 16.94 16.68 48.04
CA GLY A 191 15.81 15.78 48.31
C GLY A 191 15.60 14.67 47.26
N LEU A 192 16.26 14.73 46.09
CA LEU A 192 16.17 13.77 44.97
C LEU A 192 17.55 13.42 44.38
N GLU A 193 18.64 13.80 45.04
CA GLU A 193 20.02 13.68 44.58
C GLU A 193 20.60 12.26 44.71
N ASP A 194 19.96 11.39 45.48
CA ASP A 194 20.31 9.97 45.60
C ASP A 194 19.05 9.12 45.86
N GLY A 195 19.04 7.88 45.37
CA GLY A 195 17.93 6.94 45.55
C GLY A 195 16.73 7.12 44.62
N TYR A 196 16.75 8.07 43.68
CA TYR A 196 15.61 8.44 42.84
C TYR A 196 15.99 8.58 41.36
N THR A 197 15.24 7.93 40.47
CA THR A 197 15.48 7.89 39.03
C THR A 197 14.25 8.25 38.20
N ASP A 198 14.44 8.50 36.91
CA ASP A 198 13.34 8.70 35.94
C ASP A 198 12.40 9.85 36.34
N THR A 199 12.98 10.94 36.87
CA THR A 199 12.24 12.09 37.38
C THR A 199 11.69 12.95 36.25
N VAL A 200 10.37 13.17 36.27
CA VAL A 200 9.67 14.11 35.39
C VAL A 200 9.05 15.21 36.23
N VAL A 201 9.15 16.46 35.77
CA VAL A 201 8.76 17.64 36.54
C VAL A 201 7.77 18.49 35.74
N ALA A 202 6.81 19.07 36.43
CA ALA A 202 5.89 20.07 35.88
C ALA A 202 5.81 21.29 36.81
N LEU A 203 5.50 22.44 36.23
CA LEU A 203 5.17 23.65 36.99
C LEU A 203 3.81 23.46 37.68
N ASP A 204 3.71 23.86 38.95
CA ASP A 204 2.49 23.77 39.74
C ASP A 204 2.31 25.00 40.64
N GLY A 205 1.47 25.94 40.21
CA GLY A 205 1.37 27.27 40.85
C GLY A 205 2.70 28.01 40.77
N ASP A 206 3.15 28.55 41.91
CA ASP A 206 4.44 29.24 42.05
C ASP A 206 5.62 28.28 42.33
N GLY A 207 5.38 26.95 42.33
CA GLY A 207 6.38 25.93 42.60
C GLY A 207 6.39 24.82 41.56
N PHE A 208 6.94 23.67 41.94
CA PHE A 208 7.11 22.50 41.07
C PHE A 208 6.58 21.24 41.73
N VAL A 209 6.04 20.36 40.88
CA VAL A 209 5.66 19.00 41.22
C VAL A 209 6.49 18.03 40.37
N ALA A 210 6.99 16.97 40.98
CA ALA A 210 7.75 15.93 40.32
C ALA A 210 7.16 14.56 40.61
N VAL A 211 7.22 13.70 39.60
CA VAL A 211 7.05 12.25 39.77
C VAL A 211 8.41 11.62 39.54
N THR A 212 8.85 10.82 40.50
CA THR A 212 10.15 10.14 40.46
C THR A 212 10.02 8.68 40.87
N ARG A 213 10.91 7.83 40.37
CA ARG A 213 10.95 6.41 40.66
C ARG A 213 11.94 6.15 41.78
N GLU A 214 11.48 5.61 42.90
CA GLU A 214 12.35 5.18 43.99
C GLU A 214 13.18 3.97 43.53
N ALA A 215 14.51 4.09 43.54
CA ALA A 215 15.41 3.08 42.96
C ALA A 215 15.33 1.73 43.69
N ALA A 216 15.05 1.74 45.00
CA ALA A 216 15.00 0.54 45.84
C ALA A 216 13.73 -0.29 45.61
N SER A 217 12.56 0.35 45.57
CA SER A 217 11.26 -0.33 45.44
C SER A 217 10.74 -0.37 44.01
N GLY A 218 11.22 0.51 43.14
CA GLY A 218 10.72 0.73 41.80
C GLY A 218 9.38 1.45 41.73
N ARG A 219 8.85 1.94 42.86
CA ARG A 219 7.56 2.65 42.93
C ARG A 219 7.71 4.10 42.49
N LEU A 220 6.65 4.65 41.91
CA LEU A 220 6.56 6.07 41.59
C LEU A 220 6.06 6.85 42.80
N VAL A 221 6.81 7.89 43.20
CA VAL A 221 6.45 8.80 44.30
C VAL A 221 6.30 10.23 43.79
N LEU A 222 5.45 11.00 44.46
CA LEU A 222 5.24 12.42 44.19
C LEU A 222 6.17 13.25 45.09
N ALA A 223 6.77 14.30 44.53
CA ALA A 223 7.60 15.24 45.26
C ALA A 223 7.24 16.70 44.90
N ARG A 224 7.48 17.63 45.83
CA ARG A 224 7.30 19.07 45.59
C ARG A 224 8.46 19.91 46.07
N ALA A 225 8.69 21.02 45.38
CA ALA A 225 9.63 22.06 45.78
C ALA A 225 9.15 23.44 45.30
N ALA A 226 9.54 24.51 46.00
CA ALA A 226 9.34 25.87 45.51
C ALA A 226 10.39 26.27 44.46
N ASP A 227 11.58 25.65 44.50
CA ASP A 227 12.68 25.87 43.57
C ASP A 227 13.12 24.53 42.96
N LEU A 228 13.47 24.52 41.68
CA LEU A 228 13.85 23.31 40.93
C LEU A 228 15.07 22.59 41.55
N LYS A 229 15.98 23.33 42.22
CA LYS A 229 17.14 22.78 42.95
C LYS A 229 16.78 22.25 44.34
N GLY A 230 15.52 22.40 44.77
CA GLY A 230 15.00 21.92 46.05
C GLY A 230 15.16 22.90 47.22
N PRO A 231 14.76 22.49 48.44
CA PRO A 231 14.55 21.10 48.84
C PRO A 231 13.24 20.51 48.33
N TRP A 232 13.33 19.33 47.72
CA TRP A 232 12.23 18.47 47.32
C TRP A 232 11.73 17.67 48.51
N ARG A 233 10.42 17.64 48.70
CA ARG A 233 9.75 16.87 49.77
C ARG A 233 8.88 15.80 49.14
N ILE A 234 9.10 14.54 49.51
CA ILE A 234 8.26 13.41 49.09
C ILE A 234 6.91 13.48 49.80
N GLU A 235 5.83 13.38 49.04
CA GLU A 235 4.46 13.35 49.57
C GLU A 235 4.01 11.90 49.82
N ALA A 236 4.17 11.43 51.05
CA ALA A 236 3.83 10.06 51.44
C ALA A 236 2.33 9.70 51.29
N GLN A 237 1.45 10.70 51.19
CA GLN A 237 -0.01 10.51 51.09
C GLN A 237 -0.52 10.29 49.66
N SER A 238 0.35 10.27 48.64
CA SER A 238 -0.08 10.06 47.26
C SER A 238 -0.42 8.59 46.95
N THR A 239 -1.52 8.34 46.24
CA THR A 239 -1.88 7.00 45.75
C THR A 239 -1.05 6.55 44.53
N LEU A 240 -0.08 7.35 44.07
CA LEU A 240 0.76 7.08 42.90
C LEU A 240 1.53 5.75 43.00
N ASN A 241 1.90 5.37 44.21
CA ASN A 241 2.52 4.09 44.55
C ASN A 241 1.67 2.86 44.18
N GLY A 242 0.38 3.05 43.87
CA GLY A 242 -0.56 2.02 43.44
C GLY A 242 -0.55 1.74 41.93
N LEU A 243 0.17 2.53 41.11
CA LEU A 243 0.24 2.32 39.65
C LEU A 243 1.14 1.15 39.23
N GLY A 244 1.91 0.58 40.15
CA GLY A 244 2.81 -0.56 39.92
C GLY A 244 4.29 -0.17 39.83
N THR A 245 5.15 -1.20 39.75
CA THR A 245 6.64 -1.06 39.76
C THR A 245 7.28 -1.29 38.38
N ASP A 246 6.50 -1.82 37.44
CA ASP A 246 6.94 -2.19 36.09
C ASP A 246 6.79 -1.07 35.05
N ILE A 247 6.75 0.17 35.53
CA ILE A 247 6.54 1.37 34.75
C ILE A 247 7.61 2.42 35.05
N LYS A 248 7.81 3.30 34.07
CA LYS A 248 8.64 4.50 34.19
C LYS A 248 7.82 5.72 33.82
N ALA A 249 8.04 6.83 34.52
CA ALA A 249 7.50 8.10 34.12
C ALA A 249 8.13 8.54 32.78
N ALA A 250 7.29 9.03 31.87
CA ALA A 250 7.70 9.49 30.54
C ALA A 250 7.44 11.00 30.36
N GLY A 251 6.44 11.54 31.07
CA GLY A 251 6.24 12.98 31.18
C GLY A 251 5.06 13.33 32.07
N LEU A 252 5.01 14.58 32.49
CA LEU A 252 4.01 15.12 33.41
C LEU A 252 3.54 16.46 32.87
N VAL A 253 2.24 16.61 32.64
CA VAL A 253 1.66 17.86 32.11
C VAL A 253 0.41 18.24 32.89
N ARG A 254 0.10 19.53 32.87
CA ARG A 254 -1.12 20.07 33.47
C ARG A 254 -2.13 20.40 32.38
N LEU A 255 -3.30 19.75 32.43
CA LEU A 255 -4.44 19.93 31.54
C LEU A 255 -5.55 20.66 32.29
N GLY A 256 -5.51 21.99 32.29
CA GLY A 256 -6.36 22.80 33.16
C GLY A 256 -6.07 22.51 34.63
N ALA A 257 -7.08 22.10 35.41
CA ALA A 257 -6.90 21.69 36.80
C ALA A 257 -6.29 20.29 36.97
N THR A 258 -6.35 19.45 35.92
CA THR A 258 -5.90 18.06 35.97
C THR A 258 -4.38 17.98 35.83
N LEU A 259 -3.73 17.18 36.68
CA LEU A 259 -2.35 16.74 36.47
C LEU A 259 -2.37 15.38 35.79
N ARG A 260 -1.78 15.26 34.60
CA ARG A 260 -1.69 14.00 33.84
C ARG A 260 -0.26 13.50 33.82
N LEU A 261 -0.06 12.28 34.31
CA LEU A 261 1.18 11.54 34.25
C LEU A 261 1.13 10.56 33.09
N TYR A 262 2.12 10.64 32.20
CA TYR A 262 2.35 9.63 31.18
C TYR A 262 3.43 8.66 31.65
N THR A 263 3.20 7.39 31.38
CA THR A 263 4.11 6.31 31.77
C THR A 263 4.31 5.33 30.62
N ARG A 264 5.43 4.62 30.66
CA ARG A 264 5.75 3.54 29.74
C ARG A 264 6.18 2.30 30.50
N GLY A 265 5.96 1.14 29.88
CA GLY A 265 6.35 -0.15 30.45
C GLY A 265 7.87 -0.31 30.49
N ASN A 266 8.37 -1.05 31.48
CA ASN A 266 9.78 -1.45 31.51
C ASN A 266 10.19 -2.26 30.27
N ASP A 267 9.25 -2.93 29.63
CA ASP A 267 9.41 -3.66 28.37
C ASP A 267 9.45 -2.75 27.11
N GLY A 268 9.13 -1.46 27.26
CA GLY A 268 9.02 -0.51 26.16
C GLY A 268 7.89 -0.82 25.18
N GLN A 269 6.92 -1.66 25.56
CA GLN A 269 5.83 -2.09 24.67
C GLN A 269 4.52 -1.38 24.95
N ARG A 270 4.39 -0.64 26.05
CA ARG A 270 3.08 -0.08 26.41
C ARG A 270 3.23 1.34 26.92
N ALA A 271 2.32 2.19 26.44
CA ALA A 271 2.22 3.59 26.81
C ALA A 271 0.86 3.84 27.49
N TRP A 272 0.89 4.52 28.62
CA TRP A 272 -0.29 4.78 29.45
C TRP A 272 -0.29 6.21 29.98
N PHE A 273 -1.45 6.61 30.48
CA PHE A 273 -1.61 7.81 31.29
C PHE A 273 -2.44 7.54 32.56
N ALA A 274 -2.26 8.37 33.57
CA ALA A 274 -3.11 8.45 34.75
C ALA A 274 -3.34 9.93 35.10
N ASP A 275 -4.52 10.23 35.63
CA ASP A 275 -4.94 11.58 35.95
C ASP A 275 -5.09 11.80 37.46
N SER A 276 -4.80 13.02 37.88
CA SER A 276 -5.10 13.50 39.23
C SER A 276 -5.83 14.83 39.18
N GLN A 277 -6.95 14.90 39.89
CA GLN A 277 -7.80 16.10 39.98
C GLN A 277 -7.51 16.96 41.22
N ASP A 278 -6.72 16.45 42.18
CA ASP A 278 -6.45 17.07 43.47
C ASP A 278 -4.95 17.40 43.66
N GLY A 279 -4.28 17.67 42.53
CA GLY A 279 -2.88 18.07 42.50
C GLY A 279 -1.87 16.93 42.66
N GLY A 280 -2.29 15.66 42.61
CA GLY A 280 -1.40 14.50 42.70
C GLY A 280 -1.58 13.65 43.95
N ARG A 281 -2.56 13.97 44.82
CA ARG A 281 -2.82 13.18 46.03
C ARG A 281 -3.51 11.86 45.67
N THR A 282 -4.51 11.92 44.79
CA THR A 282 -5.18 10.73 44.25
C THR A 282 -4.99 10.64 42.74
N TRP A 283 -4.69 9.44 42.28
CA TRP A 283 -4.46 9.10 40.87
C TRP A 283 -5.49 8.09 40.39
N SER A 284 -5.98 8.28 39.16
CA SER A 284 -6.80 7.30 38.47
C SER A 284 -6.02 6.01 38.21
N ALA A 285 -6.75 4.93 37.93
CA ALA A 285 -6.13 3.76 37.30
C ALA A 285 -5.47 4.15 35.97
N GLN A 286 -4.45 3.41 35.59
CA GLN A 286 -3.78 3.61 34.30
C GLN A 286 -4.74 3.31 33.15
N SER A 287 -4.78 4.22 32.18
CA SER A 287 -5.49 4.05 30.91
C SER A 287 -4.47 3.99 29.78
N ARG A 288 -4.72 3.15 28.77
CA ARG A 288 -3.83 3.02 27.62
C ARG A 288 -3.94 4.25 26.72
N LEU A 289 -2.81 4.67 26.16
CA LEU A 289 -2.82 5.62 25.05
C LEU A 289 -3.34 4.92 23.79
N THR A 290 -4.09 5.66 22.98
CA THR A 290 -4.67 5.19 21.72
C THR A 290 -4.13 5.98 20.53
N GLY A 291 -4.52 5.57 19.33
CA GLY A 291 -4.00 6.12 18.09
C GLY A 291 -2.57 5.69 17.83
N THR A 292 -1.77 6.59 17.27
CA THR A 292 -0.34 6.32 16.98
C THR A 292 0.53 6.20 18.23
N ALA A 293 0.13 6.78 19.37
CA ALA A 293 0.91 6.71 20.60
C ALA A 293 0.89 5.31 21.25
N ALA A 294 -0.07 4.45 20.88
CA ALA A 294 -0.10 3.06 21.34
C ALA A 294 1.15 2.27 20.91
N MET A 295 1.82 2.70 19.82
CA MET A 295 3.04 2.11 19.29
C MET A 295 4.33 2.78 19.77
N ALA A 296 4.23 3.79 20.64
CA ALA A 296 5.39 4.49 21.19
C ALA A 296 6.12 3.61 22.22
N SER A 297 7.43 3.43 22.01
CA SER A 297 8.30 2.64 22.89
C SER A 297 9.12 3.52 23.84
N SER A 298 9.42 4.74 23.41
CA SER A 298 10.09 5.77 24.19
C SER A 298 9.59 7.13 23.75
N PHE A 299 9.22 7.98 24.70
CA PHE A 299 8.62 9.27 24.39
C PHE A 299 8.73 10.22 25.58
N GLY A 300 8.56 11.51 25.28
CA GLY A 300 8.28 12.56 26.24
C GLY A 300 7.00 13.28 25.85
N VAL A 301 6.52 14.21 26.67
CA VAL A 301 5.37 15.05 26.34
C VAL A 301 5.61 16.50 26.73
N MET A 302 4.98 17.41 26.00
CA MET A 302 4.85 18.81 26.38
C MET A 302 3.48 19.33 25.96
N GLY A 303 2.97 20.34 26.64
CA GLY A 303 1.80 21.07 26.18
C GLY A 303 2.20 22.35 25.42
N GLU A 304 1.61 22.55 24.24
CA GLU A 304 1.82 23.70 23.35
C GLU A 304 0.52 24.52 23.25
N GLU A 305 0.61 25.85 23.16
CA GLU A 305 -0.58 26.69 23.00
C GLU A 305 -1.26 26.42 21.63
N ALA A 306 -2.58 26.29 21.61
CA ALA A 306 -3.29 25.79 20.43
C ALA A 306 -3.09 26.69 19.18
N LYS A 307 -3.10 28.02 19.33
CA LYS A 307 -2.87 28.92 18.18
C LYS A 307 -1.44 28.86 17.67
N ALA A 308 -0.47 28.66 18.57
CA ALA A 308 0.91 28.43 18.18
C ALA A 308 1.07 27.09 17.45
N PHE A 309 0.43 26.03 17.95
CA PHE A 309 0.37 24.74 17.28
C PHE A 309 -0.24 24.86 15.86
N ASP A 310 -1.39 25.51 15.72
CA ASP A 310 -2.05 25.71 14.43
C ASP A 310 -1.12 26.44 13.44
N ARG A 311 -0.38 27.45 13.91
CA ARG A 311 0.57 28.21 13.09
C ARG A 311 1.78 27.39 12.64
N ILE A 312 2.29 26.51 13.49
CA ILE A 312 3.45 25.66 13.17
C ILE A 312 3.05 24.50 12.26
N ALA A 313 1.90 23.87 12.53
CA ALA A 313 1.39 22.72 11.80
C ALA A 313 0.86 23.09 10.41
N ALA A 314 0.44 24.35 10.21
CA ALA A 314 -0.04 24.83 8.93
C ALA A 314 0.99 24.59 7.79
N PRO A 315 0.53 24.10 6.62
CA PRO A 315 1.35 23.98 5.43
C PRO A 315 2.12 25.27 5.09
N LYS A 316 3.36 25.12 4.63
CA LYS A 316 4.23 26.25 4.25
C LYS A 316 4.26 26.51 2.74
N GLY A 317 3.75 25.59 1.92
CA GLY A 317 3.69 25.78 0.47
C GLY A 317 2.53 26.68 0.05
N ARG A 318 2.53 27.10 -1.21
CA ARG A 318 1.42 27.88 -1.78
C ARG A 318 0.22 26.94 -2.05
N PRO A 319 -0.97 27.23 -1.49
CA PRO A 319 -2.22 26.58 -1.88
C PRO A 319 -2.44 26.62 -3.40
N LYS A 320 -2.80 25.48 -3.98
CA LYS A 320 -3.18 25.38 -5.39
C LYS A 320 -4.70 25.39 -5.54
N THR A 321 -5.20 26.10 -6.54
CA THR A 321 -6.64 26.01 -6.86
C THR A 321 -6.90 24.73 -7.63
N ILE A 322 -7.67 23.80 -7.04
CA ILE A 322 -8.12 22.58 -7.71
C ILE A 322 -9.55 22.81 -8.21
N ALA A 323 -9.73 22.79 -9.52
CA ALA A 323 -11.02 22.98 -10.19
C ALA A 323 -11.18 21.96 -11.30
N TRP A 324 -12.37 21.83 -11.87
CA TRP A 324 -12.63 20.93 -12.99
C TRP A 324 -13.82 21.41 -13.81
N ASP A 325 -13.99 20.80 -14.98
CA ASP A 325 -15.18 20.90 -15.80
C ASP A 325 -15.36 19.58 -16.58
N GLN A 326 -16.29 19.54 -17.55
CA GLN A 326 -16.56 18.35 -18.36
C GLN A 326 -15.37 17.81 -19.16
N TYR A 327 -14.24 18.53 -19.21
CA TYR A 327 -13.07 18.16 -19.98
C TYR A 327 -11.96 17.58 -19.14
N SER A 328 -11.54 18.26 -18.08
CA SER A 328 -10.34 17.91 -17.32
C SER A 328 -10.33 18.54 -15.92
N LEU A 329 -9.47 17.98 -15.07
CA LEU A 329 -9.01 18.65 -13.86
C LEU A 329 -8.15 19.87 -14.24
N LYS A 330 -8.19 20.91 -13.40
CA LYS A 330 -7.40 22.13 -13.51
C LYS A 330 -6.66 22.37 -12.20
N VAL A 331 -5.37 22.62 -12.29
CA VAL A 331 -4.51 23.01 -11.17
C VAL A 331 -3.99 24.41 -11.45
N ASP A 332 -4.34 25.37 -10.60
CA ASP A 332 -4.07 26.81 -10.80
C ASP A 332 -4.56 27.31 -12.18
N GLY A 333 -5.75 26.87 -12.59
CA GLY A 333 -6.36 27.23 -13.87
C GLY A 333 -5.78 26.49 -15.09
N LYS A 334 -4.63 25.81 -14.96
CA LYS A 334 -4.06 24.99 -16.04
C LYS A 334 -4.76 23.64 -16.10
N ARG A 335 -5.34 23.31 -17.27
CA ARG A 335 -5.88 21.97 -17.57
C ARG A 335 -4.77 20.92 -17.55
N ILE A 336 -5.05 19.76 -16.94
CA ILE A 336 -4.13 18.63 -16.90
C ILE A 336 -4.83 17.34 -17.32
N VAL A 337 -4.07 16.43 -17.93
CA VAL A 337 -4.46 15.02 -18.08
C VAL A 337 -3.70 14.26 -16.99
N VAL A 338 -4.43 13.68 -16.04
CA VAL A 338 -3.84 12.87 -14.98
C VAL A 338 -3.61 11.48 -15.53
N TRP A 339 -2.37 11.18 -15.91
CA TRP A 339 -1.91 9.86 -16.31
C TRP A 339 -1.25 9.22 -15.09
N SER A 340 -2.00 8.35 -14.42
CA SER A 340 -1.65 7.72 -13.14
C SER A 340 -1.47 6.21 -13.26
N GLY A 341 -0.71 5.64 -12.33
CA GLY A 341 -0.64 4.20 -12.12
C GLY A 341 -0.78 3.84 -10.65
N GLU A 342 -1.26 2.62 -10.38
CA GLU A 342 -1.43 2.10 -9.02
C GLU A 342 -0.17 1.36 -8.54
N ILE A 343 0.21 1.63 -7.28
CA ILE A 343 1.17 0.87 -6.47
C ILE A 343 0.64 0.78 -5.03
N HIS A 344 0.81 -0.36 -4.38
CA HIS A 344 0.48 -0.53 -2.97
C HIS A 344 1.75 -0.62 -2.10
N PRO A 345 2.10 0.41 -1.31
CA PRO A 345 3.30 0.40 -0.47
C PRO A 345 3.39 -0.83 0.46
N PHE A 346 2.26 -1.30 0.98
CA PHE A 346 2.19 -2.48 1.85
C PHE A 346 2.56 -3.80 1.15
N ARG A 347 2.56 -3.86 -0.20
CA ARG A 347 3.03 -5.02 -0.99
C ARG A 347 4.51 -4.97 -1.37
N LEU A 348 5.24 -3.95 -0.93
CA LEU A 348 6.69 -3.82 -1.14
C LEU A 348 7.30 -3.26 0.15
N PRO A 349 7.66 -4.10 1.14
CA PRO A 349 8.00 -3.64 2.49
C PRO A 349 9.41 -2.99 2.59
N ASN A 350 9.64 -1.92 1.83
CA ASN A 350 10.86 -1.11 1.86
C ASN A 350 10.63 0.28 1.19
N PRO A 351 10.75 1.39 1.95
CA PRO A 351 10.53 2.74 1.42
C PRO A 351 11.43 3.16 0.25
N SER A 352 12.71 2.77 0.23
CA SER A 352 13.59 3.02 -0.91
C SER A 352 13.05 2.39 -2.19
N LEU A 353 12.46 1.19 -2.09
CA LEU A 353 11.92 0.51 -3.26
C LEU A 353 10.58 1.08 -3.74
N TRP A 354 9.81 1.76 -2.89
CA TRP A 354 8.68 2.58 -3.36
C TRP A 354 9.14 3.65 -4.33
N ARG A 355 10.24 4.35 -3.99
CA ARG A 355 10.84 5.35 -4.88
C ARG A 355 11.31 4.74 -6.19
N ASP A 356 11.94 3.56 -6.15
CA ASP A 356 12.36 2.86 -7.36
C ASP A 356 11.20 2.67 -8.35
N VAL A 357 10.06 2.16 -7.87
CA VAL A 357 8.88 1.93 -8.71
C VAL A 357 8.28 3.25 -9.18
N ILE A 358 8.15 4.26 -8.31
CA ILE A 358 7.60 5.58 -8.67
C ILE A 358 8.47 6.27 -9.73
N GLN A 359 9.80 6.17 -9.64
CA GLN A 359 10.71 6.69 -10.67
C GLN A 359 10.57 5.95 -12.00
N LYS A 360 10.37 4.63 -11.98
CA LYS A 360 10.05 3.86 -13.18
C LYS A 360 8.73 4.33 -13.78
N MET A 361 7.67 4.49 -12.99
CA MET A 361 6.39 5.03 -13.45
C MET A 361 6.54 6.42 -14.09
N LYS A 362 7.25 7.34 -13.44
CA LYS A 362 7.55 8.66 -14.01
C LYS A 362 8.27 8.57 -15.35
N ALA A 363 9.25 7.68 -15.47
CA ALA A 363 9.97 7.43 -16.73
C ALA A 363 9.09 6.81 -17.83
N LEU A 364 7.99 6.12 -17.46
CA LEU A 364 6.93 5.67 -18.37
C LEU A 364 5.93 6.80 -18.74
N GLY A 365 6.19 8.03 -18.32
CA GLY A 365 5.37 9.19 -18.67
C GLY A 365 4.18 9.45 -17.75
N PHE A 366 4.01 8.66 -16.68
CA PHE A 366 3.01 8.96 -15.64
C PHE A 366 3.36 10.28 -14.94
N ASN A 367 2.32 11.05 -14.61
CA ASN A 367 2.40 12.26 -13.78
C ASN A 367 1.59 12.13 -12.48
N GLY A 368 0.91 10.99 -12.28
CA GLY A 368 0.15 10.66 -11.07
C GLY A 368 0.48 9.28 -10.52
N VAL A 369 0.18 9.08 -9.24
CA VAL A 369 0.18 7.79 -8.55
C VAL A 369 -1.09 7.66 -7.72
N ALA A 370 -1.67 6.46 -7.72
CA ALA A 370 -2.76 6.11 -6.82
C ALA A 370 -2.24 5.13 -5.75
N PHE A 371 -2.67 5.36 -4.52
CA PHE A 371 -2.31 4.54 -3.36
C PHE A 371 -3.56 4.07 -2.63
N TYR A 372 -3.68 2.75 -2.44
CA TYR A 372 -4.43 2.20 -1.32
C TYR A 372 -3.63 2.25 -0.02
N PHE A 373 -4.37 2.44 1.09
CA PHE A 373 -3.88 2.21 2.45
C PHE A 373 -4.75 1.15 3.12
N ASP A 374 -4.12 0.05 3.57
CA ASP A 374 -4.79 -1.10 4.18
C ASP A 374 -4.96 -0.89 5.70
N TRP A 375 -6.21 -0.69 6.15
CA TRP A 375 -6.51 -0.48 7.56
C TRP A 375 -6.05 -1.67 8.42
N GLY A 376 -6.23 -2.91 7.95
CA GLY A 376 -5.78 -4.12 8.65
C GLY A 376 -4.27 -4.22 8.79
N TYR A 377 -3.52 -3.73 7.81
CA TYR A 377 -2.06 -3.64 7.87
C TYR A 377 -1.55 -2.61 8.90
N HIS A 378 -2.34 -1.56 9.14
CA HIS A 378 -2.01 -0.45 10.04
C HIS A 378 -2.61 -0.58 11.45
N SER A 379 -3.58 -1.47 11.69
CA SER A 379 -4.27 -1.57 12.98
C SER A 379 -4.34 -3.01 13.52
N PRO A 380 -3.41 -3.41 14.42
CA PRO A 380 -3.43 -4.76 15.00
C PRO A 380 -4.56 -4.98 16.02
N ALA A 381 -5.05 -3.91 16.66
CA ALA A 381 -6.09 -3.93 17.69
C ALA A 381 -6.93 -2.64 17.63
N PRO A 382 -8.17 -2.62 18.14
CA PRO A 382 -8.93 -1.38 18.30
C PRO A 382 -8.13 -0.37 19.12
N GLY A 383 -8.12 0.91 18.75
CA GLY A 383 -7.30 1.89 19.47
C GLY A 383 -5.84 2.00 19.03
N VAL A 384 -5.32 1.09 18.19
CA VAL A 384 -3.87 0.97 17.91
C VAL A 384 -3.59 1.15 16.43
N TYR A 385 -2.73 2.12 16.10
CA TYR A 385 -2.33 2.43 14.72
C TYR A 385 -0.82 2.57 14.56
N ASP A 386 -0.27 1.95 13.51
CA ASP A 386 1.15 2.00 13.18
C ASP A 386 1.37 2.54 11.77
N PHE A 387 2.04 3.69 11.69
CA PHE A 387 2.50 4.31 10.44
C PHE A 387 4.02 4.49 10.41
N SER A 388 4.78 3.54 10.97
CA SER A 388 6.24 3.61 11.05
C SER A 388 6.97 2.55 10.21
N GLY A 389 8.21 2.85 9.84
CA GLY A 389 9.05 2.01 8.98
C GLY A 389 8.36 1.67 7.66
N ILE A 390 8.17 0.38 7.40
CA ILE A 390 7.49 -0.12 6.20
C ILE A 390 5.99 0.18 6.14
N ARG A 391 5.42 0.79 7.20
CA ARG A 391 4.03 1.28 7.28
C ARG A 391 3.95 2.80 7.12
N ASN A 392 5.04 3.47 6.77
CA ASN A 392 5.07 4.93 6.75
C ASN A 392 4.34 5.53 5.53
N VAL A 393 3.06 5.84 5.74
CA VAL A 393 2.18 6.52 4.77
C VAL A 393 2.73 7.90 4.40
N GLU A 394 3.20 8.67 5.37
CA GLU A 394 3.74 10.01 5.13
C GLU A 394 4.95 9.95 4.20
N ARG A 395 5.82 8.94 4.35
CA ARG A 395 6.98 8.74 3.48
C ARG A 395 6.58 8.41 2.04
N ALA A 396 5.55 7.60 1.82
CA ALA A 396 5.04 7.33 0.46
C ALA A 396 4.56 8.61 -0.24
N LEU A 397 3.82 9.46 0.48
CA LEU A 397 3.35 10.76 -0.04
C LEU A 397 4.50 11.74 -0.30
N GLN A 398 5.49 11.78 0.58
CA GLN A 398 6.71 12.58 0.41
C GLN A 398 7.50 12.14 -0.82
N ILE A 399 7.69 10.83 -1.02
CA ILE A 399 8.36 10.30 -2.21
C ILE A 399 7.61 10.74 -3.47
N ALA A 400 6.29 10.59 -3.53
CA ALA A 400 5.51 11.06 -4.68
C ALA A 400 5.70 12.57 -4.93
N LYS A 401 5.71 13.39 -3.87
CA LYS A 401 5.97 14.83 -3.97
C LYS A 401 7.38 15.15 -4.49
N GLU A 402 8.39 14.51 -3.93
CA GLU A 402 9.80 14.69 -4.32
C GLU A 402 10.04 14.28 -5.78
N GLU A 403 9.35 13.23 -6.24
CA GLU A 403 9.38 12.81 -7.64
C GLU A 403 8.45 13.63 -8.54
N GLY A 404 7.73 14.63 -8.01
CA GLY A 404 6.87 15.53 -8.79
C GLY A 404 5.59 14.88 -9.32
N MET A 405 5.11 13.82 -8.66
CA MET A 405 3.89 13.10 -9.01
C MET A 405 2.68 13.68 -8.25
N TYR A 406 1.55 13.77 -8.93
CA TYR A 406 0.23 13.94 -8.30
C TYR A 406 -0.17 12.68 -7.54
N VAL A 407 -1.00 12.82 -6.50
CA VAL A 407 -1.48 11.68 -5.72
C VAL A 407 -3.01 11.62 -5.73
N ILE A 408 -3.53 10.42 -6.02
CA ILE A 408 -4.91 10.01 -5.78
C ILE A 408 -4.88 9.15 -4.50
N ALA A 409 -5.41 9.68 -3.40
CA ALA A 409 -5.38 9.01 -2.10
C ALA A 409 -6.63 8.14 -1.90
N ARG A 410 -6.45 6.83 -1.68
CA ARG A 410 -7.54 5.85 -1.56
C ARG A 410 -7.46 5.16 -0.20
N THR A 411 -8.13 5.74 0.78
CA THR A 411 -7.90 5.43 2.20
C THR A 411 -8.90 4.42 2.78
N GLY A 412 -9.82 3.88 1.98
CA GLY A 412 -10.87 2.99 2.47
C GLY A 412 -12.05 3.73 3.11
N PRO A 413 -12.68 3.20 4.19
CA PRO A 413 -12.15 2.20 5.13
C PRO A 413 -12.09 0.76 4.63
N TYR A 414 -12.88 0.43 3.60
CA TYR A 414 -12.79 -0.83 2.87
C TYR A 414 -12.08 -0.59 1.53
N VAL A 415 -11.16 -1.46 1.12
CA VAL A 415 -10.36 -1.27 -0.11
C VAL A 415 -10.41 -2.45 -1.08
N ASN A 416 -10.98 -3.59 -0.68
CA ASN A 416 -10.92 -4.85 -1.44
C ASN A 416 -9.46 -5.29 -1.73
N ALA A 417 -8.89 -4.81 -2.84
CA ALA A 417 -7.49 -4.94 -3.25
C ALA A 417 -6.91 -6.37 -3.24
N GLU A 418 -7.78 -7.38 -3.31
CA GLU A 418 -7.46 -8.80 -3.10
C GLU A 418 -6.74 -9.08 -1.76
N LEU A 419 -7.11 -8.34 -0.70
CA LEU A 419 -6.57 -8.50 0.65
C LEU A 419 -7.44 -9.43 1.50
N THR A 420 -6.87 -10.06 2.53
CA THR A 420 -7.65 -10.72 3.58
C THR A 420 -8.62 -9.71 4.21
N GLY A 421 -9.90 -10.08 4.37
CA GLY A 421 -10.92 -9.15 4.89
C GLY A 421 -11.23 -7.96 3.97
N GLY A 422 -10.64 -7.87 2.78
CA GLY A 422 -10.69 -6.70 1.89
C GLY A 422 -10.07 -5.43 2.51
N GLY A 423 -9.09 -5.62 3.41
CA GLY A 423 -8.38 -4.54 4.11
C GLY A 423 -8.93 -4.20 5.50
N TYR A 424 -9.94 -4.93 6.01
CA TYR A 424 -10.35 -4.77 7.39
C TYR A 424 -9.33 -5.37 8.38
N PRO A 425 -9.13 -4.74 9.54
CA PRO A 425 -8.33 -5.34 10.61
C PRO A 425 -9.02 -6.57 11.18
N GLY A 426 -8.22 -7.53 11.66
CA GLY A 426 -8.73 -8.83 12.10
C GLY A 426 -9.80 -8.75 13.19
N TRP A 427 -9.72 -7.75 14.07
CA TRP A 427 -10.71 -7.51 15.12
C TRP A 427 -12.10 -7.12 14.58
N MET A 428 -12.22 -6.67 13.33
CA MET A 428 -13.52 -6.46 12.69
C MET A 428 -14.24 -7.78 12.37
N PHE A 429 -13.51 -8.89 12.24
CA PHE A 429 -14.10 -10.21 11.98
C PHE A 429 -14.94 -10.72 13.16
N ARG A 430 -14.69 -10.19 14.37
CA ARG A 430 -15.48 -10.45 15.59
C ARG A 430 -16.47 -9.33 15.92
N SER A 431 -16.68 -8.36 15.02
CA SER A 431 -17.66 -7.29 15.20
C SER A 431 -19.02 -7.71 14.66
N ARG A 432 -20.07 -7.53 15.47
CA ARG A 432 -21.45 -7.80 15.05
C ARG A 432 -22.09 -6.65 14.27
N ALA A 433 -21.39 -5.52 14.16
CA ALA A 433 -21.85 -4.37 13.39
C ALA A 433 -22.04 -4.75 11.92
N GLU A 434 -23.10 -4.24 11.29
CA GLU A 434 -23.27 -4.41 9.85
C GLU A 434 -22.25 -3.50 9.13
N ALA A 435 -21.22 -4.10 8.51
CA ALA A 435 -20.14 -3.34 7.92
C ALA A 435 -20.59 -2.66 6.61
N ARG A 436 -19.95 -1.53 6.28
CA ARG A 436 -20.33 -0.70 5.11
C ARG A 436 -21.78 -0.24 5.18
N THR A 437 -22.22 0.15 6.37
CA THR A 437 -23.53 0.79 6.60
C THR A 437 -23.40 1.92 7.63
N ASP A 438 -24.53 2.50 8.05
CA ASP A 438 -24.59 3.49 9.10
C ASP A 438 -24.69 2.90 10.52
N ASP A 439 -24.36 1.62 10.70
CA ASP A 439 -24.26 1.00 12.02
C ASP A 439 -23.27 1.80 12.91
N PRO A 440 -23.71 2.29 14.09
CA PRO A 440 -22.90 3.19 14.91
C PRO A 440 -21.61 2.55 15.44
N VAL A 441 -21.60 1.22 15.64
CA VAL A 441 -20.38 0.51 16.07
C VAL A 441 -19.38 0.43 14.94
N TYR A 442 -19.85 0.18 13.70
CA TYR A 442 -19.01 0.24 12.50
C TYR A 442 -18.47 1.67 12.28
N LEU A 443 -19.35 2.68 12.32
CA LEU A 443 -18.96 4.07 12.08
C LEU A 443 -17.98 4.60 13.13
N SER A 444 -18.09 4.21 14.40
CA SER A 444 -17.12 4.60 15.43
C SER A 444 -15.71 4.08 15.14
N ALA A 445 -15.60 2.83 14.67
CA ALA A 445 -14.32 2.24 14.28
C ALA A 445 -13.74 2.89 13.01
N VAL A 446 -14.61 3.21 12.06
CA VAL A 446 -14.28 3.95 10.85
C VAL A 446 -13.79 5.37 11.17
N ASP A 447 -14.47 6.08 12.06
CA ASP A 447 -14.08 7.43 12.46
C ASP A 447 -12.69 7.46 13.09
N GLU A 448 -12.35 6.44 13.86
CA GLU A 448 -11.02 6.30 14.43
C GLU A 448 -9.96 6.12 13.33
N TRP A 449 -10.16 5.17 12.40
CA TRP A 449 -9.27 4.98 11.26
C TRP A 449 -9.11 6.26 10.43
N MET A 450 -10.23 6.90 10.08
CA MET A 450 -10.25 8.14 9.31
C MET A 450 -9.49 9.26 10.02
N THR A 451 -9.70 9.43 11.32
CA THR A 451 -8.95 10.43 12.12
C THR A 451 -7.44 10.23 11.99
N GLN A 452 -7.00 8.97 12.09
CA GLN A 452 -5.57 8.61 12.08
C GLN A 452 -4.92 8.79 10.70
N ILE A 453 -5.57 8.29 9.64
CA ILE A 453 -5.04 8.42 8.27
C ILE A 453 -5.20 9.86 7.74
N ASN A 454 -6.32 10.53 8.00
CA ASN A 454 -6.57 11.89 7.51
C ASN A 454 -5.65 12.91 8.17
N ALA A 455 -5.25 12.70 9.42
CA ALA A 455 -4.23 13.53 10.03
C ALA A 455 -2.97 13.60 9.15
N ILE A 456 -2.59 12.50 8.50
CA ILE A 456 -1.48 12.45 7.53
C ILE A 456 -1.92 13.07 6.19
N ILE A 457 -2.99 12.56 5.55
CA ILE A 457 -3.39 12.99 4.20
C ILE A 457 -3.62 14.51 4.13
N ALA A 458 -4.26 15.10 5.15
CA ALA A 458 -4.57 16.51 5.21
C ALA A 458 -3.32 17.40 5.07
N ARG A 459 -2.15 16.93 5.51
CA ARG A 459 -0.89 17.71 5.41
C ARG A 459 -0.20 17.66 4.06
N HIS A 460 -0.68 16.79 3.16
CA HIS A 460 -0.04 16.53 1.86
C HIS A 460 -0.92 16.94 0.68
N GLN A 461 -1.95 17.76 0.93
CA GLN A 461 -2.87 18.23 -0.09
C GLN A 461 -2.26 19.32 -0.96
N ALA A 462 -2.63 19.32 -2.25
CA ALA A 462 -2.28 20.42 -3.13
C ALA A 462 -3.07 21.70 -2.79
N SER A 463 -4.31 21.55 -2.33
CA SER A 463 -5.27 22.62 -2.07
C SER A 463 -4.92 23.54 -0.90
N ASP A 464 -4.08 23.10 0.04
CA ASP A 464 -3.61 23.89 1.18
C ASP A 464 -2.10 24.19 1.11
N GLY A 465 -1.40 23.71 0.07
CA GLY A 465 0.03 23.89 -0.10
C GLY A 465 0.90 22.87 0.64
N GLY A 466 0.30 21.82 1.22
CA GLY A 466 1.00 20.76 1.93
C GLY A 466 1.77 19.80 1.02
N GLY A 467 1.21 19.44 -0.13
CA GLY A 467 1.80 18.45 -1.03
C GLY A 467 1.14 18.38 -2.42
N ASN A 468 0.99 17.16 -2.93
CA ASN A 468 0.53 16.89 -4.30
C ASN A 468 -0.71 15.96 -4.34
N VAL A 469 -1.37 15.70 -3.21
CA VAL A 469 -2.69 15.02 -3.22
C VAL A 469 -3.70 15.93 -3.90
N ILE A 470 -4.36 15.42 -4.94
CA ILE A 470 -5.32 16.17 -5.78
C ILE A 470 -6.73 15.59 -5.77
N ALA A 471 -6.91 14.37 -5.27
CA ALA A 471 -8.20 13.71 -5.15
C ALA A 471 -8.16 12.72 -3.98
N TYR A 472 -9.32 12.54 -3.33
CA TYR A 472 -9.50 11.65 -2.19
C TYR A 472 -10.68 10.71 -2.44
N GLN A 473 -10.46 9.40 -2.35
CA GLN A 473 -11.51 8.39 -2.53
C GLN A 473 -12.27 8.16 -1.23
N LEU A 474 -13.60 8.24 -1.29
CA LEU A 474 -14.49 7.73 -0.25
C LEU A 474 -14.81 6.28 -0.56
N GLU A 475 -14.56 5.37 0.38
CA GLU A 475 -14.93 3.95 0.25
C GLU A 475 -14.20 3.28 -0.96
N ASN A 476 -14.67 2.13 -1.40
CA ASN A 476 -14.23 1.38 -2.58
C ASN A 476 -15.35 0.50 -3.18
N GLU A 477 -15.74 0.74 -4.44
CA GLU A 477 -16.65 -0.13 -5.21
C GLU A 477 -17.98 -0.54 -4.51
N LEU A 478 -18.49 0.28 -3.58
CA LEU A 478 -19.80 0.05 -2.95
C LEU A 478 -20.96 0.08 -3.96
N GLY A 479 -21.37 -1.09 -4.47
CA GLY A 479 -22.51 -1.20 -5.39
C GLY A 479 -23.90 -1.12 -4.74
N LYS A 480 -24.03 -0.50 -3.56
CA LYS A 480 -25.26 -0.45 -2.75
C LYS A 480 -25.67 0.98 -2.43
N VAL A 481 -26.81 1.42 -2.95
CA VAL A 481 -27.29 2.82 -2.80
C VAL A 481 -28.54 2.95 -1.93
N GLU A 482 -28.74 2.02 -1.00
CA GLU A 482 -29.89 2.04 -0.07
C GLU A 482 -29.72 3.14 1.00
N PRO A 483 -30.79 3.59 1.69
CA PRO A 483 -30.70 4.71 2.64
C PRO A 483 -29.61 4.60 3.70
N LYS A 484 -29.32 3.39 4.21
CA LYS A 484 -28.23 3.14 5.18
C LYS A 484 -26.84 3.40 4.59
N HIS A 485 -26.61 2.95 3.36
CA HIS A 485 -25.35 3.16 2.63
C HIS A 485 -25.17 4.63 2.25
N VAL A 486 -26.26 5.33 1.89
CA VAL A 486 -26.22 6.78 1.64
C VAL A 486 -25.81 7.52 2.91
N ARG A 487 -26.40 7.21 4.07
CA ARG A 487 -26.03 7.84 5.35
C ARG A 487 -24.58 7.56 5.74
N GLN A 488 -24.09 6.33 5.50
CA GLN A 488 -22.67 6.02 5.67
C GLN A 488 -21.79 6.88 4.76
N MET A 489 -22.04 6.92 3.45
CA MET A 489 -21.22 7.71 2.53
C MET A 489 -21.22 9.20 2.92
N GLU A 490 -22.37 9.75 3.32
CA GLU A 490 -22.45 11.12 3.82
C GLU A 490 -21.69 11.31 5.13
N HIS A 491 -21.68 10.30 6.00
CA HIS A 491 -20.85 10.29 7.22
C HIS A 491 -19.36 10.32 6.89
N LEU A 492 -18.89 9.46 5.97
CA LEU A 492 -17.49 9.45 5.52
C LEU A 492 -17.08 10.81 4.97
N ALA A 493 -17.89 11.41 4.11
CA ALA A 493 -17.61 12.73 3.54
C ALA A 493 -17.54 13.82 4.61
N ARG A 494 -18.51 13.86 5.53
CA ARG A 494 -18.50 14.82 6.66
C ARG A 494 -17.28 14.63 7.54
N LYS A 495 -16.94 13.38 7.87
CA LYS A 495 -15.77 13.04 8.68
C LYS A 495 -14.47 13.49 7.99
N ALA A 496 -14.28 13.15 6.72
CA ALA A 496 -13.11 13.58 5.95
C ALA A 496 -12.98 15.12 5.87
N ARG A 497 -14.09 15.84 5.65
CA ARG A 497 -14.07 17.32 5.70
C ARG A 497 -13.72 17.85 7.09
N ALA A 498 -14.28 17.27 8.15
CA ALA A 498 -13.99 17.65 9.53
C ALA A 498 -12.52 17.40 9.91
N ASP A 499 -11.91 16.37 9.34
CA ASP A 499 -10.48 16.05 9.53
C ASP A 499 -9.55 16.90 8.63
N GLY A 500 -10.09 17.85 7.86
CA GLY A 500 -9.30 18.81 7.09
C GLY A 500 -9.03 18.43 5.64
N ILE A 501 -9.69 17.40 5.09
CA ILE A 501 -9.57 17.09 3.67
C ILE A 501 -10.33 18.13 2.84
N THR A 502 -9.64 18.82 1.94
CA THR A 502 -10.14 19.93 1.11
C THR A 502 -10.10 19.64 -0.39
N VAL A 503 -9.37 18.60 -0.82
CA VAL A 503 -9.37 18.16 -2.22
C VAL A 503 -10.72 17.53 -2.62
N PRO A 504 -11.03 17.44 -3.93
CA PRO A 504 -12.26 16.82 -4.42
C PRO A 504 -12.41 15.37 -3.98
N PHE A 505 -13.62 15.02 -3.56
CA PHE A 505 -14.01 13.65 -3.26
C PHE A 505 -14.49 12.92 -4.52
N PHE A 506 -14.15 11.65 -4.60
CA PHE A 506 -14.72 10.73 -5.57
C PHE A 506 -15.01 9.38 -4.91
N HIS A 507 -15.77 8.57 -5.61
CA HIS A 507 -15.94 7.13 -5.35
C HIS A 507 -15.64 6.42 -6.68
N ASN A 508 -14.99 5.26 -6.62
CA ASN A 508 -14.78 4.42 -7.78
C ASN A 508 -15.95 3.43 -7.90
N ALA A 509 -16.92 3.74 -8.74
CA ALA A 509 -18.07 2.87 -8.94
C ALA A 509 -17.64 1.51 -9.50
N ALA A 510 -18.22 0.42 -8.98
CA ALA A 510 -17.88 -0.93 -9.41
C ALA A 510 -18.15 -1.12 -10.91
N GLY A 511 -17.08 -1.36 -11.67
CA GLY A 511 -17.15 -1.29 -13.13
C GLY A 511 -17.65 0.08 -13.59
N ARG A 512 -18.76 0.12 -14.35
CA ARG A 512 -19.29 1.37 -14.94
C ARG A 512 -20.65 1.77 -14.38
N LEU A 513 -21.02 1.26 -13.21
CA LEU A 513 -22.35 1.51 -12.63
C LEU A 513 -22.54 2.98 -12.24
N PRO A 514 -23.74 3.56 -12.40
CA PRO A 514 -23.97 4.98 -12.20
C PRO A 514 -24.10 5.38 -10.71
N ASP A 515 -23.29 4.75 -9.84
CA ASP A 515 -23.39 4.87 -8.39
C ASP A 515 -22.52 6.01 -7.87
N TRP A 516 -23.01 6.69 -6.82
CA TRP A 516 -22.28 7.76 -6.11
C TRP A 516 -21.83 8.94 -6.97
N ALA A 517 -22.62 9.31 -7.97
CA ALA A 517 -22.38 10.51 -8.76
C ALA A 517 -22.58 11.79 -7.92
N PRO A 518 -21.93 12.91 -8.28
CA PRO A 518 -22.17 14.20 -7.63
C PRO A 518 -23.65 14.59 -7.62
N LYS A 519 -24.10 15.25 -6.54
CA LYS A 519 -25.51 15.69 -6.39
C LYS A 519 -25.99 16.61 -7.53
N ASN A 520 -25.08 17.29 -8.21
CA ASN A 520 -25.36 18.17 -9.35
C ASN A 520 -25.21 17.48 -10.72
N SER A 521 -25.05 16.15 -10.78
CA SER A 521 -25.04 15.43 -12.06
C SER A 521 -26.37 15.64 -12.80
N SER A 522 -26.28 15.96 -14.08
CA SER A 522 -27.43 16.14 -14.96
C SER A 522 -27.94 14.81 -15.56
N ALA A 523 -27.30 13.68 -15.28
CA ALA A 523 -27.69 12.38 -15.84
C ALA A 523 -28.90 11.80 -15.10
N PRO A 524 -30.01 11.48 -15.79
CA PRO A 524 -31.26 11.06 -15.12
C PRO A 524 -31.20 9.66 -14.48
N TRP A 525 -30.16 8.89 -14.75
CA TRP A 525 -29.94 7.54 -14.20
C TRP A 525 -28.88 7.51 -13.09
N ALA A 526 -28.31 8.66 -12.72
CA ALA A 526 -27.26 8.73 -11.72
C ALA A 526 -27.82 8.56 -10.31
N ASN A 527 -27.23 7.65 -9.53
CA ASN A 527 -27.47 7.56 -8.11
C ASN A 527 -26.53 8.56 -7.40
N GLN A 528 -27.12 9.53 -6.72
CA GLN A 528 -26.37 10.63 -6.13
C GLN A 528 -25.63 10.22 -4.84
N GLY A 529 -24.44 10.76 -4.64
CA GLY A 529 -23.61 10.60 -3.46
C GLY A 529 -22.92 11.90 -3.06
N PRO A 530 -22.16 11.89 -1.95
CA PRO A 530 -21.44 13.05 -1.45
C PRO A 530 -20.07 13.24 -2.12
N THR A 531 -20.00 12.95 -3.43
CA THR A 531 -18.78 13.10 -4.24
C THR A 531 -18.79 14.43 -5.00
N ASP A 532 -17.61 14.93 -5.32
CA ASP A 532 -17.41 16.14 -6.13
C ASP A 532 -17.18 15.79 -7.61
N ILE A 533 -16.54 14.65 -7.87
CA ILE A 533 -16.27 14.10 -9.20
C ILE A 533 -16.68 12.62 -9.20
N TYR A 534 -17.36 12.18 -10.25
CA TYR A 534 -17.69 10.76 -10.45
C TYR A 534 -16.50 10.02 -11.06
N ALA A 535 -16.16 8.87 -10.50
CA ALA A 535 -15.18 7.94 -11.08
C ALA A 535 -15.74 6.53 -11.17
N PHE A 536 -15.11 5.70 -11.99
CA PHE A 536 -15.56 4.35 -12.27
C PHE A 536 -14.39 3.45 -12.68
N ASP A 537 -14.60 2.15 -12.69
CA ASP A 537 -13.58 1.13 -12.93
C ASP A 537 -13.82 0.33 -14.22
N GLY A 538 -12.78 -0.38 -14.69
CA GLY A 538 -12.79 -0.95 -16.03
C GLY A 538 -11.77 -2.04 -16.30
N TYR A 539 -12.25 -3.28 -16.40
CA TYR A 539 -11.43 -4.48 -16.63
C TYR A 539 -11.84 -5.33 -17.84
N PRO A 540 -11.84 -4.79 -19.08
CA PRO A 540 -12.18 -5.57 -20.26
C PRO A 540 -11.01 -6.46 -20.73
N GLY A 541 -9.98 -6.74 -19.94
CA GLY A 541 -8.67 -7.25 -20.36
C GLY A 541 -8.53 -8.65 -20.99
N GLY A 542 -9.58 -9.23 -21.59
CA GLY A 542 -9.59 -10.62 -22.07
C GLY A 542 -9.12 -11.62 -20.99
N SER A 543 -8.87 -12.87 -21.35
CA SER A 543 -8.42 -13.88 -20.38
C SER A 543 -7.31 -14.77 -20.94
N CYS A 544 -6.64 -15.47 -20.04
CA CYS A 544 -5.87 -16.66 -20.38
C CYS A 544 -6.81 -17.87 -20.41
N ASP A 545 -6.46 -18.90 -21.18
CA ASP A 545 -7.13 -20.19 -21.07
C ASP A 545 -6.61 -20.99 -19.87
N VAL A 546 -7.17 -22.18 -19.66
CA VAL A 546 -6.79 -23.05 -18.53
C VAL A 546 -5.35 -23.56 -18.64
N PHE A 547 -4.70 -23.47 -19.80
CA PHE A 547 -3.30 -23.88 -20.00
C PHE A 547 -2.33 -22.70 -19.91
N ALA A 548 -2.79 -21.55 -19.40
CA ALA A 548 -2.04 -20.31 -19.34
C ALA A 548 -1.56 -19.81 -20.71
N ASN A 549 -2.35 -20.02 -21.77
CA ASN A 549 -2.13 -19.40 -23.07
C ASN A 549 -3.06 -18.19 -23.29
N PRO A 550 -2.62 -17.15 -24.00
CA PRO A 550 -3.46 -16.00 -24.32
C PRO A 550 -4.73 -16.40 -25.11
N ALA A 551 -5.92 -16.18 -24.53
CA ALA A 551 -7.20 -16.41 -25.22
C ALA A 551 -7.61 -15.22 -26.11
N GLY A 552 -8.87 -15.18 -26.57
CA GLY A 552 -9.44 -14.08 -27.38
C GLY A 552 -9.38 -12.70 -26.72
N ALA A 553 -9.33 -11.63 -27.53
CA ALA A 553 -9.31 -10.27 -27.01
C ALA A 553 -10.76 -9.86 -26.73
N ASN A 554 -11.00 -9.03 -25.73
CA ASN A 554 -12.31 -8.39 -25.63
C ASN A 554 -12.28 -7.04 -26.36
N LYS A 555 -13.47 -6.59 -26.72
CA LYS A 555 -13.69 -5.27 -27.31
C LYS A 555 -13.40 -4.17 -26.29
N ALA A 556 -12.71 -3.12 -26.73
CA ALA A 556 -12.58 -1.89 -25.97
C ALA A 556 -13.93 -1.14 -26.05
N PRO A 557 -14.60 -0.92 -24.92
CA PRO A 557 -15.90 -0.24 -24.89
C PRO A 557 -15.74 1.28 -24.93
N ASP A 558 -16.74 1.97 -25.49
CA ASP A 558 -16.86 3.42 -25.39
C ASP A 558 -17.52 3.81 -24.06
N TRP A 559 -16.76 4.45 -23.17
CA TRP A 559 -17.21 4.86 -21.83
C TRP A 559 -17.34 6.36 -21.63
N GLY A 560 -17.24 7.14 -22.70
CA GLY A 560 -17.43 8.58 -22.62
C GLY A 560 -18.19 9.13 -23.79
N ILE A 561 -17.68 10.20 -24.38
CA ILE A 561 -18.46 10.99 -25.34
C ILE A 561 -19.01 10.14 -26.49
N TYR A 562 -18.35 9.05 -26.90
CA TYR A 562 -18.79 8.18 -28.01
C TYR A 562 -19.74 7.04 -27.63
N ALA A 563 -20.08 6.86 -26.35
CA ALA A 563 -20.98 5.78 -25.93
C ALA A 563 -22.38 5.91 -26.57
N THR A 564 -22.97 4.78 -27.01
CA THR A 564 -24.33 4.69 -27.57
C THR A 564 -25.17 3.64 -26.83
N GLY A 565 -26.49 3.84 -26.69
CA GLY A 565 -27.42 2.90 -26.04
C GLY A 565 -27.35 2.84 -24.49
N SER A 566 -27.89 1.78 -23.87
CA SER A 566 -27.96 1.58 -22.40
C SER A 566 -26.67 0.99 -21.80
N GLY A 567 -25.48 1.41 -22.24
CA GLY A 567 -24.16 0.83 -21.87
C GLY A 567 -23.70 1.07 -20.43
N LYS A 568 -24.63 1.01 -19.47
CA LYS A 568 -24.60 1.43 -18.07
C LYS A 568 -23.22 1.73 -17.50
N VAL A 569 -22.82 2.97 -17.27
CA VAL A 569 -22.65 4.14 -18.14
C VAL A 569 -21.51 4.92 -17.48
N GLY A 570 -20.31 4.91 -18.07
CA GLY A 570 -19.06 5.45 -17.50
C GLY A 570 -19.08 6.96 -17.25
N SER A 571 -18.20 7.73 -17.87
CA SER A 571 -18.10 9.18 -17.61
C SER A 571 -19.41 9.97 -17.89
N LEU A 572 -20.32 9.43 -18.71
CA LEU A 572 -21.65 10.01 -18.95
C LEU A 572 -22.59 9.99 -17.73
N THR A 573 -22.24 9.28 -16.66
CA THR A 573 -22.96 9.38 -15.37
C THR A 573 -22.79 10.75 -14.72
N SER A 574 -21.74 11.49 -15.07
CA SER A 574 -21.57 12.87 -14.62
C SER A 574 -21.00 13.75 -15.74
N PRO A 575 -21.85 14.17 -16.70
CA PRO A 575 -21.40 14.89 -17.90
C PRO A 575 -20.73 16.24 -17.62
N GLY A 576 -20.95 16.84 -16.44
CA GLY A 576 -20.36 18.11 -16.02
C GLY A 576 -18.99 17.98 -15.36
N THR A 577 -18.50 16.76 -15.12
CA THR A 577 -17.21 16.49 -14.49
C THR A 577 -16.27 15.78 -15.47
N PRO A 578 -14.94 15.78 -15.25
CA PRO A 578 -14.02 15.14 -16.18
C PRO A 578 -14.24 13.63 -16.17
N GLY A 579 -14.01 12.96 -17.29
CA GLY A 579 -14.01 11.50 -17.32
C GLY A 579 -12.87 10.96 -16.45
N PHE A 580 -13.24 10.23 -15.41
CA PHE A 580 -12.32 9.69 -14.42
C PHE A 580 -12.48 8.17 -14.33
N ALA A 581 -11.48 7.45 -14.86
CA ALA A 581 -11.36 6.02 -14.64
C ALA A 581 -10.37 5.76 -13.49
N ALA A 582 -10.90 5.38 -12.32
CA ALA A 582 -10.15 5.21 -11.10
C ALA A 582 -9.37 3.89 -11.07
N GLU A 583 -9.87 2.84 -11.72
CA GLU A 583 -9.12 1.60 -11.97
C GLU A 583 -9.31 1.11 -13.40
N LEU A 584 -8.25 1.17 -14.21
CA LEU A 584 -8.19 0.55 -15.53
C LEU A 584 -7.28 -0.66 -15.49
N GLY A 585 -7.78 -1.82 -15.90
CA GLY A 585 -7.05 -3.09 -15.89
C GLY A 585 -5.71 -3.02 -16.61
N GLY A 586 -4.62 -2.96 -15.84
CA GLY A 586 -3.24 -3.13 -16.27
C GLY A 586 -2.79 -4.59 -16.26
N GLY A 587 -3.67 -5.50 -15.85
CA GLY A 587 -3.42 -6.94 -15.71
C GLY A 587 -4.63 -7.65 -15.09
N TRP A 588 -4.39 -8.75 -14.39
CA TRP A 588 -5.42 -9.50 -13.65
C TRP A 588 -4.79 -10.31 -12.52
N PHE A 589 -5.52 -10.53 -11.43
CA PHE A 589 -5.07 -11.40 -10.34
C PHE A 589 -5.07 -12.87 -10.77
N ASP A 590 -4.32 -13.72 -10.06
CA ASP A 590 -4.27 -15.17 -10.29
C ASP A 590 -4.52 -15.94 -9.00
N TYR A 591 -4.99 -17.18 -9.09
CA TYR A 591 -5.57 -17.91 -7.96
C TYR A 591 -4.91 -19.26 -7.64
N TRP A 592 -5.10 -19.73 -6.41
CA TRP A 592 -4.60 -21.04 -5.95
C TRP A 592 -5.14 -22.18 -6.83
N GLY A 593 -4.26 -23.08 -7.26
CA GLY A 593 -4.65 -24.18 -8.15
C GLY A 593 -4.68 -23.82 -9.64
N SER A 594 -4.44 -22.56 -10.03
CA SER A 594 -4.32 -22.19 -11.45
C SER A 594 -3.05 -22.80 -12.10
N ASN A 595 -2.81 -22.52 -13.38
CA ASN A 595 -1.59 -22.91 -14.09
C ASN A 595 -0.54 -21.78 -14.14
N GLY A 596 -0.69 -20.73 -13.33
CA GLY A 596 0.25 -19.60 -13.28
C GLY A 596 0.07 -18.66 -14.48
N THR A 597 -0.80 -17.66 -14.35
CA THR A 597 -1.30 -16.91 -15.51
C THR A 597 -0.70 -15.51 -15.68
N TYR A 598 0.15 -15.02 -14.77
CA TYR A 598 0.66 -13.65 -14.83
C TYR A 598 1.46 -13.33 -16.10
N ASN A 599 2.34 -14.22 -16.57
CA ASN A 599 3.07 -14.01 -17.83
C ASN A 599 2.14 -13.97 -19.04
N CYS A 600 1.21 -14.93 -19.13
CA CYS A 600 0.17 -14.93 -20.16
C CYS A 600 -0.70 -13.67 -20.11
N THR A 601 -1.06 -13.22 -18.92
CA THR A 601 -1.87 -12.01 -18.71
C THR A 601 -1.11 -10.77 -19.18
N ALA A 602 0.20 -10.70 -18.92
CA ALA A 602 1.05 -9.62 -19.41
C ALA A 602 1.12 -9.57 -20.95
N GLU A 603 1.06 -10.72 -21.62
CA GLU A 603 1.02 -10.82 -23.10
C GLU A 603 -0.38 -10.48 -23.66
N ARG A 604 -1.44 -11.09 -23.11
CA ARG A 604 -2.83 -10.89 -23.52
C ARG A 604 -3.29 -9.45 -23.30
N GLN A 605 -2.99 -8.89 -22.14
CA GLN A 605 -3.15 -7.45 -21.83
C GLN A 605 -1.87 -6.67 -22.15
N GLY A 606 -1.19 -7.04 -23.25
CA GLY A 606 0.08 -6.46 -23.68
C GLY A 606 -0.06 -5.16 -24.47
N THR A 607 0.94 -4.89 -25.31
CA THR A 607 1.09 -3.62 -26.05
C THR A 607 -0.14 -3.26 -26.89
N GLY A 608 -0.68 -4.22 -27.65
CA GLY A 608 -1.86 -4.01 -28.50
C GLY A 608 -3.13 -3.69 -27.71
N TYR A 609 -3.37 -4.41 -26.61
CA TYR A 609 -4.49 -4.11 -25.71
C TYR A 609 -4.38 -2.69 -25.15
N GLN A 610 -3.21 -2.28 -24.67
CA GLN A 610 -3.03 -0.94 -24.09
C GLN A 610 -3.25 0.16 -25.13
N ARG A 611 -2.74 0.02 -26.35
CA ARG A 611 -2.96 0.99 -27.44
C ARG A 611 -4.44 1.15 -27.77
N VAL A 612 -5.14 0.03 -27.91
CA VAL A 612 -6.56 0.03 -28.25
C VAL A 612 -7.39 0.56 -27.08
N PHE A 613 -7.25 -0.01 -25.89
CA PHE A 613 -8.11 0.28 -24.75
C PHE A 613 -7.84 1.64 -24.13
N TYR A 614 -6.58 1.97 -23.82
CA TYR A 614 -6.25 3.27 -23.23
C TYR A 614 -6.39 4.40 -24.25
N GLY A 615 -6.10 4.15 -25.53
CA GLY A 615 -6.40 5.07 -26.62
C GLY A 615 -7.90 5.33 -26.79
N THR A 616 -8.73 4.28 -26.68
CA THR A 616 -10.20 4.41 -26.69
C THR A 616 -10.69 5.25 -25.51
N ASN A 617 -10.10 5.09 -24.32
CA ASN A 617 -10.44 5.90 -23.15
C ASN A 617 -10.07 7.39 -23.35
N LEU A 618 -8.86 7.66 -23.83
CA LEU A 618 -8.40 9.03 -24.12
C LEU A 618 -9.33 9.73 -25.13
N ILE A 619 -9.62 9.09 -26.27
CA ILE A 619 -10.49 9.70 -27.29
C ILE A 619 -11.95 9.84 -26.81
N ASN A 620 -12.37 9.04 -25.83
CA ASN A 620 -13.66 9.18 -25.16
C ASN A 620 -13.70 10.33 -24.13
N ARG A 621 -12.65 11.16 -24.02
CA ARG A 621 -12.51 12.27 -23.05
C ARG A 621 -12.48 11.79 -21.60
N ILE A 622 -11.87 10.63 -21.38
CA ILE A 622 -11.42 10.25 -20.05
C ILE A 622 -10.04 10.89 -19.90
N THR A 623 -9.87 11.76 -18.91
CA THR A 623 -8.67 12.59 -18.73
C THR A 623 -8.03 12.42 -17.36
N ILE A 624 -8.65 11.63 -16.48
CA ILE A 624 -8.03 11.08 -15.28
C ILE A 624 -8.03 9.57 -15.45
N HIS A 625 -6.83 9.01 -15.67
CA HIS A 625 -6.58 7.61 -15.99
C HIS A 625 -5.69 7.02 -14.93
N ASN A 626 -6.14 5.98 -14.24
CA ASN A 626 -5.29 5.24 -13.33
C ASN A 626 -5.18 3.76 -13.73
N VAL A 627 -3.97 3.29 -13.98
CA VAL A 627 -3.71 1.90 -14.42
C VAL A 627 -3.50 0.98 -13.21
N TYR A 628 -4.49 0.13 -12.95
CA TYR A 628 -4.53 -0.85 -11.85
C TYR A 628 -4.25 -2.28 -12.36
N MET A 629 -3.16 -2.94 -12.01
CA MET A 629 -1.96 -2.44 -11.35
C MET A 629 -0.95 -1.92 -12.37
N THR A 630 -0.18 -0.91 -11.99
CA THR A 630 1.07 -0.57 -12.68
C THR A 630 2.24 -1.36 -12.12
N PHE A 631 2.26 -1.54 -10.80
CA PHE A 631 3.10 -2.48 -10.07
C PHE A 631 2.27 -3.13 -8.96
N GLY A 632 2.15 -4.46 -8.97
CA GLY A 632 1.35 -5.16 -7.97
C GLY A 632 2.13 -5.53 -6.70
N GLY A 633 3.32 -6.13 -6.83
CA GLY A 633 4.18 -6.51 -5.71
C GLY A 633 3.86 -7.87 -5.10
N THR A 634 4.13 -8.03 -3.80
CA THR A 634 4.01 -9.31 -3.07
C THR A 634 3.01 -9.18 -1.92
N SER A 635 2.02 -10.07 -1.85
CA SER A 635 1.14 -10.23 -0.69
C SER A 635 1.86 -11.06 0.39
N TRP A 636 2.95 -10.50 0.95
CA TRP A 636 3.76 -11.14 1.99
C TRP A 636 2.97 -11.31 3.30
N GLY A 637 3.47 -12.15 4.20
CA GLY A 637 2.74 -12.53 5.40
C GLY A 637 1.38 -13.15 5.07
N TRP A 638 0.37 -12.77 5.85
CA TRP A 638 -1.02 -13.17 5.68
C TRP A 638 -1.87 -12.10 4.98
N LEU A 639 -1.26 -11.24 4.15
CA LEU A 639 -1.96 -10.16 3.44
C LEU A 639 -2.95 -10.66 2.38
N ALA A 640 -2.64 -11.77 1.72
CA ALA A 640 -3.43 -12.29 0.60
C ALA A 640 -4.90 -12.56 0.99
N GLY A 641 -5.83 -12.15 0.14
CA GLY A 641 -7.21 -12.61 0.19
C GLY A 641 -7.33 -14.08 -0.23
N PRO A 642 -8.49 -14.72 -0.04
CA PRO A 642 -8.66 -16.15 -0.27
C PRO A 642 -8.48 -16.54 -1.75
N VAL A 643 -8.71 -15.61 -2.67
CA VAL A 643 -8.63 -15.90 -4.11
C VAL A 643 -7.21 -15.83 -4.65
N VAL A 644 -6.26 -15.15 -3.99
CA VAL A 644 -4.89 -14.95 -4.50
C VAL A 644 -3.85 -15.71 -3.68
N TYR A 645 -2.74 -16.05 -4.30
CA TYR A 645 -1.55 -16.59 -3.61
C TYR A 645 -0.57 -15.47 -3.23
N THR A 646 0.68 -15.83 -2.89
CA THR A 646 1.66 -14.85 -2.37
C THR A 646 2.03 -13.78 -3.40
N SER A 647 2.35 -14.17 -4.63
CA SER A 647 2.64 -13.20 -5.69
C SER A 647 1.40 -12.40 -6.08
N TYR A 648 1.59 -11.09 -6.18
CA TYR A 648 0.63 -10.18 -6.77
C TYR A 648 1.27 -9.45 -7.96
N ASP A 649 2.07 -10.17 -8.79
CA ASP A 649 2.68 -9.61 -10.01
C ASP A 649 1.64 -9.00 -10.96
N TYR A 650 0.44 -9.58 -10.97
CA TYR A 650 -0.75 -9.09 -11.69
C TYR A 650 -0.60 -9.13 -13.23
N GLY A 651 0.55 -9.56 -13.78
CA GLY A 651 0.86 -9.32 -15.20
C GLY A 651 1.00 -7.82 -15.53
N ALA A 652 1.34 -7.02 -14.52
CA ALA A 652 1.44 -5.57 -14.60
C ALA A 652 2.60 -5.10 -15.50
N PRO A 653 2.60 -3.84 -15.97
CA PRO A 653 3.72 -3.26 -16.72
C PRO A 653 5.07 -3.37 -16.00
N ILE A 654 5.08 -3.18 -14.68
CA ILE A 654 6.24 -3.43 -13.83
C ILE A 654 5.98 -4.74 -13.07
N SER A 655 6.81 -5.76 -13.30
CA SER A 655 6.70 -7.08 -12.66
C SER A 655 7.01 -7.04 -11.16
N GLU A 656 6.70 -8.12 -10.44
CA GLU A 656 6.95 -8.26 -9.00
C GLU A 656 8.43 -8.08 -8.62
N ASP A 657 9.35 -8.53 -9.48
CA ASP A 657 10.79 -8.27 -9.38
C ASP A 657 11.20 -6.87 -9.87
N ARG A 658 10.24 -5.95 -9.99
CA ARG A 658 10.43 -4.55 -10.38
C ARG A 658 11.04 -4.36 -11.78
N GLY A 659 11.01 -5.39 -12.63
CA GLY A 659 11.39 -5.32 -14.04
C GLY A 659 10.32 -4.63 -14.91
N MET A 660 10.73 -3.98 -16.00
CA MET A 660 9.78 -3.41 -16.97
C MET A 660 9.51 -4.41 -18.10
N ARG A 661 8.25 -4.80 -18.27
CA ARG A 661 7.80 -5.70 -19.36
C ARG A 661 7.66 -4.92 -20.69
N PRO A 662 7.57 -5.60 -21.85
CA PRO A 662 7.36 -4.93 -23.15
C PRO A 662 6.20 -3.93 -23.17
N LYS A 663 5.09 -4.25 -22.49
CA LYS A 663 3.92 -3.37 -22.33
C LYS A 663 4.22 -2.06 -21.58
N ALA A 664 5.24 -2.01 -20.72
CA ALA A 664 5.65 -0.77 -20.07
C ALA A 664 6.14 0.27 -21.09
N TYR A 665 6.91 -0.16 -22.10
CA TYR A 665 7.45 0.76 -23.10
C TYR A 665 6.38 1.29 -24.06
N ALA A 666 5.32 0.52 -24.33
CA ALA A 666 4.16 1.03 -25.07
C ALA A 666 3.37 2.07 -24.25
N LEU A 667 3.27 1.89 -22.92
CA LEU A 667 2.77 2.92 -22.02
C LEU A 667 3.65 4.17 -22.02
N LYS A 668 4.99 4.02 -22.10
CA LYS A 668 5.91 5.16 -22.25
C LYS A 668 5.62 6.00 -23.48
N GLN A 669 5.43 5.37 -24.65
CA GLN A 669 5.07 6.09 -25.88
C GLN A 669 3.78 6.90 -25.68
N GLN A 670 2.74 6.29 -25.10
CA GLN A 670 1.46 6.97 -24.83
C GLN A 670 1.62 8.08 -23.79
N GLY A 671 2.38 7.86 -22.72
CA GLY A 671 2.65 8.86 -21.69
C GLY A 671 3.41 10.07 -22.25
N MET A 672 4.40 9.84 -23.12
CA MET A 672 5.13 10.91 -23.81
C MET A 672 4.21 11.69 -24.76
N LEU A 673 3.32 11.02 -25.50
CA LEU A 673 2.28 11.66 -26.31
C LEU A 673 1.37 12.54 -25.43
N VAL A 674 0.89 11.98 -24.30
CA VAL A 674 0.02 12.70 -23.36
C VAL A 674 0.72 13.95 -22.84
N GLN A 675 2.00 13.87 -22.49
CA GLN A 675 2.79 15.02 -22.05
C GLN A 675 3.01 16.05 -23.17
N ALA A 676 3.27 15.60 -24.39
CA ALA A 676 3.56 16.47 -25.54
C ALA A 676 2.30 17.19 -26.07
N ALA A 677 1.14 16.54 -25.99
CA ALA A 677 -0.14 17.04 -26.48
C ALA A 677 -1.15 17.33 -25.34
N GLU A 678 -0.70 17.50 -24.10
CA GLU A 678 -1.54 17.61 -22.89
C GLU A 678 -2.68 18.63 -23.08
N GLN A 679 -2.35 19.83 -23.56
CA GLN A 679 -3.33 20.91 -23.71
C GLN A 679 -4.36 20.66 -24.81
N VAL A 680 -4.05 19.81 -25.80
CA VAL A 680 -5.01 19.36 -26.82
C VAL A 680 -5.92 18.31 -26.20
N LEU A 681 -5.35 17.29 -25.56
CA LEU A 681 -6.07 16.14 -25.00
C LEU A 681 -6.94 16.51 -23.79
N ALA A 682 -6.54 17.52 -23.01
CA ALA A 682 -7.29 17.96 -21.84
C ALA A 682 -8.58 18.74 -22.18
N GLU A 683 -8.85 19.02 -23.46
CA GLU A 683 -10.04 19.77 -23.92
C GLU A 683 -10.43 19.35 -25.35
N MET A 684 -11.26 18.31 -25.46
CA MET A 684 -11.65 17.71 -26.74
C MET A 684 -13.16 17.63 -26.91
N ASP A 685 -13.73 18.20 -27.97
CA ASP A 685 -15.12 17.99 -28.40
C ASP A 685 -15.20 17.01 -29.57
N LYS A 686 -16.35 16.36 -29.78
CA LYS A 686 -16.56 15.59 -31.00
C LYS A 686 -16.46 16.50 -32.23
N GLY A 687 -15.67 16.07 -33.20
CA GLY A 687 -15.66 16.62 -34.56
C GLY A 687 -16.73 15.97 -35.44
N PRO A 688 -16.87 16.46 -36.70
CA PRO A 688 -17.65 15.79 -37.73
C PRO A 688 -17.21 14.33 -37.91
N ALA A 689 -18.14 13.41 -38.12
CA ALA A 689 -17.80 11.99 -38.30
C ALA A 689 -16.89 11.79 -39.52
N LEU A 690 -15.85 10.97 -39.35
CA LEU A 690 -14.97 10.53 -40.43
C LEU A 690 -15.26 9.06 -40.69
N ALA A 691 -15.80 8.72 -41.87
CA ALA A 691 -16.10 7.35 -42.23
C ALA A 691 -15.03 6.81 -43.20
N PRO A 692 -14.31 5.72 -42.85
CA PRO A 692 -13.48 5.01 -43.81
C PRO A 692 -14.38 4.22 -44.78
N ALA A 693 -13.82 3.88 -45.96
CA ALA A 693 -14.59 3.35 -47.08
C ALA A 693 -15.22 1.95 -46.88
N ASP A 694 -14.68 1.10 -46.00
CA ASP A 694 -15.01 -0.34 -45.91
C ASP A 694 -15.64 -0.79 -44.58
N GLY A 695 -15.81 0.12 -43.60
CA GLY A 695 -16.44 -0.15 -42.30
C GLY A 695 -15.66 -1.04 -41.33
N LYS A 696 -14.49 -1.55 -41.72
CA LYS A 696 -13.65 -2.46 -40.91
C LYS A 696 -12.72 -1.75 -39.94
N VAL A 697 -12.55 -0.44 -40.10
CA VAL A 697 -11.85 0.43 -39.18
C VAL A 697 -12.86 1.42 -38.60
N LYS A 698 -12.82 1.61 -37.29
CA LYS A 698 -13.57 2.67 -36.61
C LYS A 698 -12.65 3.86 -36.44
N VAL A 699 -13.04 5.00 -37.00
CA VAL A 699 -12.32 6.27 -36.86
C VAL A 699 -13.12 7.19 -35.95
N TYR A 700 -12.51 7.57 -34.86
CA TYR A 700 -12.98 8.60 -33.94
C TYR A 700 -12.30 9.92 -34.32
N HIS A 701 -13.03 11.02 -34.13
CA HIS A 701 -12.55 12.35 -34.49
C HIS A 701 -12.99 13.37 -33.45
N ASN A 702 -12.03 13.88 -32.71
CA ASN A 702 -12.20 14.98 -31.77
C ASN A 702 -11.51 16.25 -32.28
N VAL A 703 -11.96 17.40 -31.78
CA VAL A 703 -11.40 18.71 -32.07
C VAL A 703 -11.21 19.46 -30.76
N ASN A 704 -10.01 19.97 -30.53
CA ASN A 704 -9.79 21.04 -29.57
C ASN A 704 -10.10 22.37 -30.28
N ARG A 705 -11.29 22.91 -30.04
CA ARG A 705 -11.79 24.10 -30.76
C ARG A 705 -10.95 25.35 -30.48
N ARG A 706 -10.38 25.45 -29.28
CA ARG A 706 -9.55 26.60 -28.86
C ARG A 706 -8.21 26.63 -29.60
N LEU A 707 -7.58 25.48 -29.79
CA LEU A 707 -6.30 25.35 -30.48
C LEU A 707 -6.47 25.10 -32.00
N GLY A 708 -7.68 24.73 -32.42
CA GLY A 708 -7.99 24.32 -33.79
C GLY A 708 -7.36 22.99 -34.18
N THR A 709 -6.94 22.17 -33.20
CA THR A 709 -6.29 20.87 -33.43
C THR A 709 -7.31 19.76 -33.52
N HIS A 710 -7.09 18.85 -34.46
CA HIS A 710 -7.90 17.66 -34.66
C HIS A 710 -7.14 16.44 -34.16
N VAL A 711 -7.83 15.58 -33.40
CA VAL A 711 -7.33 14.31 -32.89
C VAL A 711 -8.13 13.18 -33.53
N ILE A 712 -7.44 12.31 -34.25
CA ILE A 712 -8.03 11.20 -34.98
C ILE A 712 -7.54 9.91 -34.32
N PHE A 713 -8.46 9.09 -33.84
CA PHE A 713 -8.11 7.76 -33.31
C PHE A 713 -8.70 6.69 -34.22
N ALA A 714 -7.87 5.79 -34.75
CA ALA A 714 -8.30 4.70 -35.61
C ALA A 714 -8.00 3.36 -34.93
N ALA A 715 -9.00 2.48 -34.86
CA ALA A 715 -8.87 1.12 -34.34
C ALA A 715 -9.69 0.15 -35.23
N HIS A 716 -9.41 -1.15 -35.15
CA HIS A 716 -10.24 -2.15 -35.83
C HIS A 716 -11.73 -2.03 -35.42
N ASN A 717 -12.63 -2.43 -36.31
CA ASN A 717 -14.06 -2.54 -36.07
C ASN A 717 -14.54 -3.98 -36.35
N PRO A 718 -14.78 -4.81 -35.32
CA PRO A 718 -14.67 -4.48 -33.89
C PRO A 718 -13.22 -4.36 -33.40
N THR A 719 -13.02 -3.68 -32.26
CA THR A 719 -11.69 -3.28 -31.72
C THR A 719 -10.80 -4.44 -31.27
N ASP A 720 -11.36 -5.64 -31.15
CA ASP A 720 -10.67 -6.89 -30.86
C ASP A 720 -10.15 -7.60 -32.12
N GLY A 721 -10.31 -6.97 -33.30
CA GLY A 721 -9.76 -7.42 -34.56
C GLY A 721 -8.25 -7.60 -34.52
N LYS A 722 -7.75 -8.57 -35.30
CA LYS A 722 -6.32 -8.93 -35.41
C LYS A 722 -5.81 -8.92 -36.86
N GLY A 723 -6.61 -8.42 -37.80
CA GLY A 723 -6.30 -8.42 -39.22
C GLY A 723 -5.32 -7.32 -39.62
N GLU A 724 -5.08 -7.19 -40.92
CA GLU A 724 -4.42 -6.03 -41.51
C GLU A 724 -5.48 -5.23 -42.29
N GLU A 725 -5.76 -4.01 -41.86
CA GLU A 725 -6.83 -3.18 -42.45
C GLU A 725 -6.27 -1.80 -42.77
N ALA A 726 -6.33 -1.40 -44.03
CA ALA A 726 -5.98 -0.06 -44.47
C ALA A 726 -7.19 0.86 -44.30
N PHE A 727 -6.96 2.10 -43.88
CA PHE A 727 -8.01 3.12 -43.83
C PHE A 727 -7.50 4.42 -44.41
N SER A 728 -8.41 5.23 -44.91
CA SER A 728 -8.17 6.61 -45.32
C SER A 728 -9.33 7.48 -44.86
N VAL A 729 -9.04 8.72 -44.49
CA VAL A 729 -10.01 9.70 -44.02
C VAL A 729 -9.84 10.98 -44.82
N LYS A 730 -10.96 11.65 -45.06
CA LYS A 730 -11.00 12.99 -45.65
C LYS A 730 -11.29 13.99 -44.54
N LEU A 731 -10.38 14.93 -44.30
CA LEU A 731 -10.46 15.88 -43.18
C LEU A 731 -10.34 17.32 -43.68
N ALA A 732 -11.34 18.13 -43.34
CA ALA A 732 -11.28 19.58 -43.48
C ALA A 732 -10.77 20.22 -42.18
N THR A 733 -9.77 21.09 -42.31
CA THR A 733 -9.13 21.81 -41.20
C THR A 733 -8.95 23.29 -41.57
N ARG A 734 -8.42 24.10 -40.64
CA ARG A 734 -7.99 25.47 -40.96
C ARG A 734 -6.81 25.55 -41.96
N ASP A 735 -6.11 24.44 -42.19
CA ASP A 735 -5.02 24.38 -43.15
C ASP A 735 -5.51 23.99 -44.57
N GLY A 736 -6.76 23.58 -44.72
CA GLY A 736 -7.34 23.08 -45.96
C GLY A 736 -7.95 21.69 -45.81
N GLU A 737 -8.30 21.09 -46.96
CA GLU A 737 -8.89 19.75 -47.04
C GLU A 737 -7.85 18.73 -47.53
N TYR A 738 -7.73 17.63 -46.79
CA TYR A 738 -6.72 16.60 -47.01
C TYR A 738 -7.31 15.19 -46.91
N SER A 739 -6.78 14.27 -47.71
CA SER A 739 -7.06 12.84 -47.60
C SER A 739 -5.78 12.12 -47.19
N PHE A 740 -5.82 11.41 -46.06
CA PHE A 740 -4.67 10.67 -45.55
C PHE A 740 -5.13 9.43 -44.80
N GLY A 741 -4.23 8.47 -44.67
CA GLY A 741 -4.57 7.14 -44.18
C GLY A 741 -3.34 6.30 -43.90
N THR A 742 -3.55 5.20 -43.19
CA THR A 742 -2.49 4.21 -42.93
C THR A 742 -3.12 2.86 -42.65
N THR A 743 -2.32 1.89 -42.26
CA THR A 743 -2.74 0.51 -41.98
C THR A 743 -2.71 0.21 -40.49
N LEU A 744 -3.68 -0.58 -40.02
CA LEU A 744 -3.68 -1.23 -38.70
C LEU A 744 -3.31 -2.69 -38.88
N ARG A 745 -2.38 -3.22 -38.06
CA ARG A 745 -1.93 -4.62 -38.10
C ARG A 745 -2.11 -5.29 -36.74
N GLY A 746 -2.74 -6.45 -36.70
CA GLY A 746 -2.92 -7.16 -35.45
C GLY A 746 -3.91 -6.45 -34.52
N GLN A 747 -3.73 -6.56 -33.21
CA GLN A 747 -4.51 -5.76 -32.27
C GLN A 747 -3.83 -4.40 -32.10
N ASP A 748 -4.14 -3.44 -32.97
CA ASP A 748 -3.50 -2.12 -32.99
C ASP A 748 -4.50 -0.96 -33.08
N ALA A 749 -4.02 0.23 -32.71
CA ALA A 749 -4.71 1.49 -32.90
C ALA A 749 -3.72 2.64 -33.10
N ARG A 750 -4.18 3.74 -33.70
CA ARG A 750 -3.37 4.93 -34.02
C ARG A 750 -4.01 6.20 -33.50
N MET A 751 -3.25 7.03 -32.80
CA MET A 751 -3.65 8.39 -32.41
C MET A 751 -2.89 9.43 -33.23
N LEU A 752 -3.58 10.02 -34.20
CA LEU A 752 -3.02 10.97 -35.17
C LEU A 752 -3.47 12.40 -34.84
N LEU A 753 -2.60 13.35 -35.14
CA LEU A 753 -2.87 14.79 -34.98
C LEU A 753 -2.86 15.48 -36.34
N ALA A 754 -3.79 16.42 -36.51
CA ALA A 754 -3.87 17.29 -37.67
C ALA A 754 -4.18 18.73 -37.24
N SER A 755 -3.72 19.70 -38.03
CA SER A 755 -3.87 21.12 -37.72
C SER A 755 -3.31 21.45 -36.32
N TYR A 756 -2.12 20.94 -36.05
CA TYR A 756 -1.44 21.02 -34.76
C TYR A 756 -0.27 22.00 -34.78
N ASP A 757 -0.20 22.87 -33.78
CA ASP A 757 0.95 23.75 -33.58
C ASP A 757 2.00 23.00 -32.75
N MET A 758 3.05 22.56 -33.42
CA MET A 758 4.15 21.77 -32.87
C MET A 758 5.34 22.68 -32.64
N GLU A 759 5.41 23.26 -31.45
CA GLU A 759 6.29 24.40 -31.14
C GLU A 759 6.12 25.57 -32.11
N ARG A 760 7.17 25.92 -32.87
CA ARG A 760 7.12 26.99 -33.89
C ARG A 760 6.80 26.42 -35.27
N GLN A 761 6.52 25.13 -35.35
CA GLN A 761 6.13 24.41 -36.56
C GLN A 761 4.62 24.26 -36.65
N ARG A 762 4.13 24.08 -37.87
CA ARG A 762 2.72 23.83 -38.16
C ARG A 762 2.57 22.47 -38.81
N LEU A 763 2.10 21.50 -38.04
CA LEU A 763 1.76 20.17 -38.53
C LEU A 763 0.37 20.21 -39.15
N VAL A 764 0.30 20.08 -40.48
CA VAL A 764 -0.96 19.98 -41.22
C VAL A 764 -1.60 18.62 -40.90
N TYR A 765 -0.86 17.53 -41.08
CA TYR A 765 -1.18 16.20 -40.56
C TYR A 765 0.07 15.31 -40.57
N SER A 766 -0.01 14.19 -39.85
CA SER A 766 0.95 13.09 -39.93
C SER A 766 0.20 11.76 -39.86
N THR A 767 0.65 10.77 -40.63
CA THR A 767 0.21 9.36 -40.49
C THR A 767 1.05 8.59 -39.47
N SER A 768 2.12 9.20 -38.96
CA SER A 768 2.89 8.77 -37.79
C SER A 768 2.35 9.40 -36.50
N GLU A 769 2.49 8.70 -35.38
CA GLU A 769 2.06 9.15 -34.06
C GLU A 769 3.11 10.08 -33.45
N LEU A 770 2.67 11.16 -32.79
CA LEU A 770 3.56 12.06 -32.06
C LEU A 770 4.03 11.39 -30.77
N GLN A 771 5.34 11.29 -30.56
CA GLN A 771 5.89 10.84 -29.28
C GLN A 771 6.30 12.01 -28.40
N THR A 772 7.07 12.97 -28.93
CA THR A 772 7.42 14.19 -28.19
C THR A 772 7.88 15.31 -29.12
N HIS A 773 7.85 16.54 -28.64
CA HIS A 773 8.48 17.70 -29.27
C HIS A 773 8.83 18.75 -28.21
N PHE A 774 9.80 19.62 -28.52
CA PHE A 774 10.23 20.73 -27.65
C PHE A 774 11.12 21.72 -28.40
N ARG A 775 11.20 22.96 -27.88
CA ARG A 775 12.16 23.97 -28.36
C ARG A 775 13.56 23.66 -27.86
N ASN A 776 14.54 23.79 -28.73
CA ASN A 776 15.94 23.65 -28.39
C ASN A 776 16.77 24.80 -28.97
N GLY A 777 16.83 25.91 -28.22
CA GLY A 777 17.44 27.16 -28.69
C GLY A 777 16.74 27.68 -29.95
N GLU A 778 17.52 27.95 -31.00
CA GLU A 778 17.00 28.48 -32.26
C GLU A 778 16.18 27.45 -33.07
N ARG A 779 16.34 26.15 -32.80
CA ARG A 779 15.63 25.09 -33.51
C ARG A 779 14.57 24.40 -32.66
N ASP A 780 13.60 23.76 -33.30
CA ASP A 780 12.68 22.81 -32.67
C ASP A 780 13.17 21.37 -32.91
N ILE A 781 12.79 20.46 -32.00
CA ILE A 781 13.00 19.02 -32.17
C ILE A 781 11.66 18.32 -32.00
N ALA A 782 11.33 17.41 -32.92
CA ALA A 782 10.15 16.54 -32.77
C ALA A 782 10.49 15.10 -33.12
N LEU A 783 9.82 14.18 -32.43
CA LEU A 783 9.90 12.74 -32.64
C LEU A 783 8.51 12.20 -32.98
N LEU A 784 8.38 11.68 -34.20
CA LEU A 784 7.21 10.93 -34.65
C LEU A 784 7.60 9.46 -34.82
N HIS A 785 6.64 8.56 -34.61
CA HIS A 785 6.89 7.14 -34.76
C HIS A 785 5.76 6.38 -35.47
N GLY A 786 6.12 5.23 -36.03
CA GLY A 786 5.20 4.32 -36.72
C GLY A 786 5.38 2.88 -36.25
N ARG A 787 4.71 1.93 -36.92
CA ARG A 787 5.04 0.51 -36.75
C ARG A 787 6.19 0.18 -37.70
N ASP A 788 6.96 -0.84 -37.35
CA ASP A 788 8.12 -1.28 -38.13
C ASP A 788 7.73 -1.54 -39.60
N ARG A 789 8.56 -1.04 -40.52
CA ARG A 789 8.45 -1.20 -41.97
C ARG A 789 7.15 -0.65 -42.58
N GLN A 790 6.44 0.22 -41.87
CA GLN A 790 5.21 0.84 -42.36
C GLN A 790 5.52 2.19 -43.05
N ALA A 791 4.84 2.47 -44.16
CA ALA A 791 4.93 3.78 -44.81
C ALA A 791 4.36 4.89 -43.90
N GLY A 792 4.99 6.05 -43.94
CA GLY A 792 4.59 7.25 -43.21
C GLY A 792 4.62 8.47 -44.12
N GLN A 793 3.77 9.44 -43.79
CA GLN A 793 3.71 10.73 -44.46
C GLN A 793 3.49 11.82 -43.40
N THR A 794 4.29 12.86 -43.46
CA THR A 794 4.15 14.05 -42.61
C THR A 794 4.06 15.29 -43.49
N VAL A 795 3.10 16.17 -43.22
CA VAL A 795 2.90 17.42 -43.95
C VAL A 795 3.02 18.61 -43.01
N LEU A 796 3.91 19.53 -43.36
CA LEU A 796 4.21 20.75 -42.60
C LEU A 796 3.90 21.99 -43.45
N ARG A 797 3.32 23.03 -42.84
CA ARG A 797 2.96 24.28 -43.53
C ARG A 797 4.05 25.32 -43.40
N TYR A 798 4.48 25.92 -44.49
CA TYR A 798 5.45 27.03 -44.55
C TYR A 798 4.92 28.20 -45.39
N THR A 799 5.52 29.39 -45.26
CA THR A 799 5.15 30.57 -46.06
C THR A 799 5.94 30.66 -47.37
N GLY A 800 7.02 29.88 -47.49
CA GLY A 800 7.82 29.73 -48.70
C GLY A 800 8.54 28.38 -48.69
N ALA A 801 9.21 28.02 -49.79
CA ALA A 801 9.88 26.73 -49.90
C ALA A 801 10.97 26.58 -48.83
N PRO A 802 10.89 25.57 -47.93
CA PRO A 802 11.94 25.30 -46.96
C PRO A 802 13.07 24.49 -47.60
N THR A 803 14.26 24.54 -47.00
CA THR A 803 15.37 23.63 -47.30
C THR A 803 15.24 22.37 -46.45
N VAL A 804 15.25 21.20 -47.10
CA VAL A 804 15.17 19.89 -46.45
C VAL A 804 16.47 19.13 -46.66
N GLU A 805 17.08 18.70 -45.57
CA GLU A 805 18.31 17.92 -45.57
C GLU A 805 18.07 16.60 -44.81
N VAL A 806 18.19 15.48 -45.51
CA VAL A 806 18.06 14.14 -44.93
C VAL A 806 19.44 13.70 -44.44
N LEU A 807 19.64 13.72 -43.12
CA LEU A 807 20.91 13.40 -42.48
C LEU A 807 21.12 11.89 -42.33
N ALA A 808 20.03 11.14 -42.19
CA ALA A 808 20.02 9.69 -42.11
C ALA A 808 18.63 9.15 -42.45
N GLY A 809 18.57 7.89 -42.91
CA GLY A 809 17.33 7.20 -43.26
C GLY A 809 16.81 7.54 -44.66
N GLN A 810 15.67 6.95 -45.01
CA GLN A 810 15.05 7.10 -46.33
C GLN A 810 13.82 7.99 -46.25
N VAL A 811 13.97 9.25 -46.67
CA VAL A 811 12.90 10.25 -46.70
C VAL A 811 12.94 10.97 -48.04
N THR A 812 11.81 11.06 -48.72
CA THR A 812 11.63 11.92 -49.89
C THR A 812 10.84 13.15 -49.48
N SER A 813 11.09 14.28 -50.14
CA SER A 813 10.38 15.53 -49.86
C SER A 813 9.85 16.15 -51.14
N ARG A 814 8.65 16.74 -51.09
CA ARG A 814 8.09 17.59 -52.15
C ARG A 814 7.51 18.87 -51.57
N TRP A 815 7.66 19.96 -52.30
CA TRP A 815 7.08 21.25 -51.98
C TRP A 815 5.86 21.53 -52.86
N ASP A 816 4.72 21.81 -52.23
CA ASP A 816 3.50 22.28 -52.89
C ASP A 816 3.36 23.79 -52.64
N ALA A 817 3.78 24.59 -53.62
CA ALA A 817 3.78 26.04 -53.51
C ALA A 817 2.37 26.65 -53.42
N ALA A 818 1.36 25.99 -53.98
CA ALA A 818 -0.01 26.51 -53.98
C ALA A 818 -0.64 26.44 -52.58
N LYS A 819 -0.31 25.39 -51.82
CA LYS A 819 -0.77 25.21 -50.45
C LYS A 819 0.21 25.70 -49.39
N GLY A 820 1.48 25.87 -49.76
CA GLY A 820 2.58 26.10 -48.83
C GLY A 820 2.96 24.83 -48.05
N ASP A 821 2.69 23.65 -48.60
CA ASP A 821 2.88 22.37 -47.90
C ASP A 821 4.22 21.74 -48.28
N LEU A 822 5.02 21.46 -47.26
CA LEU A 822 6.13 20.51 -47.35
C LEU A 822 5.60 19.12 -47.01
N VAL A 823 5.64 18.21 -47.98
CA VAL A 823 5.24 16.80 -47.80
C VAL A 823 6.49 15.94 -47.73
N LEU A 824 6.57 15.13 -46.68
CA LEU A 824 7.64 14.16 -46.44
C LEU A 824 7.05 12.75 -46.48
N ASP A 825 7.58 11.90 -47.35
CA ASP A 825 7.20 10.49 -47.45
C ASP A 825 8.39 9.60 -47.04
N TYR A 826 8.11 8.54 -46.28
CA TYR A 826 9.15 7.70 -45.69
C TYR A 826 8.64 6.32 -45.31
N VAL A 827 9.56 5.43 -44.95
CA VAL A 827 9.27 4.14 -44.33
C VAL A 827 9.88 4.14 -42.93
N HIS A 828 9.13 3.69 -41.94
CA HIS A 828 9.61 3.55 -40.56
C HIS A 828 10.59 2.37 -40.47
N ASP A 829 11.88 2.67 -40.62
CA ASP A 829 12.98 1.70 -40.62
C ASP A 829 14.17 2.28 -39.85
N GLY A 830 14.32 1.89 -38.58
CA GLY A 830 15.28 2.50 -37.66
C GLY A 830 14.93 3.95 -37.32
N LEU A 831 15.90 4.87 -37.47
CA LEU A 831 15.76 6.30 -37.20
C LEU A 831 16.15 7.14 -38.41
N ALA A 832 15.17 7.75 -39.07
CA ALA A 832 15.41 8.79 -40.04
C ALA A 832 15.53 10.16 -39.35
N ARG A 833 16.43 11.00 -39.86
CA ARG A 833 16.78 12.32 -39.31
C ARG A 833 16.68 13.36 -40.41
N VAL A 834 15.80 14.33 -40.25
CA VAL A 834 15.54 15.36 -41.26
C VAL A 834 15.71 16.74 -40.66
N ARG A 835 16.63 17.53 -41.20
CA ARG A 835 16.76 18.95 -40.87
C ARG A 835 15.96 19.78 -41.85
N ILE A 836 15.15 20.68 -41.34
CA ILE A 836 14.33 21.59 -42.13
C ILE A 836 14.63 23.02 -41.70
N SER A 837 14.87 23.91 -42.65
CA SER A 837 15.16 25.33 -42.37
C SER A 837 14.59 26.25 -43.44
N GLY A 838 14.50 27.55 -43.16
CA GLY A 838 13.90 28.51 -44.07
C GLY A 838 12.37 28.42 -44.12
N GLY A 839 11.77 28.84 -45.23
CA GLY A 839 10.32 28.80 -45.43
C GLY A 839 9.48 29.62 -44.42
N GLY A 840 10.10 30.56 -43.71
CA GLY A 840 9.43 31.44 -42.74
C GLY A 840 9.19 30.85 -41.35
N ARG A 841 9.85 29.73 -40.99
CA ARG A 841 9.78 29.15 -39.64
C ARG A 841 11.16 28.96 -39.02
N ALA A 842 11.17 28.75 -37.71
CA ALA A 842 12.38 28.34 -37.00
C ALA A 842 12.90 27.00 -37.57
N PRO A 843 14.22 26.78 -37.63
CA PRO A 843 14.78 25.50 -38.03
C PRO A 843 14.22 24.34 -37.19
N MET A 844 14.14 23.16 -37.76
CA MET A 844 13.61 21.96 -37.12
C MET A 844 14.53 20.77 -37.36
N LEU A 845 14.69 19.93 -36.34
CA LEU A 845 15.12 18.55 -36.48
C LEU A 845 13.92 17.62 -36.27
N LEU A 846 13.49 16.96 -37.33
CA LEU A 846 12.45 15.94 -37.30
C LEU A 846 13.10 14.56 -37.23
N LEU A 847 12.75 13.81 -36.19
CA LEU A 847 13.13 12.42 -35.97
C LEU A 847 11.94 11.52 -36.29
N LEU A 848 12.17 10.54 -37.17
CA LEU A 848 11.14 9.60 -37.63
C LEU A 848 11.61 8.18 -37.28
N ALA A 849 10.96 7.57 -36.29
CA ALA A 849 11.39 6.30 -35.72
C ALA A 849 10.42 5.15 -36.03
N ASP A 850 10.96 3.96 -36.25
CA ASP A 850 10.19 2.73 -36.12
C ASP A 850 9.78 2.43 -34.67
N GLU A 851 9.02 1.36 -34.47
CA GLU A 851 8.50 1.02 -33.14
C GLU A 851 9.64 0.62 -32.21
N GLN A 852 10.52 -0.28 -32.66
CA GLN A 852 11.62 -0.78 -31.83
C GLN A 852 12.58 0.34 -31.38
N THR A 853 12.82 1.32 -32.23
CA THR A 853 13.65 2.48 -31.91
C THR A 853 12.90 3.48 -31.02
N SER A 854 11.64 3.78 -31.32
CA SER A 854 10.82 4.70 -30.51
C SER A 854 10.66 4.24 -29.05
N LEU A 855 10.59 2.93 -28.80
CA LEU A 855 10.54 2.36 -27.45
C LEU A 855 11.82 2.63 -26.61
N ARG A 856 12.94 3.00 -27.24
CA ARG A 856 14.23 3.30 -26.58
C ARG A 856 14.45 4.79 -26.30
N PHE A 857 13.51 5.66 -26.68
CA PHE A 857 13.60 7.09 -26.34
C PHE A 857 13.11 7.38 -24.92
N TRP A 858 13.76 8.33 -24.26
CA TRP A 858 13.43 8.85 -22.94
C TRP A 858 13.45 10.38 -22.99
N THR A 859 12.62 11.02 -22.18
CA THR A 859 12.60 12.49 -22.04
C THR A 859 12.77 12.88 -20.59
N GLN A 860 13.60 13.88 -20.35
CA GLN A 860 13.88 14.41 -19.02
C GLN A 860 13.90 15.94 -19.02
N GLU A 861 13.34 16.54 -17.98
CA GLU A 861 13.49 17.98 -17.71
C GLU A 861 14.77 18.22 -16.90
N THR A 862 15.70 19.03 -17.43
CA THR A 862 17.06 19.14 -16.87
C THR A 862 17.32 20.42 -16.08
N GLY A 863 16.34 21.32 -15.98
CA GLY A 863 16.51 22.69 -15.49
C GLY A 863 17.01 23.67 -16.56
N GLY A 864 17.83 23.22 -17.52
CA GLY A 864 18.23 24.01 -18.69
C GLY A 864 17.35 23.81 -19.93
N GLY A 865 16.31 22.97 -19.82
CA GLY A 865 15.41 22.58 -20.90
C GLY A 865 15.21 21.07 -20.98
N ARG A 866 14.37 20.64 -21.92
CA ARG A 866 14.10 19.21 -22.15
C ARG A 866 15.25 18.55 -22.89
N ALA A 867 15.66 17.38 -22.40
CA ALA A 867 16.59 16.51 -23.08
C ALA A 867 15.88 15.22 -23.51
N LEU A 868 16.18 14.77 -24.73
CA LEU A 868 15.73 13.53 -25.35
C LEU A 868 16.92 12.58 -25.45
N GLN A 869 16.80 11.37 -24.90
CA GLN A 869 17.85 10.36 -24.92
C GLN A 869 17.37 9.12 -25.66
N LEU A 870 18.17 8.61 -26.59
CA LEU A 870 17.99 7.29 -27.19
C LEU A 870 18.94 6.30 -26.52
N SER A 871 18.41 5.32 -25.78
CA SER A 871 19.21 4.29 -25.11
C SER A 871 18.40 3.05 -24.72
N PRO A 872 18.99 1.84 -24.74
CA PRO A 872 18.44 0.66 -24.08
C PRO A 872 18.35 0.82 -22.55
N ALA A 873 19.24 1.62 -21.94
CA ALA A 873 19.22 1.88 -20.52
C ALA A 873 18.01 2.73 -20.12
N LEU A 874 17.42 2.42 -18.96
CA LEU A 874 16.39 3.25 -18.33
C LEU A 874 17.02 4.56 -17.85
N VAL A 875 16.39 5.69 -18.16
CA VAL A 875 16.75 7.01 -17.59
C VAL A 875 15.70 7.41 -16.57
N ARG A 876 16.09 7.53 -15.30
CA ARG A 876 15.21 7.92 -14.19
C ARG A 876 15.12 9.44 -14.06
N SER A 877 16.25 10.12 -14.20
CA SER A 877 16.35 11.57 -14.10
C SER A 877 17.58 12.08 -14.84
N ALA A 878 17.55 13.37 -15.21
CA ALA A 878 18.70 14.10 -15.72
C ALA A 878 18.69 15.54 -15.18
N GLN A 879 19.85 16.08 -14.81
CA GLN A 879 20.02 17.46 -14.36
C GLN A 879 21.19 18.10 -15.10
N LEU A 880 21.02 19.35 -15.54
CA LEU A 880 22.09 20.15 -16.13
C LEU A 880 22.59 21.16 -15.10
N VAL A 881 23.79 20.95 -14.56
CA VAL A 881 24.39 21.80 -13.52
C VAL A 881 25.82 22.14 -13.95
N GLY A 882 26.15 23.43 -14.01
CA GLY A 882 27.51 23.89 -14.34
C GLY A 882 28.04 23.38 -15.68
N GLY A 883 27.18 23.24 -16.70
CA GLY A 883 27.55 22.72 -18.02
C GLY A 883 27.64 21.19 -18.12
N LYS A 884 27.44 20.44 -17.01
CA LYS A 884 27.43 18.98 -16.99
C LYS A 884 26.01 18.40 -16.92
N LEU A 885 25.68 17.51 -17.86
CA LEU A 885 24.44 16.74 -17.85
C LEU A 885 24.62 15.46 -17.01
N ALA A 886 24.16 15.50 -15.77
CA ALA A 886 24.19 14.36 -14.86
C ALA A 886 22.92 13.53 -14.99
N MET A 887 23.02 12.31 -15.52
CA MET A 887 21.93 11.35 -15.66
C MET A 887 22.02 10.26 -14.59
N ARG A 888 20.86 9.77 -14.16
CA ARG A 888 20.74 8.59 -13.29
C ARG A 888 19.77 7.58 -13.90
N GLY A 889 20.04 6.29 -13.73
CA GLY A 889 19.24 5.25 -14.38
C GLY A 889 19.75 3.83 -14.17
N ASP A 890 19.22 2.91 -14.97
CA ASP A 890 19.56 1.48 -14.91
C ASP A 890 20.03 0.96 -16.27
N ALA A 891 21.14 0.23 -16.28
CA ALA A 891 21.63 -0.50 -17.44
C ALA A 891 21.52 -2.02 -17.18
N GLY A 892 20.66 -2.70 -17.94
CA GLY A 892 20.54 -4.18 -17.92
C GLY A 892 21.54 -4.87 -18.84
N GLU A 893 22.15 -4.13 -19.75
CA GLU A 893 23.17 -4.55 -20.71
C GLU A 893 24.09 -3.38 -21.02
N ASP A 894 25.22 -3.65 -21.68
CA ASP A 894 26.11 -2.60 -22.19
C ASP A 894 25.30 -1.70 -23.14
N SER A 895 25.17 -0.43 -22.76
CA SER A 895 24.26 0.52 -23.38
C SER A 895 24.99 1.77 -23.85
N THR A 896 24.59 2.33 -24.98
CA THR A 896 25.05 3.64 -25.46
C THR A 896 23.93 4.67 -25.36
N PHE A 897 24.28 5.95 -25.43
CA PHE A 897 23.33 7.05 -25.45
C PHE A 897 23.56 7.94 -26.65
N GLU A 898 22.47 8.40 -27.27
CA GLU A 898 22.45 9.55 -28.16
C GLU A 898 21.51 10.60 -27.55
N ILE A 899 22.00 11.83 -27.39
CA ILE A 899 21.34 12.85 -26.57
C ILE A 899 21.10 14.11 -27.41
N TRP A 900 19.84 14.55 -27.47
CA TRP A 900 19.43 15.84 -28.01
C TRP A 900 18.88 16.71 -26.87
N GLY A 901 19.05 18.02 -26.93
CA GLY A 901 18.56 18.93 -25.90
C GLY A 901 19.45 20.15 -25.69
N PRO A 902 19.36 20.79 -24.51
CA PRO A 902 20.16 21.97 -24.19
C PRO A 902 21.66 21.68 -24.32
N ALA A 903 22.45 22.72 -24.58
CA ALA A 903 23.90 22.58 -24.70
C ALA A 903 24.53 22.15 -23.37
N PHE A 904 25.47 21.21 -23.44
CA PHE A 904 26.29 20.74 -22.33
C PHE A 904 27.70 20.40 -22.82
N GLU A 905 28.68 20.49 -21.92
CA GLU A 905 30.10 20.27 -22.20
C GLU A 905 30.56 18.89 -21.72
N ALA A 906 29.91 18.35 -20.70
CA ALA A 906 30.18 17.03 -20.14
C ALA A 906 28.87 16.30 -19.83
N ALA A 907 28.91 14.97 -19.79
CA ALA A 907 27.81 14.16 -19.29
C ALA A 907 28.32 13.02 -18.43
N SER A 908 27.47 12.57 -17.50
CA SER A 908 27.74 11.39 -16.68
C SER A 908 26.49 10.54 -16.51
N PHE A 909 26.66 9.23 -16.32
CA PHE A 909 25.58 8.32 -15.95
C PHE A 909 25.92 7.63 -14.62
N ASN A 910 25.04 7.73 -13.63
CA ASN A 910 25.27 7.22 -12.27
C ASN A 910 26.62 7.67 -11.67
N GLY A 911 27.02 8.91 -11.95
CA GLY A 911 28.28 9.51 -11.50
C GLY A 911 29.52 9.16 -12.34
N GLN A 912 29.42 8.24 -13.31
CA GLN A 912 30.51 7.91 -14.22
C GLN A 912 30.52 8.84 -15.44
N ASP A 913 31.64 9.50 -15.71
CA ASP A 913 31.79 10.39 -16.86
C ASP A 913 31.76 9.62 -18.18
N LEU A 914 31.12 10.22 -19.18
CA LEU A 914 30.95 9.63 -20.49
C LEU A 914 31.77 10.42 -21.52
N ALA A 915 32.54 9.70 -22.34
CA ALA A 915 33.16 10.29 -23.52
C ALA A 915 32.08 10.75 -24.50
N LEU A 916 32.21 11.96 -25.06
CA LEU A 916 31.19 12.57 -25.90
C LEU A 916 31.69 12.82 -27.33
N THR A 917 30.88 12.46 -28.31
CA THR A 917 31.15 12.71 -29.74
C THR A 917 29.95 13.39 -30.38
N ARG A 918 30.15 14.62 -30.85
CA ARG A 918 29.13 15.39 -31.58
C ARG A 918 28.73 14.70 -32.88
N GLN A 919 27.43 14.65 -33.16
CA GLN A 919 26.87 14.07 -34.38
C GLN A 919 26.43 15.15 -35.37
N PRO A 920 26.30 14.83 -36.68
CA PRO A 920 25.89 15.79 -37.70
C PRO A 920 24.52 16.43 -37.46
N ASP A 921 23.60 15.74 -36.79
CA ASP A 921 22.27 16.26 -36.41
C ASP A 921 22.29 17.16 -35.16
N GLY A 922 23.47 17.37 -34.56
CA GLY A 922 23.66 18.16 -33.35
C GLY A 922 23.32 17.41 -32.07
N SER A 923 23.10 16.09 -32.13
CA SER A 923 23.09 15.23 -30.94
C SER A 923 24.52 15.01 -30.43
N MET A 924 24.62 14.55 -29.19
CA MET A 924 25.86 14.04 -28.62
C MET A 924 25.72 12.54 -28.42
N ARG A 925 26.57 11.76 -29.09
CA ARG A 925 26.73 10.34 -28.78
C ARG A 925 27.65 10.22 -27.58
N ALA A 926 27.21 9.50 -26.56
CA ALA A 926 28.02 9.24 -25.39
C ALA A 926 28.58 7.80 -25.41
N GLY A 927 29.70 7.61 -24.71
CA GLY A 927 30.38 6.31 -24.57
C GLY A 927 29.52 5.25 -23.88
N THR A 928 30.00 4.01 -23.91
CA THR A 928 29.27 2.85 -23.38
C THR A 928 29.15 2.89 -21.86
N VAL A 929 27.93 2.76 -21.35
CA VAL A 929 27.61 2.42 -19.97
C VAL A 929 27.56 0.91 -19.84
N LYS A 930 28.25 0.37 -18.83
CA LYS A 930 28.31 -1.08 -18.62
C LYS A 930 27.02 -1.66 -18.06
N GLY A 931 26.68 -2.86 -18.50
CA GLY A 931 25.64 -3.68 -17.89
C GLY A 931 26.01 -4.17 -16.48
N PRO A 932 25.15 -5.02 -15.89
CA PRO A 932 25.39 -5.55 -14.56
C PRO A 932 26.60 -6.50 -14.53
N GLU A 933 27.32 -6.49 -13.42
CA GLU A 933 28.34 -7.50 -13.12
C GLU A 933 27.73 -8.89 -12.88
N ALA A 934 28.56 -9.93 -13.00
CA ALA A 934 28.15 -11.29 -12.73
C ALA A 934 27.72 -11.46 -11.27
N VAL A 935 26.61 -12.17 -11.05
CA VAL A 935 26.06 -12.45 -9.72
C VAL A 935 26.36 -13.89 -9.36
N ASN A 936 27.07 -14.09 -8.25
CA ASN A 936 27.33 -15.40 -7.67
C ASN A 936 26.38 -15.63 -6.50
N LEU A 937 25.66 -16.75 -6.50
CA LEU A 937 24.72 -17.13 -5.44
C LEU A 937 25.18 -18.41 -4.76
N PRO A 938 24.99 -18.54 -3.43
CA PRO A 938 25.28 -19.78 -2.73
C PRO A 938 24.38 -20.92 -3.19
N ASP A 939 24.93 -22.13 -3.27
CA ASP A 939 24.17 -23.35 -3.49
C ASP A 939 23.47 -23.75 -2.18
N LEU A 940 22.19 -23.39 -2.04
CA LEU A 940 21.40 -23.69 -0.85
C LEU A 940 21.35 -25.19 -0.53
N GLY A 941 21.49 -26.07 -1.52
CA GLY A 941 21.48 -27.53 -1.32
C GLY A 941 22.73 -28.07 -0.64
N ARG A 942 23.83 -27.30 -0.59
CA ARG A 942 25.10 -27.66 0.05
C ARG A 942 25.31 -27.04 1.42
N LEU A 943 24.42 -26.14 1.84
CA LEU A 943 24.52 -25.48 3.14
C LEU A 943 24.21 -26.44 4.28
N ALA A 944 24.73 -26.12 5.47
CA ALA A 944 24.35 -26.81 6.70
C ALA A 944 22.91 -26.43 7.08
N TRP A 945 21.98 -27.34 6.85
CA TRP A 945 20.60 -27.19 7.29
C TRP A 945 20.40 -27.86 8.64
N THR A 946 19.50 -27.27 9.42
CA THR A 946 19.02 -27.84 10.67
C THR A 946 17.51 -28.02 10.61
N ARG A 947 17.00 -28.97 11.39
CA ARG A 947 15.59 -29.29 11.51
C ARG A 947 15.13 -29.33 12.97
N ARG A 948 13.87 -28.96 13.21
CA ARG A 948 13.20 -29.09 14.52
C ARG A 948 11.71 -29.40 14.35
N MET A 949 11.16 -30.29 15.17
CA MET A 949 9.72 -30.59 15.15
C MET A 949 8.90 -29.44 15.80
N ASP A 950 7.79 -29.02 15.16
CA ASP A 950 6.90 -27.96 15.66
C ASP A 950 5.70 -28.49 16.43
N SER A 951 4.91 -29.40 15.83
CA SER A 951 3.58 -29.83 16.28
C SER A 951 3.56 -30.60 17.61
N LEU A 952 4.20 -30.05 18.62
CA LEU A 952 4.32 -30.54 19.99
C LEU A 952 2.96 -30.58 20.67
N GLU A 953 2.05 -29.72 20.23
CA GLU A 953 0.64 -29.67 20.63
C GLU A 953 -0.11 -30.96 20.38
N SER A 954 0.36 -31.83 19.48
CA SER A 954 -0.26 -33.14 19.24
C SER A 954 -0.02 -34.12 20.39
N ALA A 955 1.05 -33.94 21.18
CA ALA A 955 1.43 -34.89 22.23
C ALA A 955 0.36 -34.96 23.35
N PRO A 956 0.08 -36.16 23.91
CA PRO A 956 -0.91 -36.31 24.98
C PRO A 956 -0.64 -35.40 26.18
N ARG A 957 0.64 -35.34 26.59
CA ARG A 957 1.11 -34.61 27.77
C ARG A 957 1.55 -33.17 27.49
N PHE A 958 1.22 -32.62 26.32
CA PHE A 958 1.48 -31.20 26.07
C PHE A 958 0.69 -30.33 27.06
N ASP A 959 1.39 -29.41 27.72
CA ASP A 959 0.78 -28.48 28.67
C ASP A 959 0.14 -27.31 27.92
N ASP A 960 -1.19 -27.30 27.88
CA ASP A 960 -2.01 -26.24 27.32
C ASP A 960 -2.73 -25.44 28.42
N SER A 961 -2.25 -25.49 29.67
CA SER A 961 -2.87 -24.77 30.80
C SER A 961 -2.98 -23.26 30.57
N ALA A 962 -2.04 -22.68 29.82
CA ALA A 962 -2.04 -21.27 29.43
C ALA A 962 -2.93 -20.94 28.23
N TRP A 963 -3.51 -21.92 27.54
CA TRP A 963 -4.36 -21.68 26.37
C TRP A 963 -5.74 -21.21 26.78
N VAL A 964 -6.40 -20.49 25.88
CA VAL A 964 -7.75 -20.00 26.13
C VAL A 964 -8.73 -21.17 26.14
N GLN A 965 -9.51 -21.30 27.21
CA GLN A 965 -10.61 -22.27 27.26
C GLN A 965 -11.74 -21.79 26.35
N ALA A 966 -12.20 -22.67 25.46
CA ALA A 966 -13.35 -22.37 24.63
C ALA A 966 -14.62 -22.38 25.48
N ASP A 967 -15.45 -21.36 25.30
CA ASP A 967 -16.66 -21.13 26.08
C ASP A 967 -17.87 -20.92 25.16
N ARG A 968 -19.02 -20.54 25.72
CA ARG A 968 -20.24 -20.23 24.96
C ARG A 968 -20.35 -18.74 24.65
N ARG A 969 -19.22 -18.04 24.44
CA ARG A 969 -19.25 -16.62 24.10
C ARG A 969 -20.04 -16.37 22.82
N PRO A 970 -20.74 -15.24 22.72
CA PRO A 970 -21.45 -14.90 21.50
C PRO A 970 -20.47 -14.72 20.32
N SER A 971 -20.74 -15.36 19.18
CA SER A 971 -19.92 -15.22 17.96
C SER A 971 -20.43 -14.09 17.04
N ALA A 972 -19.56 -13.48 16.25
CA ALA A 972 -19.93 -12.55 15.19
C ALA A 972 -20.01 -13.20 13.79
N ALA A 973 -19.82 -14.52 13.71
CA ALA A 973 -19.87 -15.26 12.46
C ALA A 973 -21.20 -15.05 11.71
N GLN A 974 -21.14 -15.18 10.39
CA GLN A 974 -22.36 -15.19 9.58
C GLN A 974 -23.27 -16.36 9.94
N THR A 975 -24.57 -16.21 9.72
CA THR A 975 -25.62 -17.12 10.20
C THR A 975 -25.36 -18.61 9.92
N TRP A 976 -24.80 -18.97 8.76
CA TRP A 976 -24.53 -20.37 8.39
C TRP A 976 -23.21 -20.93 8.93
N THR A 977 -22.32 -20.09 9.47
CA THR A 977 -21.09 -20.49 10.16
C THR A 977 -21.11 -20.18 11.65
N MET A 978 -22.29 -19.90 12.21
CA MET A 978 -22.47 -19.73 13.65
C MET A 978 -22.21 -21.06 14.40
N PRO A 979 -21.72 -20.99 15.65
CA PRO A 979 -21.62 -22.16 16.50
C PRO A 979 -22.97 -22.89 16.61
N GLU A 980 -22.96 -24.21 16.50
CA GLU A 980 -24.19 -25.00 16.63
C GLU A 980 -24.80 -24.85 18.03
N ARG A 981 -26.14 -24.86 18.11
CA ARG A 981 -26.86 -24.57 19.37
C ARG A 981 -26.38 -25.47 20.51
N GLY A 982 -25.90 -24.84 21.59
CA GLY A 982 -25.43 -25.53 22.80
C GLY A 982 -23.96 -25.96 22.78
N GLN A 983 -23.27 -25.83 21.63
CA GLN A 983 -21.83 -26.07 21.51
C GLN A 983 -21.02 -24.84 21.92
N PRO A 984 -19.75 -25.01 22.35
CA PRO A 984 -18.86 -23.87 22.55
C PRO A 984 -18.56 -23.18 21.21
N THR A 985 -18.23 -21.89 21.28
CA THR A 985 -17.71 -21.12 20.17
C THR A 985 -16.28 -21.58 19.88
N LEU A 986 -16.01 -21.99 18.64
CA LEU A 986 -14.70 -22.49 18.25
C LEU A 986 -14.00 -21.61 17.20
N SER A 987 -14.67 -20.60 16.64
CA SER A 987 -14.06 -19.77 15.61
C SER A 987 -12.90 -18.93 16.15
N MET A 988 -11.78 -18.92 15.43
CA MET A 988 -10.53 -18.30 15.88
C MET A 988 -10.64 -16.78 16.13
N SER A 989 -11.41 -16.08 15.30
CA SER A 989 -11.53 -14.61 15.40
C SER A 989 -12.30 -14.16 16.64
N ASP A 990 -13.22 -14.98 17.17
CA ASP A 990 -13.92 -14.71 18.44
C ASP A 990 -12.97 -14.75 19.67
N TYR A 991 -11.75 -15.25 19.48
CA TYR A 991 -10.68 -15.30 20.50
C TYR A 991 -9.51 -14.35 20.20
N GLY A 992 -9.64 -13.45 19.21
CA GLY A 992 -8.59 -12.49 18.85
C GLY A 992 -7.44 -13.11 18.02
N PHE A 993 -7.68 -14.24 17.36
CA PHE A 993 -6.74 -14.88 16.44
C PHE A 993 -7.31 -14.78 15.02
N HIS A 994 -6.63 -14.08 14.11
CA HIS A 994 -7.21 -13.74 12.80
C HIS A 994 -6.41 -14.25 11.59
N HIS A 995 -5.16 -14.65 11.80
CA HIS A 995 -4.22 -14.96 10.72
C HIS A 995 -3.50 -16.28 10.98
N GLY A 996 -3.30 -17.05 9.91
CA GLY A 996 -2.48 -18.25 9.90
C GLY A 996 -3.04 -19.41 10.72
N ASP A 997 -2.13 -20.26 11.18
CA ASP A 997 -2.44 -21.49 11.89
C ASP A 997 -3.07 -21.23 13.27
N VAL A 998 -4.04 -22.06 13.64
CA VAL A 998 -4.67 -22.09 14.97
C VAL A 998 -4.81 -23.53 15.46
N TRP A 999 -4.50 -23.74 16.73
CA TRP A 999 -4.56 -25.06 17.37
C TRP A 999 -5.72 -25.18 18.34
N TYR A 1000 -6.28 -26.38 18.40
CA TYR A 1000 -7.34 -26.78 19.33
C TYR A 1000 -6.94 -28.06 20.06
N ARG A 1001 -7.25 -28.14 21.35
CA ARG A 1001 -7.10 -29.35 22.16
C ARG A 1001 -8.41 -29.67 22.87
N GLY A 1002 -9.05 -30.76 22.47
CA GLY A 1002 -10.34 -31.23 22.97
C GLY A 1002 -10.18 -32.44 23.88
N ARG A 1003 -10.53 -32.29 25.15
CA ARG A 1003 -10.52 -33.39 26.15
C ARG A 1003 -11.90 -33.99 26.28
N PHE A 1004 -11.97 -35.32 26.26
CA PHE A 1004 -13.23 -36.04 26.47
C PHE A 1004 -12.98 -37.37 27.19
N THR A 1005 -14.04 -37.94 27.76
CA THR A 1005 -14.02 -39.27 28.37
C THR A 1005 -14.76 -40.26 27.47
N ALA A 1006 -14.06 -41.25 26.95
CA ALA A 1006 -14.65 -42.34 26.18
C ALA A 1006 -15.30 -43.35 27.14
N LEU A 1007 -16.64 -43.39 27.15
CA LEU A 1007 -17.42 -44.39 27.88
C LEU A 1007 -17.83 -45.57 26.98
N ASP A 1008 -18.13 -45.28 25.71
CA ASP A 1008 -18.42 -46.26 24.66
C ASP A 1008 -17.28 -46.23 23.63
N PRO A 1009 -16.47 -47.30 23.49
CA PRO A 1009 -15.42 -47.41 22.47
C PRO A 1009 -15.90 -47.21 21.03
N LYS A 1010 -17.21 -47.36 20.76
CA LYS A 1010 -17.82 -47.14 19.45
C LYS A 1010 -18.08 -45.67 19.15
N ALA A 1011 -17.95 -44.76 20.12
CA ALA A 1011 -18.05 -43.33 19.92
C ALA A 1011 -16.74 -42.75 19.34
N ASN A 1012 -16.38 -43.21 18.15
CA ASN A 1012 -15.09 -42.95 17.51
C ASN A 1012 -15.20 -42.24 16.15
N GLN A 1013 -16.38 -41.77 15.76
CA GLN A 1013 -16.57 -40.96 14.55
C GLN A 1013 -16.48 -39.48 14.91
N LEU A 1014 -15.43 -38.82 14.43
CA LEU A 1014 -15.24 -37.38 14.58
C LEU A 1014 -15.69 -36.67 13.29
N GLU A 1015 -16.67 -35.79 13.39
CA GLU A 1015 -17.10 -34.88 12.34
C GLU A 1015 -16.67 -33.46 12.71
N LEU A 1016 -15.95 -32.79 11.81
CA LEU A 1016 -15.47 -31.42 11.98
C LEU A 1016 -16.02 -30.56 10.85
N PHE A 1017 -16.64 -29.43 11.16
CA PHE A 1017 -16.90 -28.35 10.21
C PHE A 1017 -15.90 -27.23 10.48
N TYR A 1018 -15.19 -26.77 9.46
CA TYR A 1018 -14.08 -25.83 9.63
C TYR A 1018 -14.03 -24.80 8.49
N GLY A 1019 -13.47 -23.62 8.78
CA GLY A 1019 -13.19 -22.57 7.82
C GLY A 1019 -11.69 -22.29 7.75
N ALA A 1020 -11.13 -22.23 6.56
CA ALA A 1020 -9.68 -22.12 6.40
C ALA A 1020 -9.22 -21.24 5.21
N GLY A 1021 -10.15 -20.57 4.53
CA GLY A 1021 -9.85 -19.71 3.37
C GLY A 1021 -9.55 -20.50 2.08
N GLY A 1022 -9.17 -19.85 0.97
CA GLY A 1022 -9.27 -20.46 -0.37
C GLY A 1022 -8.28 -21.60 -0.71
N ALA A 1023 -7.38 -21.96 0.20
CA ALA A 1023 -6.45 -23.10 0.07
C ALA A 1023 -5.98 -23.60 1.46
N GLY A 1024 -6.84 -23.48 2.46
CA GLY A 1024 -6.55 -23.88 3.84
C GLY A 1024 -6.54 -25.40 4.05
N LEU A 1025 -6.10 -25.83 5.24
CA LEU A 1025 -6.04 -27.24 5.63
C LEU A 1025 -6.47 -27.48 7.08
N ILE A 1026 -6.82 -28.72 7.39
CA ILE A 1026 -7.02 -29.22 8.74
C ILE A 1026 -6.24 -30.54 8.95
N GLN A 1027 -5.59 -30.68 10.11
CA GLN A 1027 -4.90 -31.90 10.54
C GLN A 1027 -5.36 -32.32 11.94
N VAL A 1028 -5.52 -33.63 12.16
CA VAL A 1028 -6.11 -34.18 13.39
C VAL A 1028 -5.26 -35.29 13.99
N TRP A 1029 -5.11 -35.26 15.31
CA TRP A 1029 -4.48 -36.30 16.12
C TRP A 1029 -5.38 -36.72 17.29
N ILE A 1030 -5.23 -37.97 17.72
CA ILE A 1030 -5.80 -38.53 18.95
C ILE A 1030 -4.66 -39.10 19.79
N ASP A 1031 -4.45 -38.55 20.99
CA ASP A 1031 -3.35 -38.93 21.89
C ASP A 1031 -1.98 -39.00 21.20
N GLY A 1032 -1.66 -38.00 20.37
CA GLY A 1032 -0.40 -37.95 19.61
C GLY A 1032 -0.33 -38.82 18.37
N ARG A 1033 -1.31 -39.70 18.12
CA ARG A 1033 -1.41 -40.47 16.88
C ARG A 1033 -2.13 -39.65 15.81
N PHE A 1034 -1.50 -39.49 14.65
CA PHE A 1034 -2.11 -38.84 13.49
C PHE A 1034 -3.31 -39.65 12.99
N VAL A 1035 -4.43 -38.96 12.78
CA VAL A 1035 -5.69 -39.54 12.31
C VAL A 1035 -5.87 -39.29 10.81
N GLY A 1036 -5.60 -38.07 10.37
CA GLY A 1036 -5.76 -37.68 8.97
C GLY A 1036 -5.75 -36.17 8.78
N GLN A 1037 -5.87 -35.76 7.52
CA GLN A 1037 -5.93 -34.38 7.10
C GLN A 1037 -6.99 -34.18 6.01
N HIS A 1038 -7.42 -32.94 5.83
CA HIS A 1038 -8.31 -32.52 4.76
C HIS A 1038 -7.92 -31.11 4.30
N GLU A 1039 -8.12 -30.82 3.02
CA GLU A 1039 -7.83 -29.53 2.41
C GLU A 1039 -9.06 -29.01 1.67
N LEU A 1040 -9.16 -27.69 1.54
CA LEU A 1040 -10.25 -27.08 0.79
C LEU A 1040 -10.01 -27.18 -0.72
N ASP A 1041 -11.10 -27.32 -1.47
CA ASP A 1041 -11.10 -27.36 -2.93
C ASP A 1041 -10.52 -26.06 -3.52
N THR A 1042 -9.62 -26.20 -4.52
CA THR A 1042 -8.95 -25.07 -5.20
C THR A 1042 -9.18 -25.08 -6.72
N GLY A 1043 -8.50 -24.21 -7.47
CA GLY A 1043 -8.61 -24.17 -8.93
C GLY A 1043 -9.77 -23.33 -9.46
N ARG A 1044 -10.34 -22.45 -8.63
CA ARG A 1044 -11.40 -21.50 -8.99
C ARG A 1044 -11.00 -20.08 -8.61
N SER A 1045 -11.40 -19.08 -9.40
CA SER A 1045 -11.17 -17.66 -9.09
C SER A 1045 -11.98 -17.14 -7.90
N PHE A 1046 -12.98 -17.91 -7.45
CA PHE A 1046 -13.72 -17.71 -6.20
C PHE A 1046 -13.84 -19.08 -5.52
N PRO A 1047 -12.86 -19.46 -4.68
CA PRO A 1047 -12.82 -20.78 -4.05
C PRO A 1047 -13.83 -20.87 -2.88
N GLU A 1048 -14.20 -22.09 -2.54
CA GLU A 1048 -14.90 -22.38 -1.29
C GLU A 1048 -13.93 -22.19 -0.11
N THR A 1049 -14.43 -21.70 1.02
CA THR A 1049 -13.56 -21.28 2.14
C THR A 1049 -13.89 -21.97 3.48
N THR A 1050 -14.89 -22.86 3.46
CA THR A 1050 -15.30 -23.74 4.56
C THR A 1050 -15.64 -25.12 4.03
N ASP A 1051 -15.40 -26.17 4.82
CA ASP A 1051 -15.83 -27.53 4.49
C ASP A 1051 -15.95 -28.42 5.75
N SER A 1052 -16.48 -29.63 5.59
CA SER A 1052 -16.63 -30.63 6.64
C SER A 1052 -15.86 -31.91 6.35
N VAL A 1053 -15.22 -32.48 7.36
CA VAL A 1053 -14.51 -33.77 7.26
C VAL A 1053 -15.01 -34.76 8.31
N LYS A 1054 -15.12 -36.03 7.93
CA LYS A 1054 -15.44 -37.15 8.82
C LYS A 1054 -14.25 -38.09 8.94
N LEU A 1055 -13.75 -38.25 10.15
CA LEU A 1055 -12.59 -39.08 10.46
C LEU A 1055 -12.95 -40.17 11.48
N SER A 1056 -12.37 -41.35 11.32
CA SER A 1056 -12.43 -42.41 12.32
C SER A 1056 -11.25 -42.28 13.28
N LEU A 1057 -11.53 -42.17 14.58
CA LEU A 1057 -10.50 -42.18 15.62
C LEU A 1057 -9.92 -43.58 15.86
N GLY A 1058 -10.43 -44.63 15.20
CA GLY A 1058 -10.04 -46.01 15.45
C GLY A 1058 -10.62 -46.56 16.76
N GLU A 1059 -10.02 -47.61 17.31
CA GLU A 1059 -10.45 -48.16 18.60
C GLU A 1059 -9.97 -47.29 19.77
N LEU A 1060 -10.92 -46.83 20.60
CA LEU A 1060 -10.65 -46.04 21.79
C LEU A 1060 -10.75 -46.91 23.04
N LYS A 1061 -9.84 -46.72 24.00
CA LYS A 1061 -9.95 -47.37 25.32
C LYS A 1061 -10.95 -46.61 26.19
N PRO A 1062 -11.62 -47.25 27.16
CA PRO A 1062 -12.36 -46.49 28.15
C PRO A 1062 -11.42 -45.57 28.94
N GLY A 1063 -11.78 -44.29 29.09
CA GLY A 1063 -10.96 -43.32 29.82
C GLY A 1063 -10.84 -41.94 29.15
N GLU A 1064 -9.90 -41.14 29.65
CA GLU A 1064 -9.64 -39.79 29.12
C GLU A 1064 -8.79 -39.83 27.85
N HIS A 1065 -9.17 -38.98 26.89
CA HIS A 1065 -8.52 -38.85 25.59
C HIS A 1065 -8.39 -37.39 25.18
N VAL A 1066 -7.41 -37.10 24.33
CA VAL A 1066 -7.17 -35.75 23.80
C VAL A 1066 -7.17 -35.76 22.28
N ILE A 1067 -8.11 -35.02 21.68
CA ILE A 1067 -8.09 -34.67 20.26
C ILE A 1067 -7.26 -33.39 20.11
N SER A 1068 -6.26 -33.41 19.24
CA SER A 1068 -5.55 -32.19 18.83
C SER A 1068 -5.87 -31.88 17.39
N VAL A 1069 -6.21 -30.63 17.09
CA VAL A 1069 -6.56 -30.18 15.74
C VAL A 1069 -5.76 -28.94 15.40
N MET A 1070 -5.13 -28.92 14.24
CA MET A 1070 -4.54 -27.72 13.65
C MET A 1070 -5.34 -27.33 12.43
N VAL A 1071 -5.78 -26.08 12.35
CA VAL A 1071 -6.39 -25.49 11.15
C VAL A 1071 -5.46 -24.40 10.62
N ARG A 1072 -5.06 -24.48 9.35
CA ARG A 1072 -4.32 -23.41 8.66
C ARG A 1072 -5.30 -22.51 7.93
N ASN A 1073 -5.62 -21.36 8.52
CA ASN A 1073 -6.39 -20.32 7.86
C ASN A 1073 -5.45 -19.48 6.97
N ASN A 1074 -5.65 -19.50 5.66
CA ASN A 1074 -4.84 -18.69 4.76
C ASN A 1074 -5.41 -17.30 4.46
N ALA A 1075 -6.72 -17.05 4.68
CA ALA A 1075 -7.35 -15.74 4.50
C ALA A 1075 -8.81 -15.68 4.99
N HIS A 1076 -9.28 -14.48 5.34
CA HIS A 1076 -10.70 -14.14 5.47
C HIS A 1076 -11.28 -13.59 4.16
N ASN A 1077 -12.57 -13.85 3.91
CA ASN A 1077 -13.26 -13.35 2.72
C ASN A 1077 -13.32 -11.82 2.67
N TRP A 1078 -13.58 -11.31 1.48
CA TRP A 1078 -13.88 -9.90 1.24
C TRP A 1078 -15.27 -9.50 1.75
N ASN A 1079 -15.58 -8.22 1.65
CA ASN A 1079 -16.92 -7.68 1.87
C ASN A 1079 -17.40 -6.84 0.68
N LEU A 1080 -16.99 -7.21 -0.55
CA LEU A 1080 -17.24 -6.42 -1.76
C LEU A 1080 -18.73 -6.16 -2.02
N MET A 1081 -19.59 -7.12 -1.66
CA MET A 1081 -21.04 -7.03 -1.85
C MET A 1081 -21.78 -6.37 -0.66
N ALA A 1082 -21.05 -5.94 0.38
CA ALA A 1082 -21.60 -5.45 1.65
C ALA A 1082 -22.59 -6.44 2.29
N ASP A 1083 -22.13 -7.67 2.48
CA ASP A 1083 -22.90 -8.84 2.94
C ASP A 1083 -22.29 -9.54 4.16
N ASP A 1084 -21.28 -8.90 4.76
CA ASP A 1084 -20.52 -9.33 5.93
C ASP A 1084 -19.74 -10.66 5.77
N TYR A 1085 -19.40 -11.06 4.54
CA TYR A 1085 -18.64 -12.30 4.28
C TYR A 1085 -17.26 -12.35 4.94
N HIS A 1086 -16.65 -11.19 5.18
CA HIS A 1086 -15.41 -11.08 5.97
C HIS A 1086 -15.50 -11.72 7.37
N ARG A 1087 -16.72 -11.82 7.95
CA ARG A 1087 -16.97 -12.46 9.25
C ARG A 1087 -17.23 -13.95 9.18
N GLU A 1088 -17.23 -14.57 8.00
CA GLU A 1088 -17.36 -16.02 7.91
C GLU A 1088 -16.32 -16.70 8.82
N ALA A 1089 -16.77 -17.65 9.63
CA ALA A 1089 -15.93 -18.25 10.66
C ALA A 1089 -14.66 -18.89 10.07
N ARG A 1090 -13.54 -18.73 10.77
CA ARG A 1090 -12.28 -19.43 10.50
C ARG A 1090 -11.88 -20.27 11.69
N GLY A 1091 -11.03 -21.28 11.47
CA GLY A 1091 -10.71 -22.29 12.46
C GLY A 1091 -11.76 -23.39 12.51
N LEU A 1092 -11.96 -24.00 13.68
CA LEU A 1092 -13.06 -24.95 13.87
C LEU A 1092 -14.37 -24.18 14.02
N ILE A 1093 -15.40 -24.61 13.30
CA ILE A 1093 -16.76 -24.05 13.40
C ILE A 1093 -17.61 -24.95 14.32
N SER A 1094 -17.54 -26.26 14.10
CA SER A 1094 -18.13 -27.26 14.99
C SER A 1094 -17.33 -28.56 15.01
N ALA A 1095 -17.44 -29.29 16.12
CA ALA A 1095 -16.81 -30.60 16.30
C ALA A 1095 -17.79 -31.54 17.00
N SER A 1096 -18.09 -32.67 16.38
CA SER A 1096 -19.03 -33.67 16.87
C SER A 1096 -18.35 -35.03 16.97
N LEU A 1097 -18.28 -35.60 18.17
CA LEU A 1097 -17.81 -36.97 18.39
C LEU A 1097 -19.01 -37.87 18.72
N THR A 1098 -19.20 -38.91 17.92
CA THR A 1098 -20.36 -39.81 18.02
C THR A 1098 -19.98 -41.24 17.68
N LYS A 1099 -20.90 -42.18 17.94
CA LYS A 1099 -20.88 -43.47 17.25
C LYS A 1099 -21.37 -43.32 15.81
N ARG A 1100 -20.97 -44.26 14.94
CA ARG A 1100 -21.45 -44.27 13.54
C ARG A 1100 -22.98 -44.33 13.48
N GLY A 1101 -23.60 -43.33 12.84
CA GLY A 1101 -25.06 -43.19 12.78
C GLY A 1101 -25.73 -42.73 14.08
N GLY A 1102 -24.94 -42.27 15.06
CA GLY A 1102 -25.44 -41.70 16.32
C GLY A 1102 -25.87 -40.24 16.21
N GLN A 1103 -26.44 -39.70 17.30
CA GLN A 1103 -26.81 -38.29 17.41
C GLN A 1103 -25.57 -37.39 17.44
N ARG A 1104 -25.56 -36.30 16.66
CA ARG A 1104 -24.48 -35.30 16.66
C ARG A 1104 -24.26 -34.74 18.06
N PHE A 1105 -22.99 -34.48 18.42
CA PHE A 1105 -22.54 -34.03 19.74
C PHE A 1105 -22.85 -34.99 20.89
N GLY A 1106 -22.97 -36.29 20.60
CA GLY A 1106 -23.27 -37.31 21.62
C GLY A 1106 -22.20 -37.48 22.70
N VAL A 1107 -20.96 -37.08 22.45
CA VAL A 1107 -19.88 -37.05 23.45
C VAL A 1107 -19.44 -35.60 23.69
N PRO A 1108 -19.55 -35.08 24.93
CA PRO A 1108 -19.04 -33.76 25.28
C PRO A 1108 -17.52 -33.67 25.14
N ILE A 1109 -17.04 -32.56 24.59
CA ILE A 1109 -15.60 -32.29 24.41
C ILE A 1109 -15.29 -30.92 25.01
N ALA A 1110 -14.33 -30.88 25.94
CA ALA A 1110 -13.83 -29.64 26.55
C ALA A 1110 -12.65 -29.10 25.73
N TRP A 1111 -12.85 -27.98 25.06
CA TRP A 1111 -11.89 -27.41 24.12
C TRP A 1111 -11.04 -26.29 24.73
N ARG A 1112 -9.77 -26.25 24.31
CA ARG A 1112 -8.88 -25.08 24.41
C ARG A 1112 -8.39 -24.67 23.03
N ILE A 1113 -8.12 -23.38 22.84
CA ILE A 1113 -7.70 -22.77 21.57
C ILE A 1113 -6.45 -21.90 21.76
N GLN A 1114 -5.55 -21.94 20.78
CA GLN A 1114 -4.36 -21.09 20.71
C GLN A 1114 -4.03 -20.75 19.25
N GLY A 1115 -4.11 -19.45 18.92
CA GLY A 1115 -3.54 -18.90 17.68
C GLY A 1115 -2.19 -18.25 17.94
N ARG A 1116 -1.91 -17.15 17.25
CA ARG A 1116 -0.67 -16.37 17.43
C ARG A 1116 -0.44 -15.96 18.88
N GLN A 1117 0.82 -15.82 19.28
CA GLN A 1117 1.16 -15.31 20.61
C GLN A 1117 0.66 -13.87 20.78
N GLY A 1118 -0.02 -13.60 21.89
CA GLY A 1118 -0.58 -12.29 22.22
C GLY A 1118 -1.92 -11.94 21.55
N GLY A 1119 -2.37 -12.70 20.55
CA GLY A 1119 -3.59 -12.36 19.79
C GLY A 1119 -3.46 -10.99 19.12
N GLU A 1120 -4.38 -10.08 19.44
CA GLU A 1120 -4.38 -8.67 18.97
C GLU A 1120 -3.25 -7.84 19.62
N GLU A 1121 -2.72 -8.27 20.77
CA GLU A 1121 -1.54 -7.68 21.41
C GLU A 1121 -0.25 -8.23 20.79
N ILE A 1122 0.08 -7.74 19.60
CA ILE A 1122 1.19 -8.28 18.83
C ILE A 1122 2.55 -8.11 19.54
N ILE A 1123 3.34 -9.18 19.53
CA ILE A 1123 4.70 -9.21 20.09
C ILE A 1123 5.73 -8.70 19.05
N ASP A 1124 5.65 -9.17 17.80
CA ASP A 1124 6.49 -8.66 16.70
C ASP A 1124 5.86 -7.41 16.09
N ARG A 1125 6.20 -6.25 16.66
CA ARG A 1125 5.73 -4.95 16.18
C ARG A 1125 6.49 -4.41 14.98
N MET A 1126 7.72 -4.89 14.74
CA MET A 1126 8.51 -4.51 13.59
C MET A 1126 7.87 -5.04 12.31
N ARG A 1127 7.55 -6.34 12.28
CA ARG A 1127 6.93 -6.99 11.12
C ARG A 1127 5.41 -6.89 11.15
N GLY A 1128 4.83 -6.58 12.31
CA GLY A 1128 3.43 -6.16 12.47
C GLY A 1128 2.40 -7.29 12.37
N PRO A 1129 1.10 -6.95 12.17
CA PRO A 1129 0.02 -7.90 12.38
C PRO A 1129 0.01 -9.07 11.38
N MET A 1130 0.52 -8.87 10.17
CA MET A 1130 0.42 -9.86 9.09
C MET A 1130 1.53 -10.92 9.09
N ASN A 1131 2.59 -10.77 9.90
CA ASN A 1131 3.77 -11.62 9.76
C ASN A 1131 3.58 -13.04 10.33
N ASN A 1132 2.95 -13.16 11.50
CA ASN A 1132 2.92 -14.40 12.28
C ASN A 1132 1.52 -15.00 12.41
N GLY A 1133 1.43 -16.31 12.21
CA GLY A 1133 0.33 -17.17 12.61
C GLY A 1133 0.55 -17.78 14.00
N GLY A 1134 -0.10 -18.93 14.24
CA GLY A 1134 -0.12 -19.61 15.53
C GLY A 1134 0.63 -20.94 15.59
N LEU A 1135 1.61 -21.22 14.72
CA LEU A 1135 2.48 -22.40 14.90
C LEU A 1135 3.33 -22.28 16.17
N PHE A 1136 3.73 -23.40 16.79
CA PHE A 1136 4.54 -23.36 18.02
C PHE A 1136 5.84 -22.57 17.80
N GLY A 1137 6.55 -22.86 16.71
CA GLY A 1137 7.80 -22.21 16.34
C GLY A 1137 7.63 -20.73 16.01
N GLU A 1138 6.48 -20.30 15.50
CA GLU A 1138 6.16 -18.88 15.36
C GLU A 1138 6.02 -18.21 16.73
N ARG A 1139 5.26 -18.81 17.66
CA ARG A 1139 5.09 -18.35 19.04
C ARG A 1139 6.37 -18.40 19.87
N GLN A 1140 7.40 -19.09 19.40
CA GLN A 1140 8.72 -19.17 20.04
C GLN A 1140 9.82 -18.40 19.28
N GLY A 1141 9.47 -17.69 18.20
CA GLY A 1141 10.43 -16.88 17.44
C GLY A 1141 11.46 -17.67 16.62
N TRP A 1142 11.19 -18.93 16.25
CA TRP A 1142 12.15 -19.77 15.52
C TRP A 1142 12.45 -19.28 14.09
N HIS A 1143 11.58 -18.43 13.55
CA HIS A 1143 11.75 -17.76 12.27
C HIS A 1143 12.75 -16.58 12.32
N LEU A 1144 13.05 -16.05 13.50
CA LEU A 1144 13.91 -14.89 13.67
C LEU A 1144 15.39 -15.22 13.38
N PRO A 1145 16.21 -14.25 12.93
CA PRO A 1145 17.64 -14.45 12.66
C PRO A 1145 18.42 -14.98 13.87
N VAL A 1146 18.01 -14.63 15.10
CA VAL A 1146 18.67 -15.05 16.35
C VAL A 1146 17.76 -16.03 17.11
N ALA A 1147 17.67 -17.27 16.63
CA ALA A 1147 16.95 -18.34 17.33
C ALA A 1147 17.91 -19.22 18.16
N SER A 1148 17.43 -19.65 19.33
CA SER A 1148 18.16 -20.58 20.22
C SER A 1148 18.55 -21.88 19.47
N PRO A 1149 19.81 -22.34 19.58
CA PRO A 1149 20.26 -23.59 18.95
C PRO A 1149 19.66 -24.84 19.62
N LYS A 1150 19.15 -24.72 20.85
CA LYS A 1150 18.56 -25.83 21.59
C LYS A 1150 17.39 -26.46 20.82
N GLY A 1151 17.46 -27.76 20.58
CA GLY A 1151 16.40 -28.55 19.95
C GLY A 1151 16.48 -28.65 18.43
N TRP A 1152 17.46 -28.04 17.79
CA TRP A 1152 17.74 -28.19 16.36
C TRP A 1152 18.71 -29.35 16.11
N GLN A 1153 18.47 -30.11 15.05
CA GLN A 1153 19.28 -31.26 14.63
C GLN A 1153 19.76 -31.06 13.19
N ALA A 1154 20.92 -31.60 12.81
CA ALA A 1154 21.38 -31.54 11.42
C ALA A 1154 20.39 -32.26 10.49
N ALA A 1155 20.15 -31.69 9.31
CA ALA A 1155 19.25 -32.25 8.29
C ALA A 1155 19.62 -31.73 6.89
N ARG A 1156 18.97 -32.27 5.87
CA ARG A 1156 18.87 -31.70 4.53
C ARG A 1156 17.43 -31.30 4.25
N THR A 1157 17.22 -30.36 3.31
CA THR A 1157 15.87 -29.91 2.96
C THR A 1157 14.98 -31.04 2.42
N THR A 1158 15.57 -32.04 1.77
CA THR A 1158 14.86 -33.17 1.15
C THR A 1158 14.80 -34.43 2.00
N ASP A 1159 15.24 -34.38 3.26
CA ASP A 1159 15.13 -35.54 4.15
C ASP A 1159 13.64 -35.86 4.42
N ALA A 1160 13.35 -37.15 4.67
CA ALA A 1160 12.01 -37.60 4.99
C ALA A 1160 11.43 -36.79 6.17
N PRO A 1161 10.15 -36.38 6.14
CA PRO A 1161 9.52 -35.70 7.27
C PRO A 1161 9.66 -36.52 8.56
N PRO A 1162 9.91 -35.87 9.71
CA PRO A 1162 10.11 -36.59 10.97
C PRO A 1162 8.82 -37.22 11.51
N ALA A 1163 7.67 -36.61 11.24
CA ALA A 1163 6.34 -37.07 11.61
C ALA A 1163 5.29 -36.27 10.82
N ALA A 1164 4.01 -36.66 10.94
CA ALA A 1164 2.88 -35.85 10.49
C ALA A 1164 2.81 -34.54 11.28
N GLY A 1165 2.40 -33.46 10.62
CA GLY A 1165 2.33 -32.12 11.19
C GLY A 1165 3.36 -31.18 10.58
N THR A 1166 3.80 -30.21 11.37
CA THR A 1166 4.76 -29.18 10.97
C THR A 1166 6.14 -29.43 11.56
N TYR A 1167 7.18 -29.26 10.76
CA TYR A 1167 8.57 -29.19 11.19
C TYR A 1167 9.26 -27.99 10.54
N TRP A 1168 10.29 -27.47 11.20
CA TRP A 1168 11.08 -26.34 10.72
C TRP A 1168 12.38 -26.80 10.10
N LEU A 1169 12.76 -26.18 8.99
CA LEU A 1169 14.10 -26.22 8.43
C LEU A 1169 14.73 -24.84 8.58
N ARG A 1170 16.01 -24.75 8.91
CA ARG A 1170 16.73 -23.47 9.03
C ARG A 1170 18.16 -23.56 8.55
N THR A 1171 18.62 -22.53 7.85
CA THR A 1171 20.02 -22.31 7.50
C THR A 1171 20.34 -20.81 7.45
N SER A 1172 21.63 -20.49 7.43
CA SER A 1172 22.14 -19.14 7.24
C SER A 1172 23.17 -19.12 6.11
N PHE A 1173 23.25 -18.01 5.40
CA PHE A 1173 24.19 -17.81 4.31
C PHE A 1173 24.53 -16.34 4.15
N LYS A 1174 25.72 -16.09 3.61
CA LYS A 1174 26.18 -14.75 3.30
C LYS A 1174 25.96 -14.43 1.82
N LEU A 1175 25.54 -13.20 1.54
CA LEU A 1175 25.58 -12.62 0.21
C LEU A 1175 26.70 -11.58 0.11
N ASP A 1176 27.30 -11.50 -1.07
CA ASP A 1176 28.24 -10.46 -1.44
C ASP A 1176 27.94 -10.02 -2.88
N LEU A 1177 26.78 -9.39 -3.05
CA LEU A 1177 26.32 -8.93 -4.36
C LEU A 1177 27.10 -7.68 -4.81
N PRO A 1178 27.33 -7.51 -6.13
CA PRO A 1178 27.96 -6.30 -6.65
C PRO A 1178 27.29 -5.02 -6.15
N LYS A 1179 28.08 -4.10 -5.57
CA LYS A 1179 27.58 -2.78 -5.11
C LYS A 1179 27.18 -1.91 -6.30
N GLY A 1180 26.26 -0.98 -6.09
CA GLY A 1180 25.75 -0.11 -7.17
C GLY A 1180 24.94 -0.85 -8.24
N HIS A 1181 24.40 -2.01 -7.89
CA HIS A 1181 23.53 -2.82 -8.74
C HIS A 1181 22.20 -3.08 -8.03
N ASP A 1182 21.11 -3.05 -8.78
CA ASP A 1182 19.80 -3.53 -8.34
C ASP A 1182 19.64 -4.98 -8.79
N ILE A 1183 19.82 -5.91 -7.85
CA ILE A 1183 19.76 -7.35 -8.07
C ILE A 1183 18.54 -7.90 -7.34
N GLN A 1184 17.69 -8.61 -8.07
CA GLN A 1184 16.45 -9.20 -7.57
C GLN A 1184 16.62 -10.70 -7.52
N LEU A 1185 16.39 -11.25 -6.33
CA LEU A 1185 16.55 -12.67 -6.06
C LEU A 1185 15.19 -13.31 -5.79
N GLY A 1186 15.10 -14.60 -6.09
CA GLY A 1186 13.94 -15.41 -5.81
C GLY A 1186 14.32 -16.71 -5.14
N LEU A 1187 13.38 -17.26 -4.37
CA LEU A 1187 13.49 -18.59 -3.78
C LEU A 1187 12.67 -19.57 -4.62
N ALA A 1188 13.34 -20.51 -5.29
CA ALA A 1188 12.74 -21.46 -6.21
C ALA A 1188 12.65 -22.87 -5.59
N PHE A 1189 11.47 -23.48 -5.69
CA PHE A 1189 11.18 -24.84 -5.21
C PHE A 1189 11.06 -25.82 -6.38
N GLY A 1190 11.83 -26.90 -6.33
CA GLY A 1190 11.76 -28.01 -7.28
C GLY A 1190 11.93 -27.59 -8.73
N ASP A 1191 11.16 -28.23 -9.63
CA ASP A 1191 11.03 -27.83 -11.03
C ASP A 1191 10.07 -26.65 -11.17
N THR A 1192 10.60 -25.48 -11.56
CA THR A 1192 9.82 -24.24 -11.72
C THR A 1192 9.08 -24.17 -13.05
N THR A 1193 9.28 -25.14 -13.96
CA THR A 1193 8.54 -25.21 -15.23
C THR A 1193 7.18 -25.89 -15.08
N LYS A 1194 6.93 -26.51 -13.92
CA LYS A 1194 5.66 -27.16 -13.58
C LYS A 1194 4.96 -26.38 -12.47
N PRO A 1195 3.66 -26.09 -12.58
CA PRO A 1195 2.93 -25.36 -11.54
C PRO A 1195 2.75 -26.18 -10.25
N ARG A 1196 2.83 -27.52 -10.32
CA ARG A 1196 2.54 -28.47 -9.23
C ARG A 1196 3.41 -29.73 -9.31
N SER A 1197 3.46 -30.47 -8.21
CA SER A 1197 4.06 -31.81 -8.06
C SER A 1197 3.12 -32.75 -7.31
N GLU A 1198 3.39 -34.06 -7.33
CA GLU A 1198 2.62 -35.07 -6.58
C GLU A 1198 2.90 -35.08 -5.06
N ARG A 1199 3.74 -34.18 -4.56
CA ARG A 1199 4.10 -34.13 -3.13
C ARG A 1199 3.04 -33.38 -2.35
N GLU A 1200 2.41 -34.03 -1.38
CA GLU A 1200 1.47 -33.41 -0.46
C GLU A 1200 2.19 -32.74 0.71
N ASN A 1201 2.82 -31.60 0.41
CA ASN A 1201 3.42 -30.74 1.42
C ASN A 1201 3.22 -29.26 1.09
N ARG A 1202 3.43 -28.45 2.11
CA ARG A 1202 3.43 -26.99 2.02
C ARG A 1202 4.42 -26.38 3.00
N ALA A 1203 4.90 -25.19 2.70
CA ALA A 1203 5.86 -24.47 3.53
C ALA A 1203 5.47 -23.00 3.70
N LEU A 1204 5.57 -22.47 4.92
CA LEU A 1204 5.70 -21.04 5.16
C LEU A 1204 7.17 -20.64 5.00
N ILE A 1205 7.43 -19.54 4.30
CA ILE A 1205 8.78 -19.10 3.95
C ILE A 1205 9.13 -17.89 4.81
N PHE A 1206 10.13 -18.01 5.68
CA PHE A 1206 10.67 -16.89 6.43
C PHE A 1206 12.08 -16.54 5.97
N VAL A 1207 12.30 -15.28 5.60
CA VAL A 1207 13.63 -14.73 5.28
C VAL A 1207 13.93 -13.60 6.25
N ASN A 1208 14.99 -13.73 7.04
CA ASN A 1208 15.35 -12.78 8.10
C ASN A 1208 14.17 -12.47 9.05
N GLY A 1209 13.33 -13.46 9.32
CA GLY A 1209 12.12 -13.36 10.15
C GLY A 1209 10.87 -12.86 9.44
N TRP A 1210 10.99 -12.36 8.20
CA TRP A 1210 9.85 -11.91 7.40
C TRP A 1210 9.18 -13.08 6.72
N ASN A 1211 7.88 -13.25 6.95
CA ASN A 1211 7.07 -14.22 6.21
C ASN A 1211 6.91 -13.75 4.77
N MET A 1212 7.62 -14.39 3.84
CA MET A 1212 7.68 -14.06 2.43
C MET A 1212 6.78 -14.96 1.57
N GLY A 1213 5.87 -15.71 2.18
CA GLY A 1213 4.84 -16.42 1.45
C GLY A 1213 4.60 -17.87 1.83
N GLN A 1214 3.71 -18.47 1.06
CA GLN A 1214 3.26 -19.83 1.21
C GLN A 1214 3.52 -20.62 -0.06
N PHE A 1215 4.23 -21.74 0.08
CA PHE A 1215 4.43 -22.72 -0.98
C PHE A 1215 3.53 -23.93 -0.72
N ILE A 1216 2.80 -24.40 -1.73
CA ILE A 1216 1.98 -25.63 -1.64
C ILE A 1216 2.28 -26.46 -2.89
N ALA A 1217 2.98 -27.58 -2.70
CA ALA A 1217 3.61 -28.30 -3.81
C ALA A 1217 2.59 -28.93 -4.77
N HIS A 1218 1.47 -29.46 -4.27
CA HIS A 1218 0.43 -30.11 -5.06
C HIS A 1218 -0.73 -29.20 -5.47
N ILE A 1219 -0.83 -27.98 -4.92
CA ILE A 1219 -1.85 -26.98 -5.30
C ILE A 1219 -1.27 -25.95 -6.28
N GLY A 1220 -0.11 -25.37 -6.01
CA GLY A 1220 0.50 -24.34 -6.87
C GLY A 1220 -0.36 -23.08 -7.03
N PRO A 1221 -0.07 -22.24 -8.05
CA PRO A 1221 0.93 -22.42 -9.10
C PRO A 1221 2.32 -21.90 -8.75
N GLN A 1222 2.48 -21.14 -7.65
CA GLN A 1222 3.71 -20.41 -7.40
C GLN A 1222 4.87 -21.33 -6.98
N ARG A 1223 5.96 -21.30 -7.77
CA ARG A 1223 7.19 -22.09 -7.53
C ARG A 1223 8.41 -21.22 -7.25
N THR A 1224 8.33 -19.93 -7.57
CA THR A 1224 9.39 -18.94 -7.35
C THR A 1224 8.81 -17.77 -6.56
N PHE A 1225 9.45 -17.43 -5.45
CA PHE A 1225 9.03 -16.37 -4.53
C PHE A 1225 10.02 -15.22 -4.60
N VAL A 1226 9.57 -14.03 -5.03
CA VAL A 1226 10.43 -12.84 -5.09
C VAL A 1226 10.78 -12.40 -3.68
N ILE A 1227 12.07 -12.23 -3.40
CA ILE A 1227 12.56 -11.72 -2.12
C ILE A 1227 13.26 -10.40 -2.38
N PRO A 1228 12.63 -9.25 -2.05
CA PRO A 1228 13.20 -7.95 -2.36
C PRO A 1228 14.47 -7.68 -1.54
N PRO A 1229 15.48 -6.99 -2.11
CA PRO A 1229 16.60 -6.49 -1.33
C PRO A 1229 16.10 -5.51 -0.27
N GLY A 1230 16.77 -5.48 0.88
CA GLY A 1230 16.27 -4.81 2.08
C GLY A 1230 15.68 -5.80 3.06
N ILE A 1231 14.82 -6.73 2.61
CA ILE A 1231 14.48 -7.94 3.37
C ILE A 1231 15.66 -8.91 3.36
N LEU A 1232 16.22 -9.16 2.17
CA LEU A 1232 17.56 -9.73 2.05
C LEU A 1232 18.60 -8.65 2.33
N ASN A 1233 19.62 -9.01 3.10
CA ASN A 1233 20.86 -8.25 3.18
C ASN A 1233 21.75 -8.63 1.97
N PRO A 1234 21.91 -7.76 0.95
CA PRO A 1234 22.63 -8.10 -0.26
C PRO A 1234 24.15 -8.24 -0.06
N ASN A 1235 24.68 -7.74 1.06
CA ASN A 1235 26.12 -7.75 1.36
C ASN A 1235 26.39 -8.19 2.81
N GLY A 1236 25.64 -9.18 3.29
CA GLY A 1236 25.80 -9.68 4.66
C GLY A 1236 25.08 -11.00 4.90
N GLU A 1237 24.89 -11.30 6.19
CA GLU A 1237 24.26 -12.53 6.66
C GLU A 1237 22.75 -12.50 6.43
N ASN A 1238 22.23 -13.66 6.01
CA ASN A 1238 20.82 -13.91 5.81
C ASN A 1238 20.45 -15.26 6.46
N THR A 1239 19.21 -15.38 6.93
CA THR A 1239 18.64 -16.62 7.46
C THR A 1239 17.40 -16.98 6.68
N ILE A 1240 17.29 -18.24 6.26
CA ILE A 1240 16.05 -18.84 5.77
C ILE A 1240 15.54 -19.81 6.83
N ALA A 1241 14.27 -19.67 7.19
CA ALA A 1241 13.54 -20.65 8.00
C ALA A 1241 12.26 -21.05 7.24
N LEU A 1242 11.99 -22.35 7.15
CA LEU A 1242 10.82 -22.89 6.47
C LEU A 1242 10.00 -23.71 7.45
N ALA A 1243 8.72 -23.40 7.63
CA ALA A 1243 7.80 -24.23 8.40
C ALA A 1243 7.05 -25.16 7.44
N VAL A 1244 7.50 -26.41 7.34
CA VAL A 1244 6.98 -27.41 6.40
C VAL A 1244 5.91 -28.26 7.07
N THR A 1245 4.73 -28.31 6.47
CA THR A 1245 3.57 -29.11 6.93
C THR A 1245 3.28 -30.23 5.95
N THR A 1246 3.05 -31.44 6.47
CA THR A 1246 2.82 -32.66 5.69
C THR A 1246 2.15 -33.75 6.53
N ASP A 1247 1.73 -34.84 5.90
CA ASP A 1247 1.17 -36.04 6.54
C ASP A 1247 2.22 -37.00 7.13
N GLY A 1248 3.51 -36.66 6.98
CA GLY A 1248 4.63 -37.39 7.55
C GLY A 1248 5.21 -38.48 6.65
N ARG A 1249 4.63 -38.71 5.46
CA ARG A 1249 5.15 -39.73 4.53
C ARG A 1249 6.44 -39.28 3.85
N LYS A 1250 7.30 -40.24 3.52
CA LYS A 1250 8.64 -39.98 2.98
C LYS A 1250 8.59 -39.31 1.60
N GLU A 1251 7.66 -39.73 0.76
CA GLU A 1251 7.42 -39.17 -0.58
C GLU A 1251 7.06 -37.68 -0.52
N ASN A 1252 6.43 -37.23 0.56
CA ASN A 1252 5.99 -35.86 0.80
C ASN A 1252 7.08 -34.97 1.45
N ALA A 1253 8.36 -35.40 1.45
CA ALA A 1253 9.48 -34.54 1.81
C ALA A 1253 9.51 -33.25 0.97
N LEU A 1254 10.02 -32.14 1.55
CA LEU A 1254 10.12 -30.87 0.83
C LEU A 1254 11.02 -31.02 -0.41
N GLU A 1255 10.66 -30.31 -1.46
CA GLU A 1255 11.45 -30.28 -2.69
C GLU A 1255 12.80 -29.55 -2.52
N PRO A 1256 13.78 -29.82 -3.40
CA PRO A 1256 15.03 -29.05 -3.44
C PRO A 1256 14.75 -27.55 -3.60
N LEU A 1257 15.55 -26.74 -2.90
CA LEU A 1257 15.43 -25.29 -2.86
C LEU A 1257 16.64 -24.64 -3.54
N LYS A 1258 16.42 -23.55 -4.28
CA LYS A 1258 17.50 -22.76 -4.89
C LYS A 1258 17.25 -21.27 -4.70
N LEU A 1259 18.33 -20.53 -4.44
CA LEU A 1259 18.34 -19.08 -4.60
C LEU A 1259 18.63 -18.79 -6.07
N VAL A 1260 17.76 -18.03 -6.73
CA VAL A 1260 17.89 -17.72 -8.17
C VAL A 1260 17.96 -16.22 -8.39
N LYS A 1261 18.73 -15.80 -9.39
CA LYS A 1261 18.73 -14.43 -9.89
C LYS A 1261 17.54 -14.26 -10.82
N LEU A 1262 16.62 -13.37 -10.47
CA LEU A 1262 15.48 -13.00 -11.31
C LEU A 1262 15.86 -11.89 -12.29
N ARG A 1263 16.50 -10.85 -11.77
CA ARG A 1263 16.93 -9.68 -12.54
C ARG A 1263 18.19 -9.06 -11.93
N ALA A 1264 19.03 -8.46 -12.76
CA ALA A 1264 20.14 -7.63 -12.33
C ALA A 1264 20.29 -6.44 -13.28
N VAL A 1265 20.53 -5.25 -12.74
CA VAL A 1265 20.91 -4.05 -13.50
C VAL A 1265 22.00 -3.29 -12.77
N ARG A 1266 22.88 -2.61 -13.50
CA ARG A 1266 23.79 -1.61 -12.94
C ARG A 1266 23.01 -0.31 -12.74
N GLY A 1267 23.06 0.26 -11.53
CA GLY A 1267 22.22 1.39 -11.13
C GLY A 1267 21.22 1.00 -10.04
N GLY A 1268 19.99 1.53 -10.14
CA GLY A 1268 18.98 1.43 -9.11
C GLY A 1268 18.92 2.65 -8.19
N VAL A 1269 18.19 2.51 -7.10
CA VAL A 1269 18.09 3.52 -6.02
C VAL A 1269 18.97 3.10 -4.84
N ASP A 1270 19.35 4.08 -4.02
CA ASP A 1270 20.04 3.78 -2.76
C ASP A 1270 19.12 2.96 -1.84
N LEU A 1271 19.59 1.77 -1.46
CA LEU A 1271 18.82 0.80 -0.69
C LEU A 1271 18.97 1.05 0.82
N GLU A 1272 17.84 1.24 1.50
CA GLU A 1272 17.76 1.13 2.95
C GLU A 1272 17.62 -0.34 3.36
N ILE A 1273 18.48 -0.83 4.26
CA ILE A 1273 18.40 -2.21 4.76
C ILE A 1273 17.39 -2.29 5.90
N MET A 1274 16.49 -3.27 5.86
CA MET A 1274 15.59 -3.56 6.97
C MET A 1274 16.34 -4.42 7.99
N GLN A 1275 16.80 -3.81 9.08
CA GLN A 1275 17.54 -4.49 10.16
C GLN A 1275 16.63 -5.19 11.16
#